data_AF-A0AAE0XJY7-F1
#
_entry.id   AF-A0AAE0XJY7-F1
#
_cell.length_a   1.000
_cell.length_b   1.000
_cell.length_c   1.000
_cell.angle_alpha   90.00
_cell.angle_beta   90.00
_cell.angle_gamma   90.00
#
_symmetry.space_group_name_H-M   'P 1'
#
loop_
_entity.id
_entity.type
_entity.pdbx_description
1 polymer ?
#
loop_
_entity_poly.entity_id
_entity_poly.type
_entity_poly.pdbx_seq_one_letter_code
_entity_poly.pdbx_strand_id
1 'polypeptide(L)'
;MKGTTAAVLGSVFVGVVSSQAGNGVVQWSIQKKHKPADPLGLRKRASTYEEVIQNEQIRGGYFTTCKMGTPAQDLTLQLDTGSSDIWVPDSDANAVDPSNSATFKVVGKNKFDISYVDGSFAKGDYFTDVFEIGGATLSNMTMGLGNKTDISYGLVGVGYALNEAIVADEKTTSAAYPNLPVNMVDEGLINTVAYSLWLNDLDASDGSILFGGIDTKKYVGDLTRIAIYPTQQDLYTSFLVAFTSLQAVSPSGTDTLTSRSFPIPVVLDSGTTLSYLPTDLAKQIWTEVGATYSASEGLALLPCSMQNSKGYFSFGFAGPSGPKINVTMDELVLDLTDGQAPVFSAGEYRGQDACAFGIQNFTSAPYLLGDTFLRSAYVVYDLVNNQVGIAATDFNSTKSNIVPFPSMGAEIPSATVAPNQQQATAKPSATQPGYAASTGFTDGAATTTDWIIGRQMTYKPGTHMRVIRAVATLHSGRAVAARQGVRHFSLASRVAVAALTVDTPSPRWTASQLGSRRHFSETPFVRAAVSAADAALKQAKELAAANMTPEAAAARMTPAELKRLSQVRNIGIAAHIDSGKTTVTERILFYTGRVKAIHEVRGRDGVGAKMDSMELERERGITIQSAATFTDWAKKENGVEETYHVNLIDTPGHIDFTIEVERAMRVLDGAVMVLCAVSGVQSQTITVDRQMKRYSVPRVSFINKMDRMGANPFKVVDQINKKLKIAAAAIQIPIGSEKEFEGVIDLVEMRAIRNDGARGINLKISKEIPTEIKELAEQKRQELIEKLADVDDEIAELFLDEKTPTPLQIKAAIRRSTIALKFTPVVMGSAIADKSIQPMLDAVCDYLPNPADVPNMALDLSKAEAPVALIPYNSLPFVGLAFKLEENPYGQLTYMRVYQGSIKKGQYLFNSRTNKKVRIPRIVRMHSNEMEDVAEIGAGEICAVFGVDCASGDTFTDGHLPYGLSSMYVPDAVMSLSIKPKRSSDADAFSKAMNRFMREDPTFRLHVDEESEETIISGMGELHLEIYIERLRREYKVDCETGQPRVAYRETVTTRADFDFLLKRQSGGPGDYARVCGWVAPNERNPEENHFETQVVGGTIPDKYLASCGKGFHEACVKGPLLGHKVIGTELIVNDGATHVTDSSDHAFSLATQMAFRKAFESAGGVVLEPLMKTTITAPAEFQGNILMLMNKRGTIVDTEVGADDFTMVADCSLNAMFGFSTHLRAATQGKGEFSMEFSHYAAAPPHLQKELIAKYVKELEEKRTK
;
A
#
# COMPACT_ATOMS: atom_id res chain seq x y z
N MET A 1 26.96 36.88 -2.73
CA MET A 1 25.87 37.82 -3.06
C MET A 1 25.11 37.21 -4.23
N LYS A 2 24.09 36.37 -4.00
CA LYS A 2 22.69 36.65 -3.63
C LYS A 2 21.95 37.46 -4.70
N GLY A 3 20.88 36.85 -5.23
CA GLY A 3 19.95 37.42 -6.20
C GLY A 3 18.82 36.43 -6.49
N THR A 4 18.09 36.05 -5.45
CA THR A 4 16.85 35.26 -5.48
C THR A 4 15.69 36.15 -5.95
N THR A 5 14.88 35.65 -6.88
CA THR A 5 13.54 36.17 -7.17
C THR A 5 12.54 35.03 -7.00
N ALA A 6 11.88 35.03 -5.83
CA ALA A 6 10.67 34.29 -5.54
C ALA A 6 9.52 35.32 -5.46
N ALA A 7 8.45 35.10 -6.21
CA ALA A 7 7.14 35.74 -6.09
C ALA A 7 6.17 34.83 -6.87
N VAL A 8 5.10 34.29 -6.30
CA VAL A 8 3.97 35.01 -5.70
C VAL A 8 3.59 34.38 -4.34
N LEU A 9 3.83 35.15 -3.28
CA LEU A 9 3.25 35.02 -1.94
C LEU A 9 2.29 36.20 -1.78
N GLY A 10 1.14 35.99 -1.15
CA GLY A 10 0.22 37.06 -0.74
C GLY A 10 -1.14 36.47 -0.38
N SER A 11 -1.72 36.72 0.79
CA SER A 11 -1.42 37.73 1.81
C SER A 11 -2.38 37.45 2.98
N VAL A 12 -1.98 37.48 4.26
CA VAL A 12 -1.45 38.66 4.96
C VAL A 12 -0.36 38.25 5.96
N PHE A 13 0.91 38.50 5.64
CA PHE A 13 1.99 38.57 6.65
C PHE A 13 3.06 39.56 6.18
N VAL A 14 2.97 40.81 6.65
CA VAL A 14 4.09 41.76 6.66
C VAL A 14 3.94 42.67 7.88
N GLY A 15 4.92 42.63 8.79
CA GLY A 15 5.07 43.61 9.86
C GLY A 15 6.20 43.24 10.83
N VAL A 16 7.32 43.96 10.75
CA VAL A 16 8.47 43.86 11.69
C VAL A 16 8.28 44.89 12.79
N VAL A 17 8.18 44.49 14.07
CA VAL A 17 8.69 45.23 15.25
C VAL A 17 9.01 44.23 16.38
N SER A 18 10.15 44.43 17.03
CA SER A 18 10.65 43.67 18.18
C SER A 18 9.84 43.90 19.48
N SER A 19 9.57 42.85 20.26
CA SER A 19 9.63 42.92 21.74
C SER A 19 9.56 41.56 22.43
N GLN A 20 10.55 41.33 23.31
CA GLN A 20 10.62 40.38 24.44
C GLN A 20 10.49 38.87 24.18
N ALA A 21 11.63 38.19 24.35
CA ALA A 21 11.77 36.75 24.36
C ALA A 21 10.94 36.08 25.47
N GLY A 22 9.81 35.48 25.10
CA GLY A 22 9.17 34.43 25.88
C GLY A 22 9.78 33.07 25.56
N ASN A 23 9.69 32.09 26.48
CA ASN A 23 10.18 30.71 26.30
C ASN A 23 9.46 29.90 25.19
N GLY A 24 8.78 30.56 24.24
CA GLY A 24 8.07 29.94 23.12
C GLY A 24 6.77 29.22 23.48
N VAL A 25 6.20 29.48 24.67
CA VAL A 25 4.99 28.85 25.21
C VAL A 25 4.11 29.85 25.95
N VAL A 26 2.79 29.66 25.90
CA VAL A 26 1.80 30.42 26.67
C VAL A 26 0.85 29.44 27.36
N GLN A 27 0.84 29.44 28.70
CA GLN A 27 -0.06 28.60 29.49
C GLN A 27 -1.22 29.43 30.04
N TRP A 28 -2.40 28.82 30.08
CA TRP A 28 -3.61 29.44 30.58
C TRP A 28 -4.45 28.45 31.40
N SER A 29 -4.97 28.92 32.53
CA SER A 29 -5.86 28.15 33.39
C SER A 29 -7.30 28.30 32.94
N ILE A 30 -8.05 27.20 32.98
CA ILE A 30 -9.48 27.14 32.64
C ILE A 30 -10.25 26.75 33.90
N GLN A 31 -11.40 27.36 34.12
CA GLN A 31 -12.25 27.13 35.28
C GLN A 31 -13.57 26.46 34.89
N LYS A 32 -14.00 25.48 35.66
CA LYS A 32 -15.33 24.88 35.52
C LYS A 32 -16.36 25.76 36.23
N LYS A 33 -17.37 26.29 35.53
CA LYS A 33 -18.45 27.10 36.13
C LYS A 33 -19.77 26.32 36.19
N HIS A 34 -20.36 26.22 37.38
CA HIS A 34 -21.75 25.79 37.60
C HIS A 34 -22.72 26.98 37.44
N LYS A 35 -23.94 26.73 36.97
CA LYS A 35 -24.94 27.79 36.76
C LYS A 35 -25.58 28.22 38.10
N PRO A 36 -25.80 29.51 38.39
CA PRO A 36 -26.69 29.92 39.47
C PRO A 36 -28.16 29.63 39.09
N ALA A 37 -28.96 29.13 40.02
CA ALA A 37 -30.38 28.85 39.81
C ALA A 37 -31.17 30.12 39.40
N ASP A 38 -31.92 30.06 38.31
CA ASP A 38 -32.79 31.15 37.84
C ASP A 38 -34.11 31.18 38.68
N PRO A 39 -34.49 32.30 39.34
CA PRO A 39 -35.63 32.35 40.26
C PRO A 39 -37.02 32.49 39.60
N LEU A 40 -37.13 32.58 38.26
CA LEU A 40 -38.39 32.97 37.59
C LEU A 40 -38.97 31.85 36.72
N GLY A 41 -39.82 31.02 37.34
CA GLY A 41 -40.64 30.03 36.64
C GLY A 41 -41.68 30.68 35.72
N LEU A 42 -41.48 30.60 34.41
CA LEU A 42 -42.50 30.93 33.41
C LEU A 42 -42.69 29.78 32.42
N ARG A 43 -43.88 29.13 32.50
CA ARG A 43 -44.38 28.13 31.56
C ARG A 43 -44.67 28.76 30.19
N LYS A 44 -44.18 28.15 29.09
CA LYS A 44 -44.73 28.34 27.73
C LYS A 44 -45.11 27.01 27.08
N ARG A 45 -46.19 27.05 26.30
CA ARG A 45 -46.92 25.91 25.69
C ARG A 45 -46.33 25.51 24.33
N ALA A 46 -46.51 24.23 24.01
CA ALA A 46 -46.04 23.49 22.85
C ALA A 46 -46.55 23.95 21.46
N SER A 47 -45.69 23.84 20.43
CA SER A 47 -46.05 23.40 19.07
C SER A 47 -44.84 23.02 18.20
N THR A 48 -44.69 21.71 17.96
CA THR A 48 -44.27 20.98 16.73
C THR A 48 -42.90 21.20 16.06
N TYR A 49 -42.23 20.03 15.93
CA TYR A 49 -41.05 19.61 15.16
C TYR A 49 -39.68 19.95 15.75
N GLU A 50 -39.05 18.90 16.31
CA GLU A 50 -37.61 18.81 16.65
C GLU A 50 -37.05 19.91 17.55
N GLU A 51 -37.86 20.33 18.51
CA GLU A 51 -37.46 21.11 19.69
C GLU A 51 -37.10 20.11 20.83
N VAL A 52 -35.96 20.11 21.52
CA VAL A 52 -34.78 20.97 21.60
C VAL A 52 -33.71 20.09 22.28
N ILE A 53 -32.50 19.94 21.75
CA ILE A 53 -31.37 19.37 22.52
C ILE A 53 -30.89 20.49 23.43
N GLN A 54 -31.54 20.67 24.59
CA GLN A 54 -31.17 21.71 25.54
C GLN A 54 -29.87 21.32 26.27
N ASN A 55 -28.76 21.73 25.68
CA ASN A 55 -27.46 21.94 26.32
C ASN A 55 -27.52 22.96 27.50
N GLU A 56 -28.71 23.46 27.84
CA GLU A 56 -28.96 24.51 28.84
C GLU A 56 -29.11 24.00 30.28
N GLN A 57 -29.44 22.73 30.50
CA GLN A 57 -29.79 22.22 31.84
C GLN A 57 -28.61 21.60 32.62
N ILE A 58 -27.53 21.13 31.97
CA ILE A 58 -26.50 20.27 32.61
C ILE A 58 -25.08 20.87 32.52
N ARG A 59 -24.95 22.21 32.49
CA ARG A 59 -23.72 22.89 32.06
C ARG A 59 -22.54 22.70 33.04
N GLY A 60 -21.64 21.77 32.69
CA GLY A 60 -20.30 21.58 33.27
C GLY A 60 -19.17 22.04 32.34
N GLY A 61 -19.40 23.11 31.57
CA GLY A 61 -18.45 23.62 30.57
C GLY A 61 -17.21 24.29 31.17
N TYR A 62 -16.15 24.34 30.35
CA TYR A 62 -14.86 24.90 30.71
C TYR A 62 -14.76 26.35 30.25
N PHE A 63 -14.75 27.27 31.22
CA PHE A 63 -14.78 28.71 31.01
C PHE A 63 -13.46 29.35 31.37
N THR A 64 -13.22 30.49 30.77
CA THR A 64 -11.93 31.11 30.90
C THR A 64 -12.02 32.62 30.84
N THR A 65 -11.18 33.27 31.66
CA THR A 65 -11.17 34.72 31.80
C THR A 65 -10.14 35.32 30.86
N CYS A 66 -10.59 36.21 29.99
CA CYS A 66 -9.78 36.98 29.05
C CYS A 66 -10.14 38.46 29.16
N LYS A 67 -9.37 39.34 28.52
CA LYS A 67 -9.72 40.76 28.43
C LYS A 67 -9.79 41.23 27.00
N MET A 68 -10.65 42.19 26.74
CA MET A 68 -10.81 42.79 25.42
C MET A 68 -10.85 44.32 25.50
N GLY A 69 -10.21 44.97 24.55
CA GLY A 69 -10.36 46.41 24.30
C GLY A 69 -9.38 47.32 25.03
N THR A 70 -9.50 48.63 24.75
CA THR A 70 -8.68 49.68 25.37
C THR A 70 -9.57 50.81 25.89
N PRO A 71 -9.79 50.97 27.21
CA PRO A 71 -9.28 50.13 28.30
C PRO A 71 -9.85 48.70 28.30
N ALA A 72 -9.07 47.77 28.85
CA ALA A 72 -9.40 46.34 28.86
C ALA A 72 -10.65 46.03 29.69
N GLN A 73 -11.57 45.25 29.12
CA GLN A 73 -12.80 44.77 29.74
C GLN A 73 -12.65 43.26 30.02
N ASP A 74 -12.93 42.82 31.25
CA ASP A 74 -12.85 41.40 31.61
C ASP A 74 -14.04 40.61 31.04
N LEU A 75 -13.74 39.44 30.49
CA LEU A 75 -14.71 38.55 29.85
C LEU A 75 -14.54 37.12 30.32
N THR A 76 -15.65 36.42 30.52
CA THR A 76 -15.65 34.98 30.68
C THR A 76 -16.22 34.33 29.42
N LEU A 77 -15.40 33.56 28.72
CA LEU A 77 -15.79 32.86 27.50
C LEU A 77 -15.62 31.35 27.70
N GLN A 78 -16.42 30.53 27.02
CA GLN A 78 -16.25 29.07 27.02
C GLN A 78 -15.15 28.67 26.03
N LEU A 79 -14.31 27.70 26.42
CA LEU A 79 -13.32 27.11 25.53
C LEU A 79 -13.98 26.10 24.60
N ASP A 80 -13.78 26.27 23.29
CA ASP A 80 -14.31 25.38 22.28
C ASP A 80 -13.20 25.00 21.29
N THR A 81 -12.80 23.73 21.33
CA THR A 81 -11.81 23.18 20.39
C THR A 81 -12.42 22.88 19.02
N GLY A 82 -13.74 22.71 18.92
CA GLY A 82 -14.44 22.44 17.67
C GLY A 82 -14.59 23.67 16.77
N SER A 83 -14.62 24.88 17.33
CA SER A 83 -14.78 26.14 16.58
C SER A 83 -13.47 26.94 16.44
N SER A 84 -13.44 27.88 15.49
CA SER A 84 -12.25 28.72 15.22
C SER A 84 -12.44 30.20 15.55
N ASP A 85 -13.68 30.67 15.52
CA ASP A 85 -14.01 32.04 15.87
C ASP A 85 -13.96 32.26 17.38
N ILE A 86 -13.36 33.37 17.79
CA ILE A 86 -13.66 33.97 19.09
C ILE A 86 -14.84 34.90 18.89
N TRP A 87 -15.89 34.79 19.71
CA TRP A 87 -17.02 35.70 19.62
C TRP A 87 -17.69 35.96 20.97
N VAL A 88 -18.34 37.10 21.07
CA VAL A 88 -19.00 37.59 22.29
C VAL A 88 -20.45 38.01 22.01
N PRO A 89 -21.41 37.75 22.92
CA PRO A 89 -22.81 38.18 22.75
C PRO A 89 -22.95 39.70 22.95
N ASP A 90 -23.89 40.31 22.23
CA ASP A 90 -24.23 41.72 22.38
C ASP A 90 -25.25 41.94 23.52
N SER A 91 -24.84 42.68 24.55
CA SER A 91 -25.65 43.18 25.67
C SER A 91 -26.59 42.19 26.39
N ASP A 92 -26.04 41.38 27.32
CA ASP A 92 -26.66 41.00 28.60
C ASP A 92 -25.62 40.33 29.53
N ALA A 93 -25.56 40.77 30.80
CA ALA A 93 -24.78 40.34 32.00
C ALA A 93 -23.29 39.87 31.91
N ASN A 94 -22.77 39.46 30.75
CA ASN A 94 -21.37 39.04 30.48
C ASN A 94 -20.87 39.56 29.11
N ALA A 95 -21.53 40.59 28.56
CA ALA A 95 -21.26 41.15 27.24
C ALA A 95 -20.18 42.25 27.28
N VAL A 96 -19.30 42.27 26.27
CA VAL A 96 -18.42 43.42 25.99
C VAL A 96 -19.29 44.60 25.58
N ASP A 97 -18.99 45.80 26.04
CA ASP A 97 -19.54 47.02 25.45
C ASP A 97 -18.55 47.57 24.40
N PRO A 98 -18.84 47.43 23.10
CA PRO A 98 -17.98 47.93 22.03
C PRO A 98 -17.70 49.43 22.12
N SER A 99 -18.61 50.21 22.72
CA SER A 99 -18.48 51.67 22.83
C SER A 99 -17.44 52.10 23.87
N ASN A 100 -17.05 51.20 24.77
CA ASN A 100 -16.05 51.46 25.82
C ASN A 100 -14.60 51.16 25.41
N SER A 101 -14.37 50.65 24.19
CA SER A 101 -13.02 50.37 23.67
C SER A 101 -12.64 51.34 22.56
N ALA A 102 -11.53 52.07 22.74
CA ALA A 102 -10.97 52.98 21.75
C ALA A 102 -10.33 52.26 20.54
N THR A 103 -10.05 50.97 20.69
CA THR A 103 -9.40 50.13 19.66
C THR A 103 -10.39 49.25 18.88
N PHE A 104 -11.68 49.29 19.25
CA PHE A 104 -12.74 48.55 18.58
C PHE A 104 -12.97 49.05 17.14
N LYS A 105 -12.94 48.13 16.17
CA LYS A 105 -13.19 48.46 14.77
C LYS A 105 -13.96 47.35 14.06
N VAL A 106 -15.14 47.68 13.54
CA VAL A 106 -15.93 46.75 12.70
C VAL A 106 -15.21 46.54 11.36
N VAL A 107 -14.94 45.28 11.01
CA VAL A 107 -14.32 44.86 9.75
C VAL A 107 -15.30 44.16 8.81
N GLY A 108 -16.39 43.57 9.33
CA GLY A 108 -17.39 42.86 8.52
C GLY A 108 -18.80 42.94 9.10
N LYS A 109 -19.60 43.90 8.63
CA LYS A 109 -20.98 44.09 9.11
C LYS A 109 -21.92 42.99 8.61
N ASN A 110 -22.71 42.37 9.50
CA ASN A 110 -23.63 41.25 9.26
C ASN A 110 -22.97 40.04 8.58
N LYS A 111 -21.67 39.85 8.80
CA LYS A 111 -20.89 38.77 8.19
C LYS A 111 -20.61 37.61 9.14
N PHE A 112 -20.80 37.79 10.45
CA PHE A 112 -20.64 36.74 11.43
C PHE A 112 -21.94 35.95 11.51
N ASP A 113 -21.92 34.65 11.18
CA ASP A 113 -23.09 33.77 11.23
C ASP A 113 -22.67 32.34 11.58
N ILE A 114 -22.81 31.94 12.83
CA ILE A 114 -22.49 30.58 13.28
C ILE A 114 -23.78 29.85 13.67
N SER A 115 -23.85 28.57 13.29
CA SER A 115 -24.90 27.64 13.72
C SER A 115 -24.22 26.34 14.20
N TYR A 116 -24.51 25.93 15.43
CA TYR A 116 -23.91 24.76 16.08
C TYR A 116 -24.76 23.50 15.85
N VAL A 117 -24.17 22.34 16.13
CA VAL A 117 -24.80 21.03 15.93
C VAL A 117 -26.02 20.81 16.85
N ASP A 118 -26.06 21.48 18.00
CA ASP A 118 -27.20 21.47 18.92
C ASP A 118 -28.34 22.42 18.51
N GLY A 119 -28.19 23.10 17.37
CA GLY A 119 -29.18 24.03 16.82
C GLY A 119 -29.06 25.46 17.32
N SER A 120 -28.16 25.72 18.29
CA SER A 120 -27.87 27.08 18.75
C SER A 120 -27.16 27.89 17.66
N PHE A 121 -27.27 29.21 17.71
CA PHE A 121 -26.71 30.09 16.69
C PHE A 121 -26.30 31.45 17.25
N ALA A 122 -25.34 32.09 16.60
CA ALA A 122 -24.99 33.49 16.85
C ALA A 122 -24.73 34.21 15.52
N LYS A 123 -25.38 35.36 15.32
CA LYS A 123 -25.25 36.19 14.11
C LYS A 123 -24.94 37.63 14.47
N GLY A 124 -24.09 38.29 13.69
CA GLY A 124 -23.81 39.71 13.82
C GLY A 124 -22.59 40.18 13.03
N ASP A 125 -21.70 40.93 13.67
CA ASP A 125 -20.62 41.67 13.02
C ASP A 125 -19.24 41.06 13.33
N TYR A 126 -18.33 41.00 12.35
CA TYR A 126 -16.91 40.81 12.63
C TYR A 126 -16.25 42.15 12.98
N PHE A 127 -15.45 42.17 14.04
CA PHE A 127 -14.68 43.33 14.49
C PHE A 127 -13.24 42.93 14.85
N THR A 128 -12.35 43.91 14.92
CA THR A 128 -10.99 43.77 15.44
C THR A 128 -10.81 44.59 16.70
N ASP A 129 -10.12 44.04 17.70
CA ASP A 129 -9.73 44.74 18.92
C ASP A 129 -8.50 44.09 19.58
N VAL A 130 -8.00 44.70 20.67
CA VAL A 130 -6.97 44.12 21.54
C VAL A 130 -7.58 42.99 22.36
N PHE A 131 -6.91 41.82 22.40
CA PHE A 131 -7.34 40.64 23.14
C PHE A 131 -6.21 40.14 24.05
N GLU A 132 -6.46 40.01 25.35
CA GLU A 132 -5.49 39.57 26.36
C GLU A 132 -5.91 38.22 26.94
N ILE A 133 -4.98 37.26 26.93
CA ILE A 133 -5.23 35.86 27.27
C ILE A 133 -3.96 35.21 27.85
N GLY A 134 -4.05 34.58 29.02
CA GLY A 134 -2.90 33.90 29.65
C GLY A 134 -1.67 34.78 29.90
N GLY A 135 -1.87 36.11 30.05
CA GLY A 135 -0.78 37.09 30.19
C GLY A 135 -0.13 37.52 28.86
N ALA A 136 -0.57 36.99 27.72
CA ALA A 136 -0.22 37.45 26.39
C ALA A 136 -1.24 38.48 25.88
N THR A 137 -0.77 39.48 25.14
CA THR A 137 -1.61 40.56 24.58
C THR A 137 -1.51 40.54 23.07
N LEU A 138 -2.63 40.27 22.39
CA LEU A 138 -2.77 40.29 20.93
C LEU A 138 -3.41 41.61 20.49
N SER A 139 -2.77 42.32 19.58
CA SER A 139 -3.09 43.72 19.30
C SER A 139 -4.20 43.94 18.26
N ASN A 140 -4.42 43.00 17.35
CA ASN A 140 -5.34 43.14 16.21
C ASN A 140 -6.12 41.84 15.95
N MET A 141 -6.73 41.29 17.01
CA MET A 141 -7.44 40.02 16.95
C MET A 141 -8.83 40.22 16.32
N THR A 142 -9.17 39.42 15.31
CA THR A 142 -10.50 39.42 14.69
C THR A 142 -11.45 38.53 15.48
N MET A 143 -12.63 39.07 15.83
CA MET A 143 -13.63 38.44 16.68
C MET A 143 -15.05 38.71 16.15
N GLY A 144 -15.99 37.84 16.49
CA GLY A 144 -17.43 38.00 16.19
C GLY A 144 -18.18 38.71 17.32
N LEU A 145 -19.07 39.62 16.96
CA LEU A 145 -20.06 40.23 17.84
C LEU A 145 -21.43 39.62 17.52
N GLY A 146 -21.94 38.81 18.43
CA GLY A 146 -23.22 38.11 18.31
C GLY A 146 -24.40 39.01 18.65
N ASN A 147 -24.80 39.88 17.72
CA ASN A 147 -25.97 40.77 17.85
C ASN A 147 -27.30 40.01 17.99
N LYS A 148 -27.35 38.77 17.47
CA LYS A 148 -28.52 37.89 17.54
C LYS A 148 -28.07 36.47 17.85
N THR A 149 -28.19 36.06 19.11
CA THR A 149 -27.75 34.76 19.62
C THR A 149 -28.78 34.18 20.59
N ASP A 150 -28.93 32.86 20.60
CA ASP A 150 -29.64 32.12 21.65
C ASP A 150 -28.69 31.53 22.72
N ILE A 151 -27.38 31.75 22.55
CA ILE A 151 -26.33 31.40 23.51
C ILE A 151 -26.07 32.61 24.42
N SER A 152 -26.12 32.39 25.73
CA SER A 152 -26.01 33.40 26.79
C SER A 152 -24.57 33.75 27.22
N TYR A 153 -23.57 33.21 26.54
CA TYR A 153 -22.13 33.43 26.79
C TYR A 153 -21.37 33.47 25.46
N GLY A 154 -20.14 33.98 25.47
CA GLY A 154 -19.26 33.95 24.30
C GLY A 154 -18.30 32.76 24.31
N LEU A 155 -17.62 32.54 23.19
CA LEU A 155 -16.75 31.38 22.95
C LEU A 155 -15.34 31.80 22.53
N VAL A 156 -14.35 30.98 22.89
CA VAL A 156 -12.97 31.04 22.41
C VAL A 156 -12.71 29.80 21.57
N GLY A 157 -12.83 29.96 20.25
CA GLY A 157 -12.45 28.94 19.28
C GLY A 157 -10.94 28.79 19.15
N VAL A 158 -10.46 27.55 19.22
CA VAL A 158 -9.03 27.20 19.02
C VAL A 158 -8.82 26.14 17.92
N GLY A 159 -9.85 25.84 17.14
CA GLY A 159 -9.85 24.89 16.02
C GLY A 159 -9.12 25.37 14.77
N TYR A 160 -9.34 24.72 13.62
CA TYR A 160 -8.71 25.07 12.34
C TYR A 160 -9.29 26.33 11.69
N ALA A 161 -8.47 27.32 11.32
CA ALA A 161 -8.92 28.58 10.69
C ALA A 161 -9.93 28.44 9.52
N LEU A 162 -9.98 27.30 8.82
CA LEU A 162 -10.98 27.02 7.79
C LEU A 162 -12.39 26.70 8.32
N ASN A 163 -12.57 26.60 9.64
CA ASN A 163 -13.84 26.33 10.33
C ASN A 163 -14.50 27.61 10.89
N GLU A 164 -14.32 28.73 10.20
CA GLU A 164 -14.90 30.04 10.55
C GLU A 164 -16.41 30.14 10.21
N ALA A 165 -17.11 31.01 10.95
CA ALA A 165 -18.55 31.31 10.86
C ALA A 165 -19.01 32.04 9.58
N ILE A 166 -18.33 31.87 8.44
CA ILE A 166 -18.76 32.44 7.17
C ILE A 166 -19.81 31.51 6.54
N VAL A 167 -21.09 31.90 6.61
CA VAL A 167 -22.18 31.15 5.97
C VAL A 167 -22.14 31.29 4.44
N ALA A 168 -22.10 30.10 3.81
CA ALA A 168 -22.69 29.71 2.53
C ALA A 168 -22.58 30.71 1.36
N ASP A 169 -21.45 30.66 0.65
CA ASP A 169 -21.40 30.37 -0.80
C ASP A 169 -19.95 30.36 -1.33
N GLU A 170 -18.97 30.80 -0.55
CA GLU A 170 -17.57 30.79 -0.95
C GLU A 170 -16.65 30.45 0.23
N LYS A 171 -16.56 29.17 0.62
CA LYS A 171 -15.41 28.66 1.40
C LYS A 171 -14.17 28.63 0.50
N THR A 172 -13.66 29.79 0.15
CA THR A 172 -12.39 29.95 -0.55
C THR A 172 -11.29 30.17 0.49
N THR A 173 -10.11 29.58 0.28
CA THR A 173 -8.92 29.82 1.11
C THR A 173 -8.53 31.30 1.20
N SER A 174 -9.03 32.13 0.28
CA SER A 174 -8.87 33.58 0.25
C SER A 174 -9.72 34.37 1.27
N ALA A 175 -10.69 33.74 1.93
CA ALA A 175 -11.60 34.42 2.88
C ALA A 175 -11.29 34.15 4.36
N ALA A 176 -10.43 33.18 4.68
CA ALA A 176 -10.09 32.81 6.06
C ALA A 176 -9.16 33.84 6.71
N TYR A 177 -9.37 34.14 8.00
CA TYR A 177 -8.51 35.04 8.76
C TYR A 177 -7.65 34.27 9.79
N PRO A 178 -6.55 34.86 10.29
CA PRO A 178 -5.74 34.20 11.31
C PRO A 178 -6.57 33.99 12.60
N ASN A 179 -6.70 32.75 13.05
CA ASN A 179 -7.34 32.40 14.32
C ASN A 179 -6.37 32.56 15.50
N LEU A 180 -6.80 32.25 16.74
CA LEU A 180 -6.02 32.54 17.95
C LEU A 180 -4.61 31.93 17.96
N PRO A 181 -4.42 30.61 17.71
CA PRO A 181 -3.08 30.02 17.70
C PRO A 181 -2.16 30.58 16.61
N VAL A 182 -2.72 30.97 15.46
CA VAL A 182 -1.95 31.56 14.35
C VAL A 182 -1.46 32.95 14.74
N ASN A 183 -2.34 33.83 15.24
CA ASN A 183 -1.92 35.16 15.71
C ASN A 183 -0.86 35.11 16.81
N MET A 184 -0.91 34.11 17.70
CA MET A 184 0.12 33.92 18.73
C MET A 184 1.51 33.60 18.13
N VAL A 185 1.57 32.85 17.03
CA VAL A 185 2.83 32.62 16.30
C VAL A 185 3.31 33.89 15.62
N ASP A 186 2.39 34.64 15.01
CA ASP A 186 2.70 35.84 14.24
C ASP A 186 3.25 36.97 15.10
N GLU A 187 2.76 37.09 16.34
CA GLU A 187 3.29 37.99 17.36
C GLU A 187 4.53 37.42 18.09
N GLY A 188 4.97 36.20 17.75
CA GLY A 188 6.18 35.58 18.30
C GLY A 188 6.05 35.05 19.73
N LEU A 189 4.81 34.81 20.21
CA LEU A 189 4.52 34.33 21.55
C LEU A 189 4.73 32.81 21.70
N ILE A 190 4.47 32.05 20.63
CA ILE A 190 4.65 30.59 20.58
C ILE A 190 5.43 30.16 19.34
N ASN A 191 6.13 29.02 19.42
CA ASN A 191 7.02 28.54 18.35
C ASN A 191 6.31 27.81 17.20
N THR A 192 5.08 27.33 17.41
CA THR A 192 4.30 26.55 16.43
C THR A 192 2.80 26.68 16.71
N VAL A 193 1.97 26.42 15.70
CA VAL A 193 0.50 26.42 15.80
C VAL A 193 0.03 25.09 16.39
N ALA A 194 0.28 24.89 17.69
CA ALA A 194 -0.13 23.71 18.44
C ALA A 194 -0.45 24.06 19.89
N TYR A 195 -1.31 23.28 20.54
CA TYR A 195 -1.60 23.43 21.96
C TYR A 195 -1.94 22.09 22.62
N SER A 196 -1.78 22.02 23.93
CA SER A 196 -2.18 20.87 24.73
C SER A 196 -3.28 21.23 25.73
N LEU A 197 -4.22 20.31 25.94
CA LEU A 197 -5.41 20.45 26.77
C LEU A 197 -5.41 19.42 27.89
N TRP A 198 -5.64 19.90 29.11
CA TRP A 198 -5.82 19.08 30.30
C TRP A 198 -7.00 19.63 31.11
N LEU A 199 -8.10 18.89 31.16
CA LEU A 199 -9.36 19.32 31.79
C LEU A 199 -9.48 18.93 33.28
N ASN A 200 -8.59 18.05 33.76
CA ASN A 200 -8.61 17.50 35.12
C ASN A 200 -9.86 16.63 35.41
N ASP A 201 -10.00 16.08 36.62
CA ASP A 201 -11.16 15.26 37.01
C ASP A 201 -12.47 16.07 37.10
N LEU A 202 -13.60 15.37 37.17
CA LEU A 202 -14.93 15.98 37.23
C LEU A 202 -15.11 16.90 38.45
N ASP A 203 -14.50 16.59 39.59
CA ASP A 203 -14.64 17.32 40.86
C ASP A 203 -13.68 18.52 40.96
N ALA A 204 -12.65 18.56 40.10
CA ALA A 204 -11.71 19.66 40.02
C ALA A 204 -12.38 20.92 39.47
N SER A 205 -12.03 22.05 40.08
CA SER A 205 -12.53 23.37 39.67
C SER A 205 -11.67 24.03 38.59
N ASP A 206 -10.49 23.47 38.31
CA ASP A 206 -9.48 24.02 37.42
C ASP A 206 -8.82 22.98 36.51
N GLY A 207 -8.58 23.41 35.27
CA GLY A 207 -7.78 22.73 34.25
C GLY A 207 -6.81 23.71 33.57
N SER A 208 -6.14 23.28 32.51
CA SER A 208 -5.20 24.13 31.77
C SER A 208 -5.10 23.82 30.28
N ILE A 209 -4.88 24.87 29.49
CA ILE A 209 -4.47 24.81 28.09
C ILE A 209 -3.08 25.45 27.94
N LEU A 210 -2.22 24.83 27.15
CA LEU A 210 -0.82 25.25 26.95
C LEU A 210 -0.53 25.34 25.46
N PHE A 211 -0.36 26.55 24.95
CA PHE A 211 0.02 26.82 23.57
C PHE A 211 1.54 26.71 23.37
N GLY A 212 1.96 26.12 22.26
CA GLY A 212 3.36 25.98 21.86
C GLY A 212 4.17 24.91 22.61
N GLY A 213 3.54 24.10 23.47
CA GLY A 213 4.25 23.15 24.33
C GLY A 213 3.37 22.02 24.88
N ILE A 214 4.02 21.07 25.55
CA ILE A 214 3.38 19.98 26.29
C ILE A 214 3.81 19.97 27.76
N ASP A 215 2.98 19.45 28.66
CA ASP A 215 3.31 19.22 30.05
C ASP A 215 3.41 17.72 30.35
N THR A 216 4.66 17.26 30.48
CA THR A 216 4.98 15.83 30.69
C THR A 216 4.58 15.30 32.06
N LYS A 217 4.06 16.14 32.97
CA LYS A 217 3.54 15.70 34.27
C LYS A 217 2.03 15.56 34.31
N LYS A 218 1.29 15.94 33.27
CA LYS A 218 -0.19 15.93 33.26
C LYS A 218 -0.81 14.66 32.68
N TYR A 219 0.02 13.71 32.23
CA TYR A 219 -0.43 12.43 31.69
C TYR A 219 0.40 11.26 32.20
N VAL A 220 -0.18 10.06 32.13
CA VAL A 220 0.48 8.78 32.46
C VAL A 220 0.59 7.93 31.20
N GLY A 221 1.70 7.19 31.10
CA GLY A 221 1.99 6.34 29.95
C GLY A 221 2.64 7.12 28.80
N ASP A 222 2.59 6.53 27.61
CA ASP A 222 3.22 7.09 26.43
C ASP A 222 2.28 8.03 25.68
N LEU A 223 2.71 9.28 25.47
CA LEU A 223 1.99 10.20 24.58
C LEU A 223 2.06 9.67 23.15
N THR A 224 0.89 9.43 22.55
CA THR A 224 0.82 8.75 21.26
C THR A 224 0.18 9.65 20.20
N ARG A 225 0.89 9.89 19.09
CA ARG A 225 0.43 10.67 17.94
C ARG A 225 -0.50 9.85 17.06
N ILE A 226 -1.66 10.40 16.73
CA ILE A 226 -2.69 9.86 15.83
C ILE A 226 -3.00 10.88 14.73
N ALA A 227 -3.23 10.41 13.50
CA ALA A 227 -3.56 11.27 12.37
C ALA A 227 -4.98 11.86 12.48
N ILE A 228 -5.12 13.12 12.09
CA ILE A 228 -6.41 13.77 11.82
C ILE A 228 -6.81 13.43 10.38
N TYR A 229 -8.09 13.12 10.15
CA TYR A 229 -8.63 12.87 8.81
C TYR A 229 -9.16 14.16 8.17
N PRO A 230 -8.91 14.39 6.87
CA PRO A 230 -9.47 15.55 6.17
C PRO A 230 -11.00 15.41 6.06
N THR A 231 -11.71 16.52 6.23
CA THR A 231 -13.19 16.57 6.18
C THR A 231 -13.71 16.66 4.74
N GLN A 232 -12.94 17.26 3.83
CA GLN A 232 -13.17 17.37 2.38
C GLN A 232 -11.81 17.28 1.65
N GLN A 233 -11.75 17.01 0.34
CA GLN A 233 -10.51 16.80 -0.45
C GLN A 233 -9.31 17.67 0.01
N ASP A 234 -8.40 17.07 0.78
CA ASP A 234 -7.19 17.69 1.39
C ASP A 234 -7.41 18.91 2.30
N LEU A 235 -8.63 19.16 2.77
CA LEU A 235 -8.97 20.23 3.71
C LEU A 235 -9.24 19.68 5.12
N TYR A 236 -8.62 20.32 6.12
CA TYR A 236 -8.80 20.02 7.54
C TYR A 236 -9.62 21.13 8.19
N THR A 237 -10.86 20.81 8.59
CA THR A 237 -11.77 21.75 9.25
C THR A 237 -12.19 21.32 10.65
N SER A 238 -11.84 20.12 11.09
CA SER A 238 -12.12 19.64 12.45
C SER A 238 -11.12 18.58 12.90
N PHE A 239 -11.05 18.32 14.20
CA PHE A 239 -10.17 17.30 14.80
C PHE A 239 -10.78 15.90 14.69
N LEU A 240 -11.02 15.46 13.45
CA LEU A 240 -11.63 14.16 13.14
C LEU A 240 -10.61 13.02 13.32
N VAL A 241 -10.84 12.14 14.29
CA VAL A 241 -9.98 10.98 14.59
C VAL A 241 -10.76 9.66 14.45
N ALA A 242 -10.04 8.57 14.17
CA ALA A 242 -10.65 7.25 14.03
C ALA A 242 -10.79 6.56 15.39
N PHE A 243 -12.03 6.42 15.86
CA PHE A 243 -12.42 5.60 17.00
C PHE A 243 -12.65 4.15 16.54
N THR A 244 -11.81 3.22 17.00
CA THR A 244 -11.68 1.89 16.38
C THR A 244 -12.17 0.73 17.23
N SER A 245 -12.27 0.89 18.55
CA SER A 245 -12.75 -0.17 19.44
C SER A 245 -13.28 0.38 20.76
N LEU A 246 -14.28 -0.29 21.35
CA LEU A 246 -14.80 0.01 22.68
C LEU A 246 -14.92 -1.27 23.51
N GLN A 247 -14.42 -1.24 24.75
CA GLN A 247 -14.59 -2.34 25.71
C GLN A 247 -15.24 -1.82 26.98
N ALA A 248 -16.24 -2.55 27.48
CA ALA A 248 -16.82 -2.33 28.80
C ALA A 248 -16.13 -3.29 29.78
N VAL A 249 -15.45 -2.74 30.79
CA VAL A 249 -14.75 -3.54 31.80
C VAL A 249 -15.46 -3.35 33.13
N SER A 250 -15.97 -4.44 33.69
CA SER A 250 -16.64 -4.47 34.99
C SER A 250 -15.94 -5.47 35.91
N PRO A 251 -16.28 -5.50 37.22
CA PRO A 251 -15.80 -6.57 38.11
C PRO A 251 -16.24 -7.98 37.69
N SER A 252 -17.31 -8.12 36.89
CA SER A 252 -17.83 -9.41 36.43
C SER A 252 -17.17 -9.92 35.14
N GLY A 253 -16.46 -9.06 34.40
CA GLY A 253 -15.80 -9.46 33.15
C GLY A 253 -15.46 -8.28 32.23
N THR A 254 -15.14 -8.60 30.98
CA THR A 254 -14.89 -7.60 29.93
C THR A 254 -15.71 -7.94 28.71
N ASP A 255 -16.59 -7.02 28.32
CA ASP A 255 -17.41 -7.14 27.11
C ASP A 255 -16.86 -6.21 26.03
N THR A 256 -16.78 -6.71 24.80
CA THR A 256 -16.33 -5.92 23.64
C THR A 256 -17.55 -5.42 22.87
N LEU A 257 -17.73 -4.10 22.84
CA LEU A 257 -18.86 -3.46 22.19
C LEU A 257 -18.54 -3.22 20.71
N THR A 258 -19.49 -3.52 19.82
CA THR A 258 -19.29 -3.43 18.37
C THR A 258 -20.37 -2.57 17.72
N SER A 259 -19.98 -1.77 16.73
CA SER A 259 -20.88 -0.96 15.92
C SER A 259 -20.70 -1.30 14.45
N ARG A 260 -21.77 -1.20 13.66
CA ARG A 260 -21.69 -1.30 12.19
C ARG A 260 -20.90 -0.15 11.58
N SER A 261 -20.76 0.93 12.34
CA SER A 261 -20.06 2.15 11.95
C SER A 261 -18.58 2.14 12.32
N PHE A 262 -18.04 1.07 12.94
CA PHE A 262 -16.60 0.99 13.15
C PHE A 262 -15.83 0.84 11.82
N PRO A 263 -14.67 1.50 11.67
CA PRO A 263 -14.13 2.56 12.52
C PRO A 263 -14.98 3.84 12.44
N ILE A 264 -15.32 4.42 13.59
CA ILE A 264 -16.23 5.58 13.69
C ILE A 264 -15.37 6.85 13.61
N PRO A 265 -15.63 7.77 12.68
CA PRO A 265 -15.01 9.09 12.69
C PRO A 265 -15.65 9.92 13.82
N VAL A 266 -14.84 10.33 14.80
CA VAL A 266 -15.28 11.14 15.95
C VAL A 266 -14.47 12.43 16.03
N VAL A 267 -15.12 13.53 16.40
CA VAL A 267 -14.47 14.81 16.68
C VAL A 267 -14.16 14.88 18.18
N LEU A 268 -12.92 15.25 18.53
CA LEU A 268 -12.56 15.58 19.91
C LEU A 268 -12.93 17.03 20.16
N ASP A 269 -13.90 17.29 21.04
CA ASP A 269 -14.49 18.61 21.17
C ASP A 269 -14.84 18.99 22.62
N SER A 270 -14.24 20.07 23.15
CA SER A 270 -14.59 20.65 24.46
C SER A 270 -15.78 21.62 24.41
N GLY A 271 -16.36 21.88 23.24
CA GLY A 271 -17.55 22.72 23.09
C GLY A 271 -18.80 22.13 23.74
N THR A 272 -18.76 20.86 24.14
CA THR A 272 -19.88 20.14 24.74
C THR A 272 -19.43 19.15 25.81
N THR A 273 -20.24 19.04 26.88
CA THR A 273 -19.92 18.16 28.01
C THR A 273 -20.23 16.69 27.71
N LEU A 274 -21.30 16.42 26.96
CA LEU A 274 -21.76 15.06 26.65
C LEU A 274 -21.05 14.50 25.41
N SER A 275 -20.79 13.20 25.42
CA SER A 275 -20.26 12.48 24.26
C SER A 275 -21.40 11.87 23.45
N TYR A 276 -21.40 12.04 22.13
CA TYR A 276 -22.47 11.55 21.25
C TYR A 276 -21.94 10.50 20.28
N LEU A 277 -22.49 9.29 20.38
CA LEU A 277 -22.06 8.13 19.61
C LEU A 277 -23.20 7.59 18.72
N PRO A 278 -22.88 6.75 17.70
CA PRO A 278 -23.90 6.09 16.89
C PRO A 278 -24.93 5.35 17.74
N THR A 279 -26.19 5.39 17.32
CA THR A 279 -27.31 4.84 18.09
C THR A 279 -27.18 3.35 18.40
N ASP A 280 -26.55 2.55 17.54
CA ASP A 280 -26.32 1.13 17.79
C ASP A 280 -25.27 0.87 18.88
N LEU A 281 -24.24 1.71 18.97
CA LEU A 281 -23.20 1.64 20.00
C LEU A 281 -23.71 2.21 21.34
N ALA A 282 -24.32 3.39 21.32
CA ALA A 282 -24.84 4.05 22.51
C ALA A 282 -25.86 3.17 23.26
N LYS A 283 -26.77 2.50 22.53
CA LYS A 283 -27.74 1.57 23.15
C LYS A 283 -27.09 0.35 23.79
N GLN A 284 -26.00 -0.17 23.22
CA GLN A 284 -25.22 -1.24 23.87
C GLN A 284 -24.58 -0.74 25.17
N ILE A 285 -23.95 0.43 25.14
CA ILE A 285 -23.37 1.07 26.33
C ILE A 285 -24.44 1.26 27.41
N TRP A 286 -25.62 1.78 27.05
CA TRP A 286 -26.73 1.96 28.00
C TRP A 286 -27.19 0.65 28.61
N THR A 287 -27.21 -0.43 27.83
CA THR A 287 -27.59 -1.77 28.31
C THR A 287 -26.56 -2.29 29.33
N GLU A 288 -25.26 -2.03 29.13
CA GLU A 288 -24.20 -2.45 30.07
C GLU A 288 -24.27 -1.75 31.43
N VAL A 289 -24.69 -0.48 31.47
CA VAL A 289 -24.77 0.29 32.73
C VAL A 289 -26.18 0.35 33.31
N GLY A 290 -27.17 -0.23 32.62
CA GLY A 290 -28.58 -0.11 33.01
C GLY A 290 -29.17 1.29 32.81
N ALA A 291 -28.63 2.11 31.91
CA ALA A 291 -29.18 3.43 31.62
C ALA A 291 -30.48 3.32 30.82
N THR A 292 -31.45 4.18 31.12
CA THR A 292 -32.75 4.25 30.48
C THR A 292 -32.98 5.61 29.86
N TYR A 293 -33.41 5.65 28.59
CA TYR A 293 -33.68 6.91 27.92
C TYR A 293 -35.00 7.53 28.41
N SER A 294 -34.93 8.75 28.92
CA SER A 294 -36.10 9.53 29.32
C SER A 294 -36.54 10.45 28.18
N ALA A 295 -37.75 10.25 27.67
CA ALA A 295 -38.32 11.13 26.65
C ALA A 295 -38.72 12.51 27.20
N SER A 296 -38.90 12.67 28.52
CA SER A 296 -39.20 13.96 29.13
C SER A 296 -37.98 14.86 29.25
N GLU A 297 -36.82 14.25 29.56
CA GLU A 297 -35.55 14.97 29.74
C GLU A 297 -34.67 14.94 28.47
N GLY A 298 -35.03 14.13 27.48
CA GLY A 298 -34.27 14.00 26.22
C GLY A 298 -32.90 13.31 26.37
N LEU A 299 -32.67 12.58 27.46
CA LEU A 299 -31.35 12.04 27.84
C LEU A 299 -31.45 10.62 28.40
N ALA A 300 -30.36 9.86 28.29
CA ALA A 300 -30.16 8.63 29.03
C ALA A 300 -29.85 8.90 30.50
N LEU A 301 -30.66 8.29 31.37
CA LEU A 301 -30.61 8.43 32.83
C LEU A 301 -30.25 7.12 33.50
N LEU A 302 -29.53 7.20 34.62
CA LEU A 302 -29.15 6.08 35.46
C LEU A 302 -29.14 6.49 36.95
N PRO A 303 -29.12 5.54 37.90
CA PRO A 303 -29.06 5.89 39.31
C PRO A 303 -27.73 6.57 39.69
N CYS A 304 -27.78 7.69 40.42
CA CYS A 304 -26.57 8.41 40.83
C CYS A 304 -25.59 7.54 41.63
N SER A 305 -26.08 6.48 42.30
CA SER A 305 -25.24 5.49 43.01
C SER A 305 -24.22 4.79 42.10
N MET A 306 -24.47 4.70 40.80
CA MET A 306 -23.57 4.13 39.80
C MET A 306 -22.26 4.87 39.64
N GLN A 307 -22.17 6.12 40.10
CA GLN A 307 -20.90 6.86 40.17
C GLN A 307 -19.82 6.08 40.94
N ASN A 308 -20.24 5.28 41.94
CA ASN A 308 -19.35 4.46 42.76
C ASN A 308 -19.00 3.09 42.13
N SER A 309 -19.49 2.79 40.92
CA SER A 309 -19.20 1.52 40.26
C SER A 309 -17.73 1.45 39.84
N LYS A 310 -17.07 0.32 40.08
CA LYS A 310 -15.64 0.11 39.76
C LYS A 310 -15.36 -0.17 38.29
N GLY A 311 -16.38 -0.22 37.45
CA GLY A 311 -16.19 -0.47 36.03
C GLY A 311 -15.81 0.78 35.24
N TYR A 312 -15.33 0.59 34.02
CA TYR A 312 -14.91 1.66 33.12
C TYR A 312 -15.08 1.25 31.65
N PHE A 313 -15.09 2.24 30.76
CA PHE A 313 -15.07 2.04 29.31
C PHE A 313 -13.69 2.34 28.74
N SER A 314 -13.13 1.40 27.97
CA SER A 314 -11.84 1.55 27.29
C SER A 314 -12.05 1.90 25.81
N PHE A 315 -11.77 3.16 25.46
CA PHE A 315 -11.88 3.71 24.11
C PHE A 315 -10.55 3.56 23.37
N GLY A 316 -10.53 2.83 22.26
CA GLY A 316 -9.34 2.64 21.42
C GLY A 316 -9.36 3.48 20.15
N PHE A 317 -8.23 4.13 19.85
CA PHE A 317 -8.05 4.99 18.68
C PHE A 317 -6.97 4.44 17.74
N ALA A 318 -6.95 4.88 16.48
CA ALA A 318 -5.86 4.61 15.53
C ALA A 318 -5.56 3.13 15.21
N GLY A 319 -6.50 2.21 15.49
CA GLY A 319 -6.42 0.78 15.15
C GLY A 319 -6.32 -0.15 16.37
N PRO A 320 -6.23 -1.48 16.16
CA PRO A 320 -6.26 -2.47 17.26
C PRO A 320 -5.11 -2.36 18.27
N SER A 321 -4.01 -1.69 17.89
CA SER A 321 -2.81 -1.48 18.72
C SER A 321 -2.56 0.00 19.02
N GLY A 322 -3.50 0.89 18.70
CA GLY A 322 -3.37 2.30 19.04
C GLY A 322 -3.73 2.59 20.50
N PRO A 323 -3.67 3.87 20.91
CA PRO A 323 -3.83 4.25 22.31
C PRO A 323 -5.24 3.94 22.80
N LYS A 324 -5.32 3.48 24.06
CA LYS A 324 -6.57 3.20 24.76
C LYS A 324 -6.74 4.15 25.94
N ILE A 325 -7.88 4.83 25.99
CA ILE A 325 -8.24 5.75 27.07
C ILE A 325 -9.36 5.10 27.89
N ASN A 326 -9.11 4.92 29.18
CA ASN A 326 -10.08 4.35 30.10
C ASN A 326 -10.85 5.48 30.76
N VAL A 327 -12.17 5.49 30.61
CA VAL A 327 -13.09 6.45 31.21
C VAL A 327 -13.90 5.74 32.29
N THR A 328 -13.72 6.15 33.53
CA THR A 328 -14.36 5.56 34.71
C THR A 328 -15.79 6.07 34.89
N MET A 329 -16.61 5.36 35.67
CA MET A 329 -18.03 5.71 35.84
C MET A 329 -18.24 7.04 36.57
N ASP A 330 -17.36 7.42 37.49
CA ASP A 330 -17.37 8.72 38.17
C ASP A 330 -17.27 9.91 37.22
N GLU A 331 -16.60 9.73 36.08
CA GLU A 331 -16.50 10.75 35.03
C GLU A 331 -17.71 10.79 34.08
N LEU A 332 -18.48 9.70 34.02
CA LEU A 332 -19.62 9.50 33.13
C LEU A 332 -20.98 9.71 33.80
N VAL A 333 -21.05 9.77 35.13
CA VAL A 333 -22.29 10.04 35.87
C VAL A 333 -22.33 11.52 36.23
N LEU A 334 -23.29 12.24 35.66
CA LEU A 334 -23.42 13.69 35.82
C LEU A 334 -24.71 14.04 36.57
N ASP A 335 -24.62 14.99 37.50
CA ASP A 335 -25.79 15.50 38.20
C ASP A 335 -26.74 16.23 37.23
N LEU A 336 -28.04 15.96 37.33
CA LEU A 336 -29.07 16.61 36.50
C LEU A 336 -29.38 18.04 36.95
N THR A 337 -29.15 18.37 38.23
CA THR A 337 -29.46 19.66 38.84
C THR A 337 -28.46 20.02 39.94
N ASP A 338 -28.19 21.30 40.18
CA ASP A 338 -27.35 21.80 41.29
C ASP A 338 -28.06 21.68 42.67
N GLY A 339 -28.85 20.62 42.90
CA GLY A 339 -29.74 20.46 44.05
C GLY A 339 -30.18 19.02 44.32
N GLN A 340 -31.40 18.83 44.84
CA GLN A 340 -31.92 17.49 45.14
C GLN A 340 -32.26 16.76 43.83
N ALA A 341 -31.55 15.68 43.53
CA ALA A 341 -31.68 14.94 42.28
C ALA A 341 -33.13 14.42 42.07
N PRO A 342 -33.66 14.47 40.82
CA PRO A 342 -34.97 13.92 40.53
C PRO A 342 -34.97 12.41 40.74
N VAL A 343 -36.06 11.86 41.29
CA VAL A 343 -36.14 10.44 41.64
C VAL A 343 -36.88 9.67 40.55
N PHE A 344 -36.42 8.46 40.20
CA PHE A 344 -37.13 7.58 39.27
C PHE A 344 -38.55 7.26 39.79
N SER A 345 -39.56 7.61 39.00
CA SER A 345 -40.98 7.45 39.37
C SER A 345 -41.56 6.07 39.03
N ALA A 346 -40.92 5.33 38.11
CA ALA A 346 -41.29 4.00 37.63
C ALA A 346 -40.05 3.24 37.11
N GLY A 347 -40.17 1.93 36.86
CA GLY A 347 -39.05 1.08 36.38
C GLY A 347 -38.24 0.43 37.50
N GLU A 348 -37.12 -0.19 37.15
CA GLU A 348 -36.25 -0.97 38.05
C GLU A 348 -35.60 -0.12 39.15
N TYR A 349 -35.39 1.17 38.89
CA TYR A 349 -34.73 2.12 39.80
C TYR A 349 -35.68 3.00 40.62
N ARG A 350 -36.98 2.66 40.65
CA ARG A 350 -38.00 3.47 41.31
C ARG A 350 -37.60 3.84 42.76
N GLY A 351 -37.58 5.12 43.06
CA GLY A 351 -37.20 5.64 44.38
C GLY A 351 -35.73 5.99 44.56
N GLN A 352 -34.88 5.78 43.55
CA GLN A 352 -33.47 6.21 43.55
C GLN A 352 -33.28 7.55 42.81
N ASP A 353 -32.27 8.31 43.22
CA ASP A 353 -31.86 9.56 42.60
C ASP A 353 -31.34 9.30 41.17
N ALA A 354 -31.83 10.09 40.20
CA ALA A 354 -31.49 9.98 38.79
C ALA A 354 -30.40 10.99 38.41
N CYS A 355 -29.39 10.50 37.70
CA CYS A 355 -28.30 11.27 37.13
C CYS A 355 -28.25 11.05 35.61
N ALA A 356 -27.70 12.03 34.89
CA ALA A 356 -27.48 11.94 33.46
C ALA A 356 -26.27 11.06 33.17
N PHE A 357 -26.37 10.24 32.13
CA PHE A 357 -25.23 9.50 31.61
C PHE A 357 -24.46 10.34 30.59
N GLY A 358 -23.13 10.33 30.68
CA GLY A 358 -22.25 11.14 29.86
C GLY A 358 -22.23 10.78 28.37
N ILE A 359 -22.73 9.58 28.00
CA ILE A 359 -22.75 9.10 26.62
C ILE A 359 -24.19 9.02 26.10
N GLN A 360 -24.48 9.79 25.06
CA GLN A 360 -25.79 9.88 24.42
C GLN A 360 -25.78 9.30 23.00
N ASN A 361 -26.96 8.98 22.47
CA ASN A 361 -27.09 8.52 21.10
C ASN A 361 -27.29 9.71 20.15
N PHE A 362 -26.75 9.59 18.94
CA PHE A 362 -26.99 10.55 17.86
C PHE A 362 -27.15 9.82 16.53
N THR A 363 -27.94 10.40 15.63
CA THR A 363 -28.40 9.73 14.39
C THR A 363 -27.61 10.17 13.17
N SER A 364 -27.09 11.40 13.13
CA SER A 364 -26.31 11.96 12.03
C SER A 364 -24.83 12.15 12.41
N ALA A 365 -23.91 11.92 11.48
CA ALA A 365 -22.51 12.32 11.65
C ALA A 365 -22.35 13.84 11.44
N PRO A 366 -21.33 14.51 12.02
CA PRO A 366 -20.21 13.94 12.79
C PRO A 366 -20.59 13.52 14.22
N TYR A 367 -19.97 12.44 14.70
CA TYR A 367 -20.04 12.03 16.11
C TYR A 367 -18.96 12.76 16.91
N LEU A 368 -19.16 12.93 18.21
CA LEU A 368 -18.26 13.75 19.02
C LEU A 368 -17.98 13.12 20.38
N LEU A 369 -16.77 13.34 20.89
CA LEU A 369 -16.34 12.99 22.23
C LEU A 369 -16.14 14.28 23.01
N GLY A 370 -17.04 14.52 23.97
CA GLY A 370 -17.12 15.73 24.77
C GLY A 370 -16.25 15.69 26.03
N ASP A 371 -16.46 16.63 26.94
CA ASP A 371 -15.71 16.74 28.21
C ASP A 371 -15.71 15.44 29.04
N THR A 372 -16.83 14.72 29.03
CA THR A 372 -16.97 13.38 29.67
C THR A 372 -15.90 12.38 29.25
N PHE A 373 -15.40 12.48 28.01
CA PHE A 373 -14.25 11.72 27.55
C PHE A 373 -12.94 12.50 27.75
N LEU A 374 -12.92 13.78 27.39
CA LEU A 374 -11.71 14.60 27.38
C LEU A 374 -11.10 14.81 28.77
N ARG A 375 -11.87 14.72 29.87
CA ARG A 375 -11.32 14.73 31.23
C ARG A 375 -10.37 13.57 31.49
N SER A 376 -10.66 12.39 30.92
CA SER A 376 -9.81 11.19 31.05
C SER A 376 -8.61 11.18 30.09
N ALA A 377 -8.49 12.17 29.19
CA ALA A 377 -7.45 12.22 28.17
C ALA A 377 -6.62 13.52 28.26
N TYR A 378 -5.30 13.39 28.16
CA TYR A 378 -4.42 14.52 27.86
C TYR A 378 -4.24 14.59 26.33
N VAL A 379 -4.65 15.70 25.73
CA VAL A 379 -4.74 15.84 24.27
C VAL A 379 -3.85 16.98 23.78
N VAL A 380 -3.03 16.72 22.77
CA VAL A 380 -2.18 17.71 22.11
C VAL A 380 -2.65 17.88 20.68
N TYR A 381 -3.11 19.07 20.32
CA TYR A 381 -3.59 19.41 18.99
C TYR A 381 -2.45 20.07 18.20
N ASP A 382 -1.97 19.40 17.15
CA ASP A 382 -0.94 19.90 16.24
C ASP A 382 -1.56 20.23 14.88
N LEU A 383 -1.90 21.51 14.70
CA LEU A 383 -2.60 22.01 13.52
C LEU A 383 -1.66 22.16 12.32
N VAL A 384 -0.34 22.16 12.55
CA VAL A 384 0.66 22.27 11.46
C VAL A 384 0.88 20.91 10.81
N ASN A 385 1.04 19.85 11.62
CA ASN A 385 1.31 18.50 11.13
C ASN A 385 0.03 17.66 10.94
N ASN A 386 -1.15 18.21 11.25
CA ASN A 386 -2.45 17.53 11.19
C ASN A 386 -2.48 16.24 12.02
N GLN A 387 -2.00 16.33 13.26
CA GLN A 387 -1.90 15.21 14.20
C GLN A 387 -2.47 15.59 15.56
N VAL A 388 -2.96 14.59 16.30
CA VAL A 388 -3.30 14.72 17.71
C VAL A 388 -2.39 13.81 18.53
N GLY A 389 -1.76 14.31 19.57
CA GLY A 389 -1.15 13.48 20.62
C GLY A 389 -2.19 13.15 21.67
N ILE A 390 -2.36 11.88 22.04
CA ILE A 390 -3.31 11.48 23.09
C ILE A 390 -2.64 10.52 24.10
N ALA A 391 -2.91 10.74 25.38
CA ALA A 391 -2.48 9.91 26.50
C ALA A 391 -3.56 9.88 27.59
N ALA A 392 -3.48 8.91 28.50
CA ALA A 392 -4.33 8.91 29.69
C ALA A 392 -3.93 10.06 30.62
N THR A 393 -4.92 10.79 31.14
CA THR A 393 -4.69 11.88 32.10
C THR A 393 -4.08 11.35 33.42
N ASP A 394 -3.31 12.20 34.10
CA ASP A 394 -2.93 11.97 35.51
C ASP A 394 -3.79 12.87 36.42
N PHE A 395 -4.87 12.31 36.97
CA PHE A 395 -5.77 13.02 37.89
C PHE A 395 -5.06 13.48 39.19
N ASN A 396 -3.95 12.84 39.58
CA ASN A 396 -3.22 13.20 40.80
C ASN A 396 -2.11 14.24 40.59
N SER A 397 -2.03 14.82 39.39
CA SER A 397 -0.89 15.65 39.00
C SER A 397 -0.91 17.07 39.58
N THR A 398 -0.08 17.28 40.60
CA THR A 398 0.17 18.60 41.22
C THR A 398 1.46 19.29 40.73
N LYS A 399 2.22 18.64 39.84
CA LYS A 399 3.51 19.13 39.32
C LYS A 399 3.38 19.49 37.83
N SER A 400 4.26 20.35 37.35
CA SER A 400 4.34 20.74 35.93
C SER A 400 5.78 20.60 35.42
N ASN A 401 5.93 20.08 34.20
CA ASN A 401 7.18 20.07 33.45
C ASN A 401 6.92 20.35 31.97
N ILE A 402 6.98 21.64 31.63
CA ILE A 402 6.69 22.17 30.31
C ILE A 402 7.86 21.94 29.36
N VAL A 403 7.57 21.31 28.23
CA VAL A 403 8.50 21.10 27.11
C VAL A 403 7.97 21.89 25.91
N PRO A 404 8.66 22.96 25.47
CA PRO A 404 8.25 23.73 24.30
C PRO A 404 8.51 22.93 23.01
N PHE A 405 7.72 23.20 21.96
CA PHE A 405 8.06 22.74 20.62
C PHE A 405 9.34 23.46 20.13
N PRO A 406 10.29 22.74 19.51
CA PRO A 406 11.58 23.32 19.16
C PRO A 406 11.49 24.30 17.98
N SER A 407 10.53 24.12 17.07
CA SER A 407 10.29 25.00 15.93
C SER A 407 8.92 24.73 15.29
N MET A 408 8.49 25.62 14.41
CA MET A 408 7.32 25.40 13.55
C MET A 408 7.48 24.11 12.73
N GLY A 409 6.45 23.27 12.70
CA GLY A 409 6.45 21.98 11.99
C GLY A 409 7.29 20.88 12.64
N ALA A 410 7.85 21.10 13.83
CA ALA A 410 8.46 20.03 14.60
C ALA A 410 7.41 19.04 15.12
N GLU A 411 7.78 17.77 15.25
CA GLU A 411 6.88 16.75 15.80
C GLU A 411 6.55 17.04 17.27
N ILE A 412 5.41 16.53 17.74
CA ILE A 412 4.98 16.63 19.14
C ILE A 412 6.09 16.07 20.05
N PRO A 413 6.67 16.89 20.96
CA PRO A 413 7.77 16.45 21.83
C PRO A 413 7.37 15.23 22.65
N SER A 414 8.31 14.30 22.87
CA SER A 414 8.09 13.10 23.69
C SER A 414 6.96 12.16 23.22
N ALA A 415 6.40 12.37 22.03
CA ALA A 415 5.26 11.59 21.53
C ALA A 415 5.68 10.51 20.51
N THR A 416 5.20 9.29 20.71
CA THR A 416 5.43 8.14 19.81
C THR A 416 4.30 8.02 18.78
N VAL A 417 4.55 7.46 17.60
CA VAL A 417 3.50 7.30 16.57
C VAL A 417 2.64 6.07 16.90
N ALA A 418 1.31 6.19 16.84
CA ALA A 418 0.44 5.02 17.04
C ALA A 418 0.71 3.97 15.95
N PRO A 419 1.00 2.71 16.33
CA PRO A 419 1.35 1.66 15.37
C PRO A 419 0.16 1.26 14.52
N ASN A 420 0.38 1.02 13.22
CA ASN A 420 -0.63 0.58 12.25
C ASN A 420 -1.81 1.56 12.05
N GLN A 421 -1.59 2.88 12.15
CA GLN A 421 -2.62 3.90 11.84
C GLN A 421 -3.32 3.72 10.48
N GLN A 422 -2.64 3.15 9.48
CA GLN A 422 -3.22 2.83 8.17
C GLN A 422 -4.35 1.78 8.23
N GLN A 423 -4.42 0.98 9.30
CA GLN A 423 -5.50 0.01 9.54
C GLN A 423 -6.70 0.64 10.27
N ALA A 424 -6.61 1.90 10.68
CA ALA A 424 -7.68 2.59 11.39
C ALA A 424 -8.90 2.91 10.50
N THR A 425 -8.82 2.69 9.19
CA THR A 425 -9.93 2.77 8.21
C THR A 425 -10.52 1.39 7.85
N ALA A 426 -9.91 0.30 8.33
CA ALA A 426 -10.38 -1.05 8.05
C ALA A 426 -11.66 -1.35 8.85
N LYS A 427 -12.78 -1.61 8.16
CA LYS A 427 -14.02 -2.06 8.81
C LYS A 427 -13.80 -3.42 9.48
N PRO A 428 -13.99 -3.55 10.81
CA PRO A 428 -13.92 -4.86 11.45
C PRO A 428 -15.01 -5.77 10.87
N SER A 429 -14.68 -7.06 10.70
CA SER A 429 -15.67 -8.07 10.30
C SER A 429 -16.74 -8.14 11.39
N ALA A 430 -18.00 -7.92 11.03
CA ALA A 430 -19.12 -7.91 11.96
C ALA A 430 -19.23 -9.27 12.67
N THR A 431 -18.63 -9.38 13.86
CA THR A 431 -18.91 -10.44 14.81
C THR A 431 -20.14 -10.04 15.59
N GLN A 432 -21.12 -10.95 15.64
CA GLN A 432 -22.23 -10.86 16.60
C GLN A 432 -21.66 -10.59 18.00
N PRO A 433 -22.30 -9.72 18.81
CA PRO A 433 -21.82 -9.43 20.16
C PRO A 433 -21.74 -10.74 20.95
N GLY A 434 -20.51 -11.13 21.31
CA GLY A 434 -20.27 -12.22 22.24
C GLY A 434 -20.48 -11.72 23.65
N TYR A 435 -21.72 -11.79 24.15
CA TYR A 435 -22.01 -11.57 25.56
C TYR A 435 -21.43 -12.75 26.35
N ALA A 436 -20.37 -12.51 27.12
CA ALA A 436 -19.76 -13.52 27.98
C ALA A 436 -20.00 -13.25 29.47
N ALA A 437 -20.37 -12.02 29.85
CA ALA A 437 -20.70 -11.66 31.24
C ALA A 437 -22.21 -11.52 31.47
N SER A 438 -22.68 -11.90 32.67
CA SER A 438 -24.03 -11.55 33.15
C SER A 438 -24.12 -10.05 33.39
N THR A 439 -25.30 -9.46 33.13
CA THR A 439 -25.66 -8.03 33.28
C THR A 439 -24.72 -7.21 34.18
N GLY A 440 -23.79 -6.54 33.50
CA GLY A 440 -23.14 -5.26 33.74
C GLY A 440 -23.23 -4.57 35.10
N PHE A 441 -22.05 -4.12 35.57
CA PHE A 441 -21.75 -2.99 36.49
C PHE A 441 -22.52 -2.87 37.83
N THR A 442 -23.43 -3.78 38.14
CA THR A 442 -24.28 -3.79 39.34
C THR A 442 -23.79 -4.85 40.34
N ASP A 443 -23.53 -4.44 41.58
CA ASP A 443 -23.15 -5.38 42.65
C ASP A 443 -24.39 -6.15 43.13
N GLY A 444 -24.35 -7.48 43.02
CA GLY A 444 -25.53 -8.34 43.17
C GLY A 444 -26.13 -8.41 44.58
N ALA A 445 -27.47 -8.31 44.65
CA ALA A 445 -28.28 -8.83 45.75
C ALA A 445 -29.74 -9.10 45.29
N ALA A 446 -30.10 -10.37 45.06
CA ALA A 446 -31.40 -10.97 45.48
C ALA A 446 -31.59 -12.41 44.94
N THR A 447 -32.12 -13.24 45.82
CA THR A 447 -32.46 -14.66 45.68
C THR A 447 -33.79 -14.92 44.96
N THR A 448 -33.89 -16.12 44.37
CA THR A 448 -35.07 -17.02 44.22
C THR A 448 -36.16 -16.83 43.15
N THR A 449 -36.46 -17.99 42.54
CA THR A 449 -37.75 -18.59 42.08
C THR A 449 -38.27 -18.39 40.66
N ASP A 450 -38.37 -19.54 39.96
CA ASP A 450 -39.19 -19.87 38.80
C ASP A 450 -40.61 -19.25 38.83
N TRP A 451 -41.09 -18.76 37.69
CA TRP A 451 -42.50 -18.88 37.26
C TRP A 451 -42.62 -19.04 35.73
N ILE A 452 -43.64 -19.82 35.38
CA ILE A 452 -43.92 -20.52 34.11
C ILE A 452 -44.77 -19.67 33.15
N ILE A 453 -44.91 -20.17 31.91
CA ILE A 453 -46.00 -20.04 30.91
C ILE A 453 -45.61 -19.11 29.73
N GLY A 454 -45.63 -19.52 28.46
CA GLY A 454 -45.99 -20.78 27.83
C GLY A 454 -46.30 -20.58 26.33
N ARG A 455 -46.29 -21.72 25.61
CA ARG A 455 -46.90 -22.01 24.29
C ARG A 455 -46.35 -21.29 23.04
N GLN A 456 -45.80 -22.08 22.12
CA GLN A 456 -46.64 -22.68 21.06
C GLN A 456 -46.02 -23.93 20.41
N MET A 457 -46.91 -24.88 20.15
CA MET A 457 -46.71 -26.22 19.62
C MET A 457 -46.75 -26.24 18.08
N THR A 458 -45.92 -27.13 17.51
CA THR A 458 -46.18 -28.06 16.39
C THR A 458 -46.72 -27.55 15.05
N TYR A 459 -46.05 -27.93 13.95
CA TYR A 459 -46.52 -28.98 13.03
C TYR A 459 -45.44 -29.35 11.98
N LYS A 460 -45.15 -30.66 11.86
CA LYS A 460 -44.70 -31.36 10.64
C LYS A 460 -45.91 -32.17 10.16
N PRO A 461 -46.14 -32.43 8.85
CA PRO A 461 -45.51 -33.60 8.21
C PRO A 461 -45.22 -33.39 6.70
N GLY A 462 -44.19 -34.00 6.13
CA GLY A 462 -44.27 -35.37 5.62
C GLY A 462 -43.69 -35.39 4.18
N THR A 463 -43.31 -36.48 3.51
CA THR A 463 -43.26 -37.93 3.78
C THR A 463 -42.57 -38.55 2.53
N HIS A 464 -41.64 -39.50 2.73
CA HIS A 464 -41.17 -40.61 1.85
C HIS A 464 -40.85 -40.37 0.34
N MET A 465 -39.81 -40.97 -0.26
CA MET A 465 -39.64 -42.42 -0.43
C MET A 465 -38.20 -42.81 -0.83
N ARG A 466 -37.75 -43.98 -0.34
CA ARG A 466 -36.58 -44.76 -0.79
C ARG A 466 -36.99 -45.76 -1.89
N VAL A 467 -35.96 -46.44 -2.45
CA VAL A 467 -35.88 -47.79 -3.10
C VAL A 467 -35.24 -47.67 -4.50
N ILE A 468 -33.96 -48.04 -4.74
CA ILE A 468 -33.28 -49.36 -4.87
C ILE A 468 -33.44 -50.05 -6.27
N ARG A 469 -32.27 -50.50 -6.78
CA ARG A 469 -31.95 -51.57 -7.78
C ARG A 469 -31.91 -51.26 -9.29
N ALA A 470 -30.67 -51.14 -9.79
CA ALA A 470 -29.93 -52.07 -10.65
C ALA A 470 -30.66 -52.90 -11.75
N VAL A 471 -29.99 -52.96 -12.93
CA VAL A 471 -29.54 -54.17 -13.70
C VAL A 471 -29.72 -54.05 -15.24
N ALA A 472 -28.61 -54.35 -15.95
CA ALA A 472 -28.43 -55.03 -17.26
C ALA A 472 -28.78 -54.41 -18.62
N THR A 473 -27.71 -54.17 -19.40
CA THR A 473 -27.32 -54.73 -20.73
C THR A 473 -28.35 -55.14 -21.79
N LEU A 474 -28.08 -54.73 -23.05
CA LEU A 474 -27.81 -55.54 -24.27
C LEU A 474 -27.57 -54.56 -25.45
N HIS A 475 -26.40 -54.50 -26.12
CA HIS A 475 -25.77 -55.37 -27.13
C HIS A 475 -26.36 -55.37 -28.56
N SER A 476 -25.42 -55.24 -29.51
CA SER A 476 -25.38 -55.61 -30.94
C SER A 476 -25.18 -54.40 -31.87
N GLY A 477 -24.19 -54.29 -32.75
CA GLY A 477 -23.18 -55.22 -33.23
C GLY A 477 -23.31 -55.43 -34.74
N ARG A 478 -22.33 -54.96 -35.54
CA ARG A 478 -21.80 -55.70 -36.70
C ARG A 478 -20.53 -55.08 -37.29
N ALA A 479 -19.54 -55.97 -37.44
CA ALA A 479 -18.28 -55.84 -38.16
C ALA A 479 -18.42 -56.36 -39.61
N VAL A 480 -17.47 -56.01 -40.50
CA VAL A 480 -16.86 -56.76 -41.64
C VAL A 480 -15.80 -55.78 -42.24
N ALA A 481 -14.62 -56.09 -42.76
CA ALA A 481 -13.60 -57.14 -42.65
C ALA A 481 -12.44 -56.73 -43.59
N ALA A 482 -11.25 -57.30 -43.33
CA ALA A 482 -10.25 -57.74 -44.31
C ALA A 482 -9.25 -56.74 -44.97
N ARG A 483 -7.98 -57.05 -44.65
CA ARG A 483 -6.84 -57.42 -45.53
C ARG A 483 -5.87 -56.35 -46.06
N GLN A 484 -4.59 -56.69 -45.83
CA GLN A 484 -3.37 -56.35 -46.58
C GLN A 484 -2.97 -54.87 -46.54
N GLY A 485 -1.73 -54.46 -46.32
CA GLY A 485 -0.41 -55.07 -46.35
C GLY A 485 0.57 -53.91 -46.56
N VAL A 486 1.86 -54.22 -46.59
CA VAL A 486 2.94 -53.36 -47.12
C VAL A 486 3.63 -52.40 -46.15
N ARG A 487 4.75 -52.91 -45.62
CA ARG A 487 6.10 -52.30 -45.56
C ARG A 487 6.24 -50.90 -44.95
N HIS A 488 6.70 -50.88 -43.69
CA HIS A 488 7.76 -49.96 -43.30
C HIS A 488 9.09 -50.42 -43.90
N PHE A 489 9.69 -49.59 -44.76
CA PHE A 489 11.11 -49.64 -45.06
C PHE A 489 11.76 -48.47 -44.35
N SER A 490 12.38 -48.80 -43.22
CA SER A 490 13.62 -48.18 -42.80
C SER A 490 14.71 -48.61 -43.78
N LEU A 491 15.67 -47.72 -44.02
CA LEU A 491 17.00 -48.10 -44.47
C LEU A 491 17.97 -47.43 -43.50
N ALA A 492 18.28 -48.19 -42.45
CA ALA A 492 19.54 -48.07 -41.74
C ALA A 492 20.65 -48.69 -42.61
N SER A 493 21.86 -48.16 -42.52
CA SER A 493 23.14 -48.90 -42.54
C SER A 493 24.30 -47.90 -42.54
N ARG A 494 25.43 -48.07 -41.85
CA ARG A 494 25.92 -49.00 -40.81
C ARG A 494 27.41 -48.60 -40.64
N VAL A 495 27.94 -48.75 -39.42
CA VAL A 495 29.28 -49.33 -39.12
C VAL A 495 30.52 -48.45 -39.45
N ALA A 496 31.65 -48.44 -38.74
CA ALA A 496 32.20 -49.27 -37.67
C ALA A 496 33.14 -48.44 -36.76
N VAL A 497 33.38 -49.00 -35.57
CA VAL A 497 34.45 -48.70 -34.62
C VAL A 497 35.74 -49.44 -35.02
N ALA A 498 36.90 -48.79 -34.83
CA ALA A 498 38.17 -49.35 -34.34
C ALA A 498 39.25 -48.25 -34.44
N ALA A 499 40.30 -48.12 -33.62
CA ALA A 499 40.67 -48.41 -32.24
C ALA A 499 42.10 -47.82 -32.05
N LEU A 500 42.58 -47.75 -30.80
CA LEU A 500 44.01 -47.75 -30.36
C LEU A 500 44.78 -46.40 -30.29
N THR A 501 45.02 -45.85 -29.08
CA THR A 501 46.25 -45.90 -28.21
C THR A 501 47.29 -44.82 -28.57
N VAL A 502 48.16 -44.22 -27.75
CA VAL A 502 48.57 -44.24 -26.31
C VAL A 502 49.66 -43.14 -26.14
N ASP A 503 49.90 -42.73 -24.89
CA ASP A 503 51.14 -42.20 -24.28
C ASP A 503 51.58 -40.72 -24.22
N THR A 504 52.06 -40.43 -23.00
CA THR A 504 52.81 -39.30 -22.42
C THR A 504 54.30 -39.28 -22.90
N PRO A 505 55.29 -38.47 -22.41
CA PRO A 505 55.35 -37.48 -21.30
C PRO A 505 56.21 -36.19 -21.57
N SER A 506 56.42 -35.41 -20.49
CA SER A 506 57.32 -34.25 -20.18
C SER A 506 58.82 -34.36 -20.61
N PRO A 507 59.83 -33.49 -20.26
CA PRO A 507 59.88 -32.30 -19.36
C PRO A 507 60.89 -31.12 -19.68
N ARG A 508 60.88 -30.09 -18.81
CA ARG A 508 61.98 -29.22 -18.26
C ARG A 508 63.04 -28.52 -19.16
N TRP A 509 63.34 -27.24 -18.90
CA TRP A 509 64.46 -26.73 -18.06
C TRP A 509 64.58 -25.18 -18.12
N THR A 510 65.28 -24.66 -17.13
CA THR A 510 65.35 -23.29 -16.61
C THR A 510 66.45 -22.38 -17.19
N ALA A 511 66.18 -21.08 -17.11
CA ALA A 511 67.07 -19.95 -16.75
C ALA A 511 68.36 -19.67 -17.57
N SER A 512 68.50 -18.44 -18.07
CA SER A 512 69.23 -17.36 -17.37
C SER A 512 69.50 -16.13 -18.25
N GLN A 513 69.27 -14.98 -17.60
CA GLN A 513 70.00 -13.70 -17.63
C GLN A 513 70.47 -13.01 -18.94
N LEU A 514 69.94 -11.79 -19.05
CA LEU A 514 70.61 -10.50 -19.31
C LEU A 514 71.65 -10.39 -20.43
N GLY A 515 71.40 -9.41 -21.31
CA GLY A 515 72.47 -8.79 -22.10
C GLY A 515 71.97 -7.95 -23.25
N SER A 516 71.51 -6.74 -22.96
CA SER A 516 71.10 -5.71 -23.92
C SER A 516 72.24 -5.30 -24.86
N ARG A 517 71.99 -5.27 -26.19
CA ARG A 517 71.91 -4.04 -27.01
C ARG A 517 71.92 -4.30 -28.54
N ARG A 518 70.84 -3.81 -29.18
CA ARG A 518 70.74 -2.98 -30.41
C ARG A 518 71.20 -3.59 -31.76
N HIS A 519 70.25 -3.89 -32.68
CA HIS A 519 69.63 -3.04 -33.74
C HIS A 519 70.33 -3.28 -35.11
N PHE A 520 69.73 -3.39 -36.31
CA PHE A 520 68.49 -2.93 -36.98
C PHE A 520 68.13 -4.01 -38.06
N SER A 521 66.86 -4.46 -38.21
CA SER A 521 65.85 -4.14 -39.25
C SER A 521 66.18 -4.61 -40.69
N GLU A 522 65.33 -5.23 -41.51
CA GLU A 522 63.87 -5.33 -41.60
C GLU A 522 63.41 -6.64 -42.29
N THR A 523 62.17 -7.08 -42.04
CA THR A 523 61.09 -7.06 -43.04
C THR A 523 59.72 -7.25 -42.37
N PRO A 524 58.65 -6.50 -42.75
CA PRO A 524 57.40 -6.41 -41.96
C PRO A 524 56.31 -7.43 -42.32
N PHE A 525 56.49 -8.26 -43.35
CA PHE A 525 55.41 -9.11 -43.87
C PHE A 525 55.20 -10.43 -43.11
N VAL A 526 56.22 -10.93 -42.41
CA VAL A 526 56.12 -12.22 -41.69
C VAL A 526 55.47 -12.04 -40.31
N ARG A 527 55.56 -10.85 -39.69
CA ARG A 527 54.96 -10.59 -38.36
C ARG A 527 53.44 -10.50 -38.39
N ALA A 528 52.84 -9.94 -39.45
CA ALA A 528 51.39 -9.80 -39.54
C ALA A 528 50.68 -11.14 -39.78
N ALA A 529 51.24 -12.01 -40.63
CA ALA A 529 50.68 -13.33 -40.89
C ALA A 529 50.82 -14.28 -39.69
N VAL A 530 51.95 -14.22 -38.97
CA VAL A 530 52.14 -14.99 -37.72
C VAL A 530 51.24 -14.45 -36.61
N SER A 531 51.08 -13.13 -36.49
CA SER A 531 50.14 -12.53 -35.52
C SER A 531 48.67 -12.85 -35.82
N ALA A 532 48.26 -12.88 -37.09
CA ALA A 532 46.90 -13.23 -37.48
C ALA A 532 46.64 -14.73 -37.34
N ALA A 533 47.62 -15.58 -37.65
CA ALA A 533 47.54 -17.02 -37.44
C ALA A 533 47.55 -17.38 -35.94
N ASP A 534 48.37 -16.73 -35.12
CA ASP A 534 48.36 -16.90 -33.66
C ASP A 534 47.06 -16.37 -33.04
N ALA A 535 46.52 -15.25 -33.54
CA ALA A 535 45.21 -14.75 -33.12
C ALA A 535 44.09 -15.71 -33.51
N ALA A 536 44.10 -16.24 -34.74
CA ALA A 536 43.12 -17.23 -35.21
C ALA A 536 43.25 -18.57 -34.48
N LEU A 537 44.47 -19.01 -34.15
CA LEU A 537 44.72 -20.23 -33.38
C LEU A 537 44.31 -20.06 -31.91
N LYS A 538 44.51 -18.86 -31.34
CA LYS A 538 44.05 -18.50 -30.01
C LYS A 538 42.51 -18.44 -29.96
N GLN A 539 41.90 -17.80 -30.95
CA GLN A 539 40.44 -17.74 -31.12
C GLN A 539 39.84 -19.14 -31.37
N ALA A 540 40.49 -20.00 -32.15
CA ALA A 540 40.08 -21.39 -32.36
C ALA A 540 40.23 -22.26 -31.09
N LYS A 541 41.26 -22.03 -30.27
CA LYS A 541 41.42 -22.67 -28.96
C LYS A 541 40.38 -22.19 -27.95
N GLU A 542 40.02 -20.91 -27.96
CA GLU A 542 38.98 -20.31 -27.12
C GLU A 542 37.57 -20.79 -27.53
N LEU A 543 37.28 -20.91 -28.83
CA LEU A 543 36.06 -21.52 -29.36
C LEU A 543 35.96 -23.02 -29.09
N ALA A 544 37.08 -23.75 -29.15
CA ALA A 544 37.13 -25.16 -28.77
C ALA A 544 36.94 -25.37 -27.26
N ALA A 545 37.42 -24.44 -26.43
CA ALA A 545 37.17 -24.44 -24.98
C ALA A 545 35.69 -24.17 -24.64
N ALA A 546 35.01 -23.35 -25.44
CA ALA A 546 33.58 -23.04 -25.27
C ALA A 546 32.63 -24.22 -25.58
N ASN A 547 33.08 -25.25 -26.31
CA ASN A 547 32.34 -26.48 -26.61
C ASN A 547 32.76 -27.69 -25.75
N MET A 548 33.45 -27.45 -24.63
CA MET A 548 33.84 -28.53 -23.71
C MET A 548 32.63 -29.13 -22.99
N THR A 549 32.63 -30.45 -22.76
CA THR A 549 31.62 -31.10 -21.92
C THR A 549 31.89 -30.83 -20.43
N PRO A 550 30.85 -30.82 -19.56
CA PRO A 550 31.01 -30.63 -18.12
C PRO A 550 32.03 -31.59 -17.49
N GLU A 551 32.03 -32.85 -17.93
CA GLU A 551 32.95 -33.89 -17.46
C GLU A 551 34.42 -33.59 -17.84
N ALA A 552 34.65 -33.10 -19.06
CA ALA A 552 35.99 -32.72 -19.52
C ALA A 552 36.50 -31.44 -18.84
N ALA A 553 35.61 -30.52 -18.46
CA ALA A 553 35.96 -29.35 -17.68
C ALA A 553 36.29 -29.70 -16.23
N ALA A 554 35.48 -30.56 -15.59
CA ALA A 554 35.73 -31.06 -14.23
C ALA A 554 37.09 -31.79 -14.12
N ALA A 555 37.46 -32.58 -15.14
CA ALA A 555 38.76 -33.27 -15.19
C ALA A 555 39.98 -32.33 -15.33
N ARG A 556 39.78 -31.09 -15.83
CA ARG A 556 40.84 -30.08 -15.98
C ARG A 556 40.85 -29.03 -14.88
N MET A 557 39.80 -28.96 -14.04
CA MET A 557 39.74 -28.07 -12.89
C MET A 557 40.81 -28.42 -11.87
N THR A 558 41.41 -27.40 -11.28
CA THR A 558 42.35 -27.63 -10.17
C THR A 558 41.58 -28.12 -8.93
N PRO A 559 42.17 -28.97 -8.07
CA PRO A 559 41.52 -29.40 -6.84
C PRO A 559 41.07 -28.24 -5.93
N ALA A 560 41.81 -27.12 -5.97
CA ALA A 560 41.48 -25.90 -5.23
C ALA A 560 40.19 -25.22 -5.76
N GLU A 561 40.02 -25.14 -7.09
CA GLU A 561 38.81 -24.56 -7.68
C GLU A 561 37.57 -25.41 -7.45
N LEU A 562 37.72 -26.73 -7.54
CA LEU A 562 36.63 -27.67 -7.30
C LEU A 562 36.16 -27.61 -5.84
N LYS A 563 37.11 -27.52 -4.90
CA LYS A 563 36.82 -27.29 -3.48
C LYS A 563 36.12 -25.94 -3.26
N ARG A 564 36.58 -24.86 -3.88
CA ARG A 564 35.95 -23.53 -3.78
C ARG A 564 34.49 -23.60 -4.25
N LEU A 565 34.23 -24.16 -5.44
CA LEU A 565 32.88 -24.28 -5.98
C LEU A 565 31.97 -25.10 -5.07
N SER A 566 32.46 -26.21 -4.51
CA SER A 566 31.66 -27.05 -3.58
C SER A 566 31.23 -26.32 -2.30
N GLN A 567 31.94 -25.25 -1.92
CA GLN A 567 31.69 -24.46 -0.71
C GLN A 567 30.79 -23.24 -0.96
N VAL A 568 30.52 -22.86 -2.22
CA VAL A 568 29.66 -21.71 -2.55
C VAL A 568 28.18 -22.12 -2.57
N ARG A 569 27.32 -21.29 -2.00
CA ARG A 569 25.86 -21.40 -2.08
C ARG A 569 25.26 -20.05 -2.48
N ASN A 570 24.51 -20.01 -3.58
CA ASN A 570 23.74 -18.84 -3.99
C ASN A 570 22.27 -19.09 -3.66
N ILE A 571 21.79 -18.50 -2.56
CA ILE A 571 20.44 -18.74 -2.04
C ILE A 571 19.59 -17.47 -1.99
N GLY A 572 18.30 -17.63 -2.24
CA GLY A 572 17.31 -16.58 -1.96
C GLY A 572 16.39 -16.96 -0.83
N ILE A 573 15.97 -15.99 -0.03
CA ILE A 573 14.89 -16.17 0.95
C ILE A 573 13.61 -15.63 0.35
N ALA A 574 12.61 -16.51 0.20
CA ALA A 574 11.33 -16.15 -0.40
C ALA A 574 10.16 -16.69 0.45
N ALA A 575 9.09 -15.91 0.54
CA ALA A 575 7.98 -16.17 1.46
C ALA A 575 6.81 -15.22 1.22
N HIS A 576 5.65 -15.56 1.79
CA HIS A 576 4.52 -14.63 1.91
C HIS A 576 4.88 -13.41 2.77
N ILE A 577 4.09 -12.33 2.63
CA ILE A 577 4.14 -11.16 3.54
C ILE A 577 4.02 -11.63 5.00
N ASP A 578 4.74 -10.97 5.90
CA ASP A 578 4.74 -11.28 7.33
C ASP A 578 5.07 -12.73 7.69
N SER A 579 5.75 -13.49 6.83
CA SER A 579 6.31 -14.81 7.20
C SER A 579 7.64 -14.70 7.96
N GLY A 580 8.21 -13.49 8.05
CA GLY A 580 9.46 -13.20 8.76
C GLY A 580 10.72 -13.43 7.94
N LYS A 581 10.71 -13.15 6.63
CA LYS A 581 11.88 -13.26 5.73
C LYS A 581 13.08 -12.47 6.25
N THR A 582 12.92 -11.16 6.36
CA THR A 582 13.94 -10.24 6.84
C THR A 582 14.42 -10.60 8.23
N THR A 583 13.51 -11.06 9.11
CA THR A 583 13.89 -11.56 10.44
C THR A 583 14.78 -12.79 10.35
N VAL A 584 14.48 -13.76 9.48
CA VAL A 584 15.34 -14.93 9.24
C VAL A 584 16.69 -14.48 8.70
N THR A 585 16.71 -13.58 7.71
CA THR A 585 17.94 -13.01 7.13
C THR A 585 18.83 -12.37 8.19
N GLU A 586 18.26 -11.54 9.06
CA GLU A 586 19.00 -10.90 10.18
C GLU A 586 19.60 -11.93 11.14
N ARG A 587 18.86 -13.00 11.49
CA ARG A 587 19.41 -14.07 12.33
C ARG A 587 20.53 -14.83 11.63
N ILE A 588 20.44 -15.06 10.33
CA ILE A 588 21.53 -15.67 9.54
C ILE A 588 22.79 -14.80 9.63
N LEU A 589 22.65 -13.48 9.43
CA LEU A 589 23.78 -12.55 9.50
C LEU A 589 24.39 -12.47 10.91
N PHE A 590 23.56 -12.60 11.95
CA PHE A 590 24.04 -12.65 13.33
C PHE A 590 24.81 -13.94 13.63
N TYR A 591 24.25 -15.12 13.30
CA TYR A 591 24.90 -16.41 13.60
C TYR A 591 26.16 -16.66 12.78
N THR A 592 26.28 -16.03 11.61
CA THR A 592 27.49 -16.05 10.79
C THR A 592 28.52 -14.98 11.21
N GLY A 593 28.21 -14.16 12.23
CA GLY A 593 29.13 -13.18 12.80
C GLY A 593 29.28 -11.87 12.01
N ARG A 594 28.46 -11.65 10.98
CA ARG A 594 28.48 -10.40 10.17
C ARG A 594 27.81 -9.24 10.89
N VAL A 595 26.77 -9.52 11.66
CA VAL A 595 26.05 -8.51 12.46
C VAL A 595 26.29 -8.79 13.93
N LYS A 596 26.67 -7.76 14.69
CA LYS A 596 27.00 -7.87 16.13
C LYS A 596 25.78 -7.81 17.05
N ALA A 597 24.70 -7.16 16.60
CA ALA A 597 23.49 -6.95 17.37
C ALA A 597 22.27 -7.06 16.46
N ILE A 598 21.23 -7.73 16.93
CA ILE A 598 20.04 -8.00 16.15
C ILE A 598 19.02 -6.91 16.41
N HIS A 599 18.56 -6.27 15.34
CA HIS A 599 17.53 -5.24 15.36
C HIS A 599 16.26 -5.79 14.71
N GLU A 600 15.10 -5.40 15.22
CA GLU A 600 13.82 -5.85 14.67
C GLU A 600 13.33 -4.88 13.59
N VAL A 601 12.68 -5.42 12.55
CA VAL A 601 12.15 -4.64 11.41
C VAL A 601 11.20 -3.53 11.87
N ARG A 602 10.44 -3.77 12.96
CA ARG A 602 9.56 -2.79 13.62
C ARG A 602 9.92 -2.64 15.11
N GLY A 603 11.21 -2.61 15.41
CA GLY A 603 11.72 -2.46 16.77
C GLY A 603 11.49 -1.08 17.36
N ARG A 604 11.46 -0.98 18.70
CA ARG A 604 11.39 0.29 19.45
C ARG A 604 12.70 1.09 19.39
N ASP A 605 13.74 0.50 18.82
CA ASP A 605 15.09 1.05 18.71
C ASP A 605 15.26 2.03 17.54
N GLY A 606 14.32 2.06 16.59
CA GLY A 606 14.33 3.01 15.45
C GLY A 606 15.47 2.78 14.44
N VAL A 607 16.32 1.77 14.65
CA VAL A 607 17.45 1.43 13.78
C VAL A 607 16.98 0.62 12.56
N GLY A 608 15.98 -0.26 12.76
CA GLY A 608 15.46 -1.16 11.72
C GLY A 608 16.42 -2.31 11.39
N ALA A 609 15.94 -3.26 10.57
CA ALA A 609 16.79 -4.34 10.06
C ALA A 609 17.86 -3.80 9.10
N LYS A 610 19.07 -4.37 9.12
CA LYS A 610 20.18 -3.97 8.23
C LYS A 610 19.88 -4.23 6.76
N MET A 611 19.01 -5.19 6.46
CA MET A 611 18.61 -5.53 5.09
C MET A 611 17.64 -4.52 4.47
N ASP A 612 16.83 -3.85 5.28
CA ASP A 612 15.90 -2.80 4.83
C ASP A 612 16.64 -1.45 4.88
N SER A 613 17.41 -1.19 3.83
CA SER A 613 18.32 -0.04 3.77
C SER A 613 17.62 1.26 3.37
N MET A 614 16.52 1.17 2.61
CA MET A 614 15.75 2.34 2.21
C MET A 614 14.92 2.85 3.37
N GLU A 615 14.81 4.17 3.50
CA GLU A 615 13.98 4.82 4.53
C GLU A 615 12.51 4.38 4.44
N LEU A 616 11.98 4.26 3.21
CA LEU A 616 10.62 3.77 2.95
C LEU A 616 10.40 2.31 3.39
N GLU A 617 11.42 1.47 3.27
CA GLU A 617 11.34 0.07 3.73
C GLU A 617 11.24 0.02 5.26
N ARG A 618 12.00 0.88 5.97
CA ARG A 618 11.96 0.99 7.43
C ARG A 618 10.63 1.57 7.94
N GLU A 619 10.13 2.62 7.29
CA GLU A 619 8.85 3.25 7.65
C GLU A 619 7.66 2.31 7.46
N ARG A 620 7.59 1.62 6.32
CA ARG A 620 6.48 0.70 6.01
C ARG A 620 6.69 -0.70 6.64
N GLY A 621 7.93 -1.03 7.02
CA GLY A 621 8.32 -2.35 7.53
C GLY A 621 8.12 -3.47 6.51
N ILE A 622 8.40 -3.18 5.23
CA ILE A 622 8.36 -4.14 4.12
C ILE A 622 9.64 -4.00 3.30
N THR A 623 10.16 -5.11 2.80
CA THR A 623 11.23 -5.11 1.81
C THR A 623 10.64 -4.77 0.43
N ILE A 624 11.22 -3.79 -0.25
CA ILE A 624 10.80 -3.27 -1.56
C ILE A 624 11.78 -3.75 -2.63
N GLN A 625 13.07 -3.47 -2.43
CA GLN A 625 14.13 -3.92 -3.33
C GLN A 625 14.80 -5.18 -2.80
N SER A 626 15.25 -6.05 -3.70
CA SER A 626 16.03 -7.22 -3.27
C SER A 626 17.39 -6.80 -2.70
N ALA A 627 17.70 -7.23 -1.47
CA ALA A 627 18.97 -6.90 -0.82
C ALA A 627 19.94 -8.08 -0.96
N ALA A 628 21.11 -7.83 -1.55
CA ALA A 628 22.16 -8.83 -1.71
C ALA A 628 23.20 -8.68 -0.58
N THR A 629 23.56 -9.80 0.02
CA THR A 629 24.57 -9.88 1.07
C THR A 629 25.39 -11.15 0.93
N PHE A 630 26.57 -11.17 1.53
CA PHE A 630 27.44 -12.35 1.54
C PHE A 630 27.85 -12.67 2.97
N THR A 631 27.98 -13.96 3.28
CA THR A 631 28.37 -14.41 4.61
C THR A 631 29.06 -15.77 4.59
N ASP A 632 29.78 -16.09 5.67
CA ASP A 632 30.53 -17.32 5.83
C ASP A 632 29.91 -18.15 6.96
N TRP A 633 29.51 -19.39 6.65
CA TRP A 633 28.95 -20.33 7.63
C TRP A 633 29.96 -21.42 7.94
N ALA A 634 30.39 -21.48 9.19
CA ALA A 634 31.28 -22.55 9.69
C ALA A 634 30.43 -23.72 10.21
N LYS A 635 30.20 -24.71 9.36
CA LYS A 635 29.46 -25.92 9.72
C LYS A 635 30.37 -26.84 10.52
N LYS A 636 29.90 -27.29 11.69
CA LYS A 636 30.59 -28.26 12.54
C LYS A 636 29.89 -29.61 12.47
N GLU A 637 30.52 -30.60 11.86
CA GLU A 637 29.99 -31.96 11.76
C GLU A 637 31.08 -32.96 12.17
N ASN A 638 30.78 -33.85 13.12
CA ASN A 638 31.70 -34.88 13.62
C ASN A 638 33.08 -34.36 14.08
N GLY A 639 33.14 -33.12 14.58
CA GLY A 639 34.39 -32.48 15.03
C GLY A 639 35.24 -31.87 13.92
N VAL A 640 34.79 -31.94 12.66
CA VAL A 640 35.41 -31.25 11.52
C VAL A 640 34.62 -29.96 11.25
N GLU A 641 35.35 -28.86 11.11
CA GLU A 641 34.78 -27.55 10.78
C GLU A 641 35.03 -27.25 9.30
N GLU A 642 33.95 -27.12 8.54
CA GLU A 642 33.97 -26.74 7.13
C GLU A 642 33.28 -25.39 6.93
N THR A 643 33.95 -24.46 6.26
CA THR A 643 33.40 -23.15 5.95
C THR A 643 32.74 -23.13 4.58
N TYR A 644 31.51 -22.65 4.53
CA TYR A 644 30.71 -22.44 3.32
C TYR A 644 30.51 -20.94 3.08
N HIS A 645 30.61 -20.52 1.82
CA HIS A 645 30.39 -19.14 1.39
C HIS A 645 28.95 -19.01 0.87
N VAL A 646 28.12 -18.26 1.58
CA VAL A 646 26.70 -18.10 1.26
C VAL A 646 26.47 -16.69 0.71
N ASN A 647 26.12 -16.62 -0.57
CA ASN A 647 25.55 -15.42 -1.18
C ASN A 647 24.04 -15.47 -0.98
N LEU A 648 23.51 -14.47 -0.29
CA LEU A 648 22.12 -14.41 0.12
C LEU A 648 21.43 -13.22 -0.55
N ILE A 649 20.30 -13.47 -1.19
CA ILE A 649 19.40 -12.43 -1.72
C ILE A 649 18.11 -12.49 -0.91
N ASP A 650 17.83 -11.42 -0.17
CA ASP A 650 16.53 -11.24 0.46
C ASP A 650 15.54 -10.68 -0.56
N THR A 651 14.39 -11.32 -0.70
CA THR A 651 13.40 -10.97 -1.74
C THR A 651 12.15 -10.36 -1.13
N PRO A 652 11.53 -9.38 -1.80
CA PRO A 652 10.30 -8.78 -1.31
C PRO A 652 9.16 -9.81 -1.27
N GLY A 653 8.26 -9.66 -0.29
CA GLY A 653 7.11 -10.54 -0.13
C GLY A 653 5.85 -10.10 -0.85
N HIS A 654 5.80 -8.84 -1.28
CA HIS A 654 4.59 -8.21 -1.77
C HIS A 654 4.41 -8.46 -3.27
N ILE A 655 3.16 -8.66 -3.71
CA ILE A 655 2.83 -9.00 -5.09
C ILE A 655 3.23 -7.90 -6.10
N ASP A 656 3.19 -6.65 -5.65
CA ASP A 656 3.56 -5.48 -6.46
C ASP A 656 5.06 -5.42 -6.79
N PHE A 657 5.92 -6.12 -6.03
CA PHE A 657 7.36 -6.20 -6.27
C PHE A 657 7.77 -7.60 -6.77
N THR A 658 6.84 -8.31 -7.42
CA THR A 658 7.10 -9.64 -7.99
C THR A 658 8.27 -9.68 -8.95
N ILE A 659 8.54 -8.59 -9.65
CA ILE A 659 9.69 -8.45 -10.56
C ILE A 659 11.04 -8.58 -9.85
N GLU A 660 11.16 -8.13 -8.61
CA GLU A 660 12.37 -8.33 -7.79
C GLU A 660 12.54 -9.81 -7.44
N VAL A 661 11.45 -10.54 -7.20
CA VAL A 661 11.48 -11.98 -6.97
C VAL A 661 11.85 -12.73 -8.25
N GLU A 662 11.29 -12.37 -9.40
CA GLU A 662 11.66 -12.95 -10.71
C GLU A 662 13.16 -12.78 -10.99
N ARG A 663 13.69 -11.57 -10.74
CA ARG A 663 15.12 -11.25 -10.93
C ARG A 663 16.01 -12.10 -10.05
N ALA A 664 15.66 -12.19 -8.77
CA ALA A 664 16.39 -13.01 -7.81
C ALA A 664 16.35 -14.50 -8.21
N MET A 665 15.16 -15.06 -8.48
CA MET A 665 15.02 -16.48 -8.81
C MET A 665 15.78 -16.87 -10.09
N ARG A 666 15.90 -15.96 -11.07
CA ARG A 666 16.69 -16.20 -12.30
C ARG A 666 18.20 -16.35 -12.04
N VAL A 667 18.72 -15.72 -10.98
CA VAL A 667 20.15 -15.72 -10.65
C VAL A 667 20.52 -16.57 -9.45
N LEU A 668 19.58 -17.24 -8.79
CA LEU A 668 19.88 -18.10 -7.65
C LEU A 668 20.05 -19.55 -8.07
N ASP A 669 20.82 -20.31 -7.30
CA ASP A 669 20.97 -21.76 -7.50
C ASP A 669 20.02 -22.55 -6.61
N GLY A 670 19.63 -21.99 -5.46
CA GLY A 670 18.64 -22.56 -4.57
C GLY A 670 17.85 -21.49 -3.84
N ALA A 671 16.78 -21.89 -3.15
CA ALA A 671 16.00 -20.98 -2.34
C ALA A 671 15.54 -21.61 -1.02
N VAL A 672 15.38 -20.76 -0.01
CA VAL A 672 14.70 -21.09 1.24
C VAL A 672 13.29 -20.53 1.17
N MET A 673 12.31 -21.42 1.08
CA MET A 673 10.89 -21.06 1.07
C MET A 673 10.38 -21.00 2.51
N VAL A 674 10.21 -19.79 3.04
CA VAL A 674 9.75 -19.58 4.42
C VAL A 674 8.22 -19.62 4.48
N LEU A 675 7.69 -20.37 5.43
CA LEU A 675 6.25 -20.57 5.66
C LEU A 675 5.92 -20.27 7.12
N CYS A 676 4.73 -19.73 7.39
CA CYS A 676 4.27 -19.50 8.75
C CYS A 676 3.66 -20.78 9.34
N ALA A 677 4.07 -21.18 10.55
CA ALA A 677 3.54 -22.35 11.26
C ALA A 677 2.01 -22.30 11.53
N VAL A 678 1.43 -21.10 11.57
CA VAL A 678 -0.01 -20.88 11.83
C VAL A 678 -0.79 -20.80 10.51
N SER A 679 -0.35 -19.94 9.59
CA SER A 679 -1.06 -19.63 8.34
C SER A 679 -0.86 -20.68 7.25
N GLY A 680 0.30 -21.35 7.23
CA GLY A 680 0.69 -22.32 6.23
C GLY A 680 0.84 -21.73 4.82
N VAL A 681 0.41 -22.47 3.79
CA VAL A 681 0.52 -22.07 2.38
C VAL A 681 -0.58 -21.07 2.01
N GLN A 682 -0.17 -19.86 1.68
CA GLN A 682 -1.01 -18.72 1.29
C GLN A 682 -0.96 -18.48 -0.23
N SER A 683 -1.78 -17.54 -0.73
CA SER A 683 -1.87 -17.24 -2.17
C SER A 683 -0.53 -16.86 -2.80
N GLN A 684 0.21 -15.94 -2.18
CA GLN A 684 1.52 -15.52 -2.72
C GLN A 684 2.58 -16.62 -2.62
N THR A 685 2.45 -17.56 -1.66
CA THR A 685 3.33 -18.75 -1.62
C THR A 685 3.20 -19.56 -2.92
N ILE A 686 1.99 -19.66 -3.47
CA ILE A 686 1.73 -20.35 -4.74
C ILE A 686 2.35 -19.59 -5.91
N THR A 687 2.25 -18.25 -5.91
CA THR A 687 2.91 -17.40 -6.92
C THR A 687 4.44 -17.59 -6.89
N VAL A 688 5.04 -17.52 -5.70
CA VAL A 688 6.48 -17.75 -5.51
C VAL A 688 6.88 -19.18 -5.92
N ASP A 689 6.05 -20.19 -5.63
CA ASP A 689 6.27 -21.56 -6.08
C ASP A 689 6.28 -21.68 -7.62
N ARG A 690 5.32 -21.02 -8.30
CA ARG A 690 5.27 -20.95 -9.77
C ARG A 690 6.53 -20.31 -10.34
N GLN A 691 7.04 -19.25 -9.72
CA GLN A 691 8.29 -18.59 -10.12
C GLN A 691 9.51 -19.49 -9.96
N MET A 692 9.63 -20.18 -8.82
CA MET A 692 10.69 -21.16 -8.59
C MET A 692 10.62 -22.32 -9.59
N LYS A 693 9.41 -22.81 -9.92
CA LYS A 693 9.22 -23.85 -10.95
C LYS A 693 9.63 -23.37 -12.34
N ARG A 694 9.31 -22.12 -12.71
CA ARG A 694 9.68 -21.53 -14.01
C ARG A 694 11.20 -21.52 -14.24
N TYR A 695 11.96 -21.16 -13.21
CA TYR A 695 13.44 -21.14 -13.28
C TYR A 695 14.10 -22.42 -12.79
N SER A 696 13.31 -23.46 -12.49
CA SER A 696 13.82 -24.75 -12.02
C SER A 696 14.72 -24.65 -10.78
N VAL A 697 14.35 -23.80 -9.82
CA VAL A 697 15.15 -23.54 -8.60
C VAL A 697 14.81 -24.56 -7.49
N PRO A 698 15.80 -25.37 -7.04
CA PRO A 698 15.67 -26.25 -5.88
C PRO A 698 15.39 -25.48 -4.59
N ARG A 699 14.62 -26.08 -3.68
CA ARG A 699 14.17 -25.37 -2.48
C ARG A 699 14.14 -26.22 -1.21
N VAL A 700 14.52 -25.58 -0.11
CA VAL A 700 14.31 -26.06 1.25
C VAL A 700 13.14 -25.29 1.86
N SER A 701 12.20 -25.99 2.47
CA SER A 701 11.03 -25.37 3.09
C SER A 701 11.31 -25.13 4.58
N PHE A 702 11.21 -23.89 5.04
CA PHE A 702 11.42 -23.53 6.45
C PHE A 702 10.13 -23.04 7.10
N ILE A 703 9.62 -23.80 8.06
CA ILE A 703 8.46 -23.43 8.86
C ILE A 703 8.92 -22.53 10.01
N ASN A 704 8.63 -21.24 9.89
CA ASN A 704 8.96 -20.20 10.86
C ASN A 704 7.77 -19.92 11.80
N LYS A 705 8.02 -19.16 12.86
CA LYS A 705 7.03 -18.71 13.85
C LYS A 705 6.42 -19.85 14.67
N MET A 706 7.23 -20.87 14.98
CA MET A 706 6.87 -21.98 15.87
C MET A 706 6.51 -21.54 17.30
N ASP A 707 6.85 -20.30 17.67
CA ASP A 707 6.55 -19.65 18.95
C ASP A 707 5.11 -19.11 19.07
N ARG A 708 4.36 -19.04 17.97
CA ARG A 708 3.01 -18.46 17.96
C ARG A 708 1.95 -19.46 18.41
N MET A 709 0.89 -18.94 19.05
CA MET A 709 -0.28 -19.74 19.40
C MET A 709 -0.93 -20.34 18.14
N GLY A 710 -1.28 -21.62 18.22
CA GLY A 710 -1.82 -22.39 17.11
C GLY A 710 -0.79 -22.86 16.08
N ALA A 711 0.51 -22.84 16.41
CA ALA A 711 1.56 -23.36 15.53
C ALA A 711 1.40 -24.87 15.31
N ASN A 712 1.27 -25.29 14.03
CA ASN A 712 1.17 -26.69 13.67
C ASN A 712 2.00 -26.97 12.40
N PRO A 713 3.24 -27.49 12.54
CA PRO A 713 4.12 -27.70 11.40
C PRO A 713 3.64 -28.83 10.47
N PHE A 714 3.01 -29.88 11.00
CA PHE A 714 2.56 -31.01 10.20
C PHE A 714 1.40 -30.62 9.25
N LYS A 715 0.49 -29.74 9.70
CA LYS A 715 -0.52 -29.14 8.84
C LYS A 715 0.11 -28.40 7.65
N VAL A 716 1.23 -27.72 7.86
CA VAL A 716 1.93 -27.00 6.78
C VAL A 716 2.57 -27.98 5.80
N VAL A 717 3.19 -29.07 6.27
CA VAL A 717 3.73 -30.14 5.42
C VAL A 717 2.62 -30.74 4.53
N ASP A 718 1.45 -31.03 5.09
CA ASP A 718 0.29 -31.51 4.32
C ASP A 718 -0.18 -30.50 3.27
N GLN A 719 -0.15 -29.21 3.60
CA GLN A 719 -0.52 -28.16 2.66
C GLN A 719 0.49 -28.02 1.52
N ILE A 720 1.79 -28.22 1.76
CA ILE A 720 2.79 -28.27 0.68
C ILE A 720 2.47 -29.41 -0.28
N ASN A 721 2.23 -30.61 0.26
CA ASN A 721 1.89 -31.79 -0.55
C ASN A 721 0.59 -31.59 -1.36
N LYS A 722 -0.48 -31.04 -0.75
CA LYS A 722 -1.79 -30.91 -1.39
C LYS A 722 -1.92 -29.68 -2.31
N LYS A 723 -1.47 -28.51 -1.85
CA LYS A 723 -1.66 -27.24 -2.57
C LYS A 723 -0.55 -26.94 -3.57
N LEU A 724 0.72 -27.19 -3.20
CA LEU A 724 1.86 -26.96 -4.10
C LEU A 724 2.14 -28.16 -5.02
N LYS A 725 1.56 -29.32 -4.70
CA LYS A 725 1.72 -30.60 -5.42
C LYS A 725 3.21 -31.01 -5.50
N ILE A 726 3.94 -30.85 -4.40
CA ILE A 726 5.35 -31.22 -4.25
C ILE A 726 5.46 -32.26 -3.15
N ALA A 727 6.19 -33.36 -3.40
CA ALA A 727 6.48 -34.33 -2.35
C ALA A 727 7.35 -33.67 -1.26
N ALA A 728 6.78 -33.52 -0.08
CA ALA A 728 7.44 -32.87 1.05
C ALA A 728 7.31 -33.75 2.30
N ALA A 729 8.42 -33.89 3.02
CA ALA A 729 8.41 -34.55 4.33
C ALA A 729 9.24 -33.76 5.34
N ALA A 730 8.84 -33.85 6.60
CA ALA A 730 9.57 -33.24 7.70
C ALA A 730 10.88 -34.02 7.93
N ILE A 731 12.00 -33.31 7.93
CA ILE A 731 13.30 -33.88 8.34
C ILE A 731 13.61 -33.60 9.82
N GLN A 732 12.74 -32.80 10.45
CA GLN A 732 12.81 -32.41 11.85
C GLN A 732 11.45 -32.57 12.55
N ILE A 733 11.45 -32.64 13.88
CA ILE A 733 10.25 -32.59 14.73
C ILE A 733 10.47 -31.55 15.83
N PRO A 734 9.46 -30.76 16.22
CA PRO A 734 9.66 -29.76 17.25
C PRO A 734 9.67 -30.40 18.64
N ILE A 735 10.51 -29.88 19.53
CA ILE A 735 10.49 -30.18 20.96
C ILE A 735 9.67 -29.06 21.62
N GLY A 736 8.45 -29.39 22.06
CA GLY A 736 7.46 -28.43 22.52
C GLY A 736 6.81 -27.64 21.39
N SER A 737 5.88 -26.76 21.72
CA SER A 737 5.18 -25.89 20.77
C SER A 737 4.92 -24.51 21.39
N GLU A 738 4.73 -23.50 20.53
CA GLU A 738 4.42 -22.14 20.97
C GLU A 738 5.51 -21.62 21.94
N LYS A 739 5.13 -21.14 23.13
CA LYS A 739 6.07 -20.65 24.14
C LYS A 739 7.01 -21.74 24.68
N GLU A 740 6.58 -23.00 24.65
CA GLU A 740 7.36 -24.16 25.12
C GLU A 740 8.27 -24.73 24.03
N PHE A 741 8.32 -24.14 22.84
CA PHE A 741 9.22 -24.58 21.78
C PHE A 741 10.68 -24.37 22.20
N GLU A 742 11.45 -25.44 22.40
CA GLU A 742 12.85 -25.38 22.89
C GLU A 742 13.89 -25.72 21.82
N GLY A 743 13.50 -26.44 20.78
CA GLY A 743 14.42 -26.92 19.75
C GLY A 743 13.78 -27.96 18.84
N VAL A 744 14.61 -28.73 18.14
CA VAL A 744 14.17 -29.72 17.15
C VAL A 744 14.89 -31.05 17.30
N ILE A 745 14.22 -32.14 16.92
CA ILE A 745 14.83 -33.45 16.72
C ILE A 745 15.15 -33.60 15.25
N ASP A 746 16.39 -33.95 14.94
CA ASP A 746 16.86 -34.32 13.60
C ASP A 746 16.54 -35.80 13.35
N LEU A 747 15.68 -36.08 12.36
CA LEU A 747 15.23 -37.44 12.02
C LEU A 747 16.23 -38.23 11.18
N VAL A 748 17.23 -37.57 10.61
CA VAL A 748 18.24 -38.23 9.78
C VAL A 748 19.26 -38.91 10.67
N GLU A 749 19.79 -38.19 11.66
CA GLU A 749 20.77 -38.70 12.62
C GLU A 749 20.13 -39.20 13.93
N MET A 750 18.82 -39.01 14.11
CA MET A 750 18.07 -39.37 15.33
C MET A 750 18.68 -38.76 16.60
N ARG A 751 18.84 -37.43 16.59
CA ARG A 751 19.44 -36.65 17.67
C ARG A 751 18.59 -35.42 18.03
N ALA A 752 18.59 -35.03 19.30
CA ALA A 752 17.89 -33.83 19.77
C ALA A 752 18.84 -32.62 19.75
N ILE A 753 18.40 -31.52 19.14
CA ILE A 753 19.12 -30.25 19.04
C ILE A 753 18.32 -29.19 19.80
N ARG A 754 18.87 -28.71 20.92
CA ARG A 754 18.29 -27.63 21.74
C ARG A 754 19.15 -26.38 21.67
N ASN A 755 18.52 -25.23 21.54
CA ASN A 755 19.19 -23.93 21.62
C ASN A 755 19.31 -23.52 23.10
N ASP A 756 20.53 -23.25 23.56
CA ASP A 756 20.84 -22.83 24.93
C ASP A 756 21.62 -21.50 24.93
N GLY A 757 21.57 -20.78 26.05
CA GLY A 757 22.20 -19.48 26.25
C GLY A 757 21.46 -18.29 25.63
N ALA A 758 21.97 -17.08 25.87
CA ALA A 758 21.38 -15.85 25.34
C ALA A 758 21.40 -15.86 23.81
N ARG A 759 20.24 -15.56 23.18
CA ARG A 759 20.05 -15.57 21.72
C ARG A 759 20.34 -16.91 21.03
N GLY A 760 20.35 -18.02 21.78
CA GLY A 760 20.42 -19.38 21.22
C GLY A 760 21.71 -19.72 20.48
N ILE A 761 22.84 -19.08 20.83
CA ILE A 761 24.16 -19.25 20.20
C ILE A 761 24.73 -20.66 20.44
N ASN A 762 24.54 -21.21 21.65
CA ASN A 762 25.08 -22.51 22.01
C ASN A 762 24.07 -23.61 21.66
N LEU A 763 24.46 -24.55 20.82
CA LEU A 763 23.65 -25.73 20.51
C LEU A 763 24.02 -26.89 21.43
N LYS A 764 23.05 -27.39 22.19
CA LYS A 764 23.20 -28.63 22.95
C LYS A 764 22.66 -29.78 22.12
N ILE A 765 23.58 -30.56 21.55
CA ILE A 765 23.27 -31.75 20.75
C ILE A 765 23.32 -32.97 21.67
N SER A 766 22.19 -33.67 21.83
CA SER A 766 22.07 -34.91 22.60
C SER A 766 21.66 -36.06 21.71
N LYS A 767 22.24 -37.25 21.93
CA LYS A 767 21.78 -38.50 21.29
C LYS A 767 20.49 -39.04 21.92
N GLU A 768 20.15 -38.62 23.13
CA GLU A 768 18.95 -39.05 23.84
C GLU A 768 17.76 -38.18 23.44
N ILE A 769 16.74 -38.80 22.84
CA ILE A 769 15.46 -38.18 22.48
C ILE A 769 14.51 -38.28 23.70
N PRO A 770 13.74 -37.23 24.04
CA PRO A 770 12.77 -37.29 25.13
C PRO A 770 11.73 -38.41 24.92
N THR A 771 11.42 -39.17 25.98
CA THR A 771 10.57 -40.37 25.90
C THR A 771 9.17 -40.09 25.35
N GLU A 772 8.62 -38.91 25.60
CA GLU A 772 7.27 -38.51 25.16
C GLU A 772 7.13 -38.39 23.63
N ILE A 773 8.20 -38.01 22.94
CA ILE A 773 8.20 -37.73 21.49
C ILE A 773 8.99 -38.75 20.68
N LYS A 774 9.55 -39.78 21.33
CA LYS A 774 10.34 -40.82 20.68
C LYS A 774 9.51 -41.66 19.70
N GLU A 775 8.30 -42.06 20.09
CA GLU A 775 7.39 -42.84 19.23
C GLU A 775 6.98 -42.02 18.00
N LEU A 776 6.68 -40.73 18.18
CA LEU A 776 6.40 -39.81 17.08
C LEU A 776 7.61 -39.64 16.14
N ALA A 777 8.82 -39.58 16.68
CA ALA A 777 10.05 -39.50 15.90
C ALA A 777 10.30 -40.74 15.04
N GLU A 778 10.08 -41.93 15.59
CA GLU A 778 10.18 -43.18 14.83
C GLU A 778 9.12 -43.26 13.72
N GLN A 779 7.87 -42.88 14.02
CA GLN A 779 6.79 -42.83 13.03
C GLN A 779 7.09 -41.85 11.89
N LYS A 780 7.53 -40.63 12.20
CA LYS A 780 7.82 -39.61 11.18
C LYS A 780 9.10 -39.90 10.40
N ARG A 781 10.08 -40.59 11.00
CA ARG A 781 11.25 -41.09 10.27
C ARG A 781 10.83 -42.16 9.25
N GLN A 782 9.90 -43.03 9.61
CA GLN A 782 9.36 -44.01 8.67
C GLN A 782 8.62 -43.32 7.52
N GLU A 783 7.75 -42.34 7.81
CA GLU A 783 7.07 -41.53 6.80
C GLU A 783 8.06 -40.81 5.85
N LEU A 784 9.16 -40.29 6.38
CA LEU A 784 10.23 -39.68 5.58
C LEU A 784 10.87 -40.69 4.61
N ILE A 785 11.17 -41.90 5.07
CA ILE A 785 11.76 -42.96 4.23
C ILE A 785 10.77 -43.40 3.16
N GLU A 786 9.51 -43.60 3.50
CA GLU A 786 8.43 -43.93 2.54
C GLU A 786 8.30 -42.86 1.47
N LYS A 787 8.28 -41.58 1.87
CA LYS A 787 8.21 -40.47 0.92
C LYS A 787 9.45 -40.33 0.04
N LEU A 788 10.63 -40.68 0.56
CA LEU A 788 11.86 -40.70 -0.23
C LEU A 788 11.88 -41.89 -1.20
N ALA A 789 11.33 -43.04 -0.83
CA ALA A 789 11.19 -44.20 -1.71
C ALA A 789 10.27 -43.90 -2.92
N ASP A 790 9.28 -43.02 -2.77
CA ASP A 790 8.43 -42.57 -3.89
C ASP A 790 9.20 -41.76 -4.96
N VAL A 791 10.36 -41.17 -4.63
CA VAL A 791 11.05 -40.17 -5.47
C VAL A 791 12.51 -40.50 -5.83
N ASP A 792 13.20 -41.32 -5.03
CA ASP A 792 14.59 -41.73 -5.20
C ASP A 792 14.71 -43.25 -5.36
N ASP A 793 15.31 -43.68 -6.47
CA ASP A 793 15.37 -45.10 -6.86
C ASP A 793 16.24 -45.93 -5.89
N GLU A 794 17.33 -45.38 -5.34
CA GLU A 794 18.22 -46.11 -4.41
C GLU A 794 17.51 -46.40 -3.08
N ILE A 795 16.74 -45.43 -2.55
CA ILE A 795 15.94 -45.63 -1.35
C ILE A 795 14.76 -46.56 -1.63
N ALA A 796 14.15 -46.49 -2.81
CA ALA A 796 13.07 -47.40 -3.21
C ALA A 796 13.51 -48.86 -3.18
N GLU A 797 14.68 -49.19 -3.74
CA GLU A 797 15.23 -50.54 -3.69
C GLU A 797 15.48 -51.02 -2.25
N LEU A 798 16.11 -50.18 -1.41
CA LEU A 798 16.36 -50.52 -0.01
C LEU A 798 15.06 -50.74 0.77
N PHE A 799 14.04 -49.91 0.51
CA PHE A 799 12.74 -50.01 1.15
C PHE A 799 11.99 -51.29 0.75
N LEU A 800 12.00 -51.66 -0.54
CA LEU A 800 11.40 -52.90 -1.05
C LEU A 800 12.10 -54.16 -0.51
N ASP A 801 13.41 -54.07 -0.28
CA ASP A 801 14.23 -55.12 0.35
C ASP A 801 14.08 -55.21 1.88
N GLU A 802 13.22 -54.38 2.49
CA GLU A 802 13.05 -54.23 3.95
C GLU A 802 14.36 -53.87 4.68
N LYS A 803 15.31 -53.22 3.99
CA LYS A 803 16.59 -52.76 4.56
C LYS A 803 16.47 -51.32 5.03
N THR A 804 16.93 -51.04 6.25
CA THR A 804 16.95 -49.67 6.78
C THR A 804 18.12 -48.86 6.19
N PRO A 805 17.87 -47.71 5.53
CA PRO A 805 18.92 -46.90 4.94
C PRO A 805 19.79 -46.22 6.02
N THR A 806 21.08 -46.08 5.72
CA THR A 806 22.02 -45.37 6.62
C THR A 806 21.80 -43.85 6.57
N PRO A 807 22.17 -43.08 7.61
CA PRO A 807 22.02 -41.63 7.61
C PRO A 807 22.69 -40.93 6.42
N LEU A 808 23.85 -41.42 5.98
CA LEU A 808 24.55 -40.88 4.81
C LEU A 808 23.78 -41.11 3.51
N GLN A 809 23.17 -42.30 3.34
CA GLN A 809 22.31 -42.60 2.21
C GLN A 809 21.05 -41.73 2.21
N ILE A 810 20.43 -41.52 3.39
CA ILE A 810 19.29 -40.62 3.53
C ILE A 810 19.67 -39.19 3.14
N LYS A 811 20.80 -38.65 3.65
CA LYS A 811 21.26 -37.29 3.27
C LYS A 811 21.50 -37.18 1.75
N ALA A 812 22.15 -38.18 1.15
CA ALA A 812 22.43 -38.22 -0.28
C ALA A 812 21.14 -38.27 -1.12
N ALA A 813 20.17 -39.10 -0.74
CA ALA A 813 18.88 -39.22 -1.41
C ALA A 813 18.06 -37.92 -1.32
N ILE A 814 18.03 -37.27 -0.15
CA ILE A 814 17.39 -35.96 0.01
C ILE A 814 18.05 -34.95 -0.92
N ARG A 815 19.38 -34.88 -0.96
CA ARG A 815 20.12 -33.94 -1.83
C ARG A 815 19.80 -34.18 -3.31
N ARG A 816 19.92 -35.42 -3.80
CA ARG A 816 19.63 -35.77 -5.21
C ARG A 816 18.20 -35.40 -5.59
N SER A 817 17.23 -35.75 -4.73
CA SER A 817 15.81 -35.49 -4.97
C SER A 817 15.45 -34.00 -4.90
N THR A 818 16.14 -33.24 -4.06
CA THR A 818 15.98 -31.78 -3.94
C THR A 818 16.50 -31.07 -5.20
N ILE A 819 17.71 -31.41 -5.65
CA ILE A 819 18.31 -30.85 -6.87
C ILE A 819 17.47 -31.23 -8.11
N ALA A 820 16.91 -32.44 -8.14
CA ALA A 820 16.02 -32.90 -9.20
C ALA A 820 14.59 -32.30 -9.14
N LEU A 821 14.30 -31.41 -8.17
CA LEU A 821 13.00 -30.75 -7.98
C LEU A 821 11.83 -31.71 -7.66
N LYS A 822 12.12 -32.95 -7.29
CA LYS A 822 11.10 -33.97 -6.96
C LYS A 822 10.66 -33.92 -5.51
N PHE A 823 11.55 -33.49 -4.63
CA PHE A 823 11.35 -33.47 -3.18
C PHE A 823 11.73 -32.13 -2.56
N THR A 824 11.05 -31.72 -1.50
CA THR A 824 11.48 -30.58 -0.68
C THR A 824 11.61 -30.99 0.79
N PRO A 825 12.81 -30.87 1.40
CA PRO A 825 12.98 -31.13 2.82
C PRO A 825 12.37 -29.99 3.63
N VAL A 826 11.59 -30.36 4.66
CA VAL A 826 10.94 -29.39 5.55
C VAL A 826 11.66 -29.34 6.90
N VAL A 827 12.20 -28.17 7.21
CA VAL A 827 12.83 -27.79 8.49
C VAL A 827 11.96 -26.80 9.24
N MET A 828 12.17 -26.64 10.54
CA MET A 828 11.31 -25.81 11.39
C MET A 828 12.09 -25.04 12.45
N GLY A 829 11.55 -23.88 12.84
CA GLY A 829 12.18 -23.03 13.86
C GLY A 829 11.40 -21.74 14.14
N SER A 830 12.01 -20.87 14.93
CA SER A 830 11.49 -19.53 15.21
C SER A 830 12.61 -18.50 15.15
N ALA A 831 12.51 -17.59 14.18
CA ALA A 831 13.46 -16.48 14.03
C ALA A 831 13.29 -15.37 15.08
N ILE A 832 12.11 -15.24 15.70
CA ILE A 832 11.88 -14.26 16.77
C ILE A 832 12.40 -14.81 18.10
N ALA A 833 12.14 -16.09 18.38
CA ALA A 833 12.60 -16.73 19.61
C ALA A 833 14.08 -17.14 19.58
N ASP A 834 14.80 -16.86 18.48
CA ASP A 834 16.21 -17.23 18.29
C ASP A 834 16.47 -18.74 18.40
N LYS A 835 15.55 -19.56 17.85
CA LYS A 835 15.58 -21.02 17.97
C LYS A 835 15.58 -21.70 16.60
N SER A 836 16.48 -22.67 16.45
CA SER A 836 16.56 -23.61 15.32
C SER A 836 16.77 -22.96 13.94
N ILE A 837 17.50 -21.83 13.87
CA ILE A 837 17.96 -21.24 12.60
C ILE A 837 19.24 -21.91 12.10
N GLN A 838 20.15 -22.29 13.00
CA GLN A 838 21.40 -22.96 12.63
C GLN A 838 21.17 -24.31 11.93
N PRO A 839 20.24 -25.19 12.39
CA PRO A 839 19.90 -26.42 11.66
C PRO A 839 19.35 -26.17 10.26
N MET A 840 18.68 -25.02 10.03
CA MET A 840 18.23 -24.62 8.69
C MET A 840 19.43 -24.23 7.80
N LEU A 841 20.43 -23.51 8.34
CA LEU A 841 21.67 -23.21 7.63
C LEU A 841 22.48 -24.48 7.29
N ASP A 842 22.51 -25.46 8.19
CA ASP A 842 23.12 -26.75 7.93
C ASP A 842 22.39 -27.50 6.80
N ALA A 843 21.06 -27.49 6.81
CA ALA A 843 20.23 -28.08 5.75
C ALA A 843 20.43 -27.38 4.38
N VAL A 844 20.65 -26.06 4.37
CA VAL A 844 21.02 -25.31 3.17
C VAL A 844 22.35 -25.82 2.61
N CYS A 845 23.36 -26.01 3.45
CA CYS A 845 24.66 -26.51 3.01
C CYS A 845 24.57 -27.95 2.47
N ASP A 846 23.78 -28.80 3.13
CA ASP A 846 23.66 -30.22 2.82
C ASP A 846 22.80 -30.53 1.60
N TYR A 847 21.67 -29.84 1.45
CA TYR A 847 20.65 -30.22 0.47
C TYR A 847 20.53 -29.28 -0.73
N LEU A 848 20.92 -28.00 -0.60
CA LEU A 848 20.88 -27.07 -1.74
C LEU A 848 22.13 -27.24 -2.64
N PRO A 849 21.98 -26.97 -3.95
CA PRO A 849 23.04 -27.15 -4.92
C PRO A 849 24.18 -26.14 -4.72
N ASN A 850 25.36 -26.53 -5.20
CA ASN A 850 26.41 -25.57 -5.52
C ASN A 850 26.24 -25.07 -6.97
N PRO A 851 26.98 -24.03 -7.43
CA PRO A 851 26.83 -23.49 -8.77
C PRO A 851 27.15 -24.46 -9.93
N ALA A 852 27.84 -25.58 -9.66
CA ALA A 852 28.16 -26.61 -10.64
C ALA A 852 27.10 -27.70 -10.75
N ASP A 853 26.24 -27.85 -9.74
CA ASP A 853 25.15 -28.85 -9.75
C ASP A 853 23.96 -28.39 -10.60
N VAL A 854 23.80 -27.08 -10.86
CA VAL A 854 22.68 -26.51 -11.61
C VAL A 854 23.06 -26.30 -13.09
N PRO A 855 22.36 -26.94 -14.05
CA PRO A 855 22.62 -26.73 -15.46
C PRO A 855 22.11 -25.34 -15.90
N ASN A 856 23.04 -24.46 -16.26
CA ASN A 856 22.72 -23.13 -16.77
C ASN A 856 22.88 -23.09 -18.29
N MET A 857 21.88 -22.59 -19.01
CA MET A 857 21.87 -22.53 -20.48
C MET A 857 21.98 -21.08 -20.98
N ALA A 858 22.80 -20.88 -22.00
CA ALA A 858 22.85 -19.67 -22.83
C ALA A 858 22.30 -19.96 -24.24
N LEU A 859 21.98 -18.91 -24.98
CA LEU A 859 21.52 -18.96 -26.37
C LEU A 859 22.63 -18.42 -27.27
N ASP A 860 23.02 -19.20 -28.28
CA ASP A 860 24.00 -18.77 -29.28
C ASP A 860 23.31 -17.92 -30.36
N LEU A 861 23.51 -16.60 -30.31
CA LEU A 861 22.91 -15.63 -31.23
C LEU A 861 23.39 -15.82 -32.67
N SER A 862 24.54 -16.47 -32.88
CA SER A 862 25.06 -16.76 -34.22
C SER A 862 24.40 -17.98 -34.86
N LYS A 863 23.79 -18.86 -34.06
CA LYS A 863 23.17 -20.12 -34.50
C LYS A 863 21.69 -20.19 -34.17
N ALA A 864 20.95 -19.15 -34.54
CA ALA A 864 19.50 -19.08 -34.36
C ALA A 864 19.06 -19.43 -32.92
N GLU A 865 19.77 -18.91 -31.92
CA GLU A 865 19.48 -19.09 -30.49
C GLU A 865 19.54 -20.55 -30.01
N ALA A 866 20.41 -21.37 -30.62
CA ALA A 866 20.64 -22.74 -30.15
C ALA A 866 21.10 -22.75 -28.68
N PRO A 867 20.53 -23.63 -27.82
CA PRO A 867 20.87 -23.66 -26.40
C PRO A 867 22.25 -24.31 -26.18
N VAL A 868 23.10 -23.63 -25.40
CA VAL A 868 24.46 -24.04 -25.03
C VAL A 868 24.60 -24.09 -23.51
N ALA A 869 25.11 -25.19 -22.97
CA ALA A 869 25.34 -25.32 -21.53
C ALA A 869 26.57 -24.52 -21.10
N LEU A 870 26.41 -23.69 -20.06
CA LEU A 870 27.49 -22.96 -19.43
C LEU A 870 28.14 -23.80 -18.33
N ILE A 871 29.46 -23.71 -18.22
CA ILE A 871 30.23 -24.45 -17.21
C ILE A 871 30.90 -23.44 -16.28
N PRO A 872 30.74 -23.56 -14.95
CA PRO A 872 31.34 -22.65 -14.00
C PRO A 872 32.84 -22.93 -13.83
N TYR A 873 33.63 -22.58 -14.85
CA TYR A 873 35.08 -22.71 -14.86
C TYR A 873 35.75 -21.37 -15.15
N ASN A 874 36.67 -20.95 -14.28
CA ASN A 874 37.34 -19.65 -14.35
C ASN A 874 38.19 -19.45 -15.61
N SER A 875 38.74 -20.54 -16.18
CA SER A 875 39.60 -20.47 -17.37
C SER A 875 38.84 -20.39 -18.69
N LEU A 876 37.51 -20.55 -18.67
CA LEU A 876 36.67 -20.39 -19.85
C LEU A 876 36.40 -18.90 -20.14
N PRO A 877 35.95 -18.55 -21.36
CA PRO A 877 35.64 -17.16 -21.67
C PRO A 877 34.45 -16.65 -20.85
N PHE A 878 34.47 -15.37 -20.51
CA PHE A 878 33.55 -14.76 -19.55
C PHE A 878 32.11 -14.70 -20.07
N VAL A 879 31.16 -15.11 -19.22
CA VAL A 879 29.72 -14.91 -19.42
C VAL A 879 29.10 -14.53 -18.07
N GLY A 880 28.48 -13.35 -18.02
CA GLY A 880 27.78 -12.84 -16.84
C GLY A 880 26.45 -12.17 -17.16
N LEU A 881 25.53 -12.21 -16.21
CA LEU A 881 24.20 -11.60 -16.31
C LEU A 881 24.07 -10.42 -15.35
N ALA A 882 23.74 -9.24 -15.86
CA ALA A 882 23.30 -8.13 -15.01
C ALA A 882 21.83 -8.34 -14.62
N PHE A 883 21.53 -8.39 -13.33
CA PHE A 883 20.17 -8.67 -12.86
C PHE A 883 19.58 -7.56 -12.00
N LYS A 884 20.39 -6.82 -11.23
CA LYS A 884 19.93 -5.68 -10.42
C LYS A 884 20.75 -4.44 -10.75
N LEU A 885 20.08 -3.30 -10.85
CA LEU A 885 20.69 -1.99 -11.00
C LEU A 885 20.36 -1.16 -9.77
N GLU A 886 21.34 -0.42 -9.28
CA GLU A 886 21.18 0.45 -8.12
C GLU A 886 22.01 1.71 -8.39
N GLU A 887 21.43 2.90 -8.25
CA GLU A 887 22.17 4.14 -8.43
C GLU A 887 22.41 4.78 -7.08
N ASN A 888 23.68 4.84 -6.69
CA ASN A 888 24.12 5.48 -5.47
C ASN A 888 24.68 6.88 -5.79
N PRO A 889 24.86 7.76 -4.80
CA PRO A 889 25.47 9.08 -5.01
C PRO A 889 26.86 9.02 -5.67
N TYR A 890 27.54 7.88 -5.58
CA TYR A 890 28.85 7.63 -6.18
C TYR A 890 28.79 7.09 -7.63
N GLY A 891 27.59 6.85 -8.16
CA GLY A 891 27.33 6.33 -9.51
C GLY A 891 26.50 5.04 -9.52
N GLN A 892 26.19 4.59 -10.73
CA GLN A 892 25.44 3.36 -10.98
C GLN A 892 26.26 2.11 -10.62
N LEU A 893 25.69 1.28 -9.76
CA LEU A 893 26.09 -0.09 -9.48
C LEU A 893 25.24 -1.05 -10.31
N THR A 894 25.92 -2.00 -10.94
CA THR A 894 25.30 -3.11 -11.67
C THR A 894 25.67 -4.41 -10.99
N TYR A 895 24.69 -5.11 -10.43
CA TYR A 895 24.86 -6.43 -9.86
C TYR A 895 24.88 -7.48 -10.97
N MET A 896 25.94 -8.28 -10.99
CA MET A 896 26.13 -9.35 -11.96
C MET A 896 26.35 -10.70 -11.29
N ARG A 897 25.74 -11.73 -11.88
CA ARG A 897 26.10 -13.13 -11.62
C ARG A 897 27.07 -13.62 -12.69
N VAL A 898 28.21 -14.15 -12.28
CA VAL A 898 29.20 -14.75 -13.18
C VAL A 898 28.88 -16.24 -13.35
N TYR A 899 28.54 -16.66 -14.56
CA TYR A 899 28.24 -18.07 -14.84
C TYR A 899 29.47 -18.84 -15.30
N GLN A 900 30.33 -18.20 -16.09
CA GLN A 900 31.52 -18.80 -16.69
C GLN A 900 32.65 -17.77 -16.77
N GLY A 901 33.89 -18.23 -16.66
CA GLY A 901 35.08 -17.39 -16.68
C GLY A 901 35.28 -16.59 -15.40
N SER A 902 36.15 -15.58 -15.45
CA SER A 902 36.36 -14.64 -14.35
C SER A 902 36.38 -13.19 -14.83
N ILE A 903 36.01 -12.28 -13.94
CA ILE A 903 36.02 -10.83 -14.17
C ILE A 903 37.09 -10.17 -13.32
N LYS A 904 37.93 -9.35 -13.97
CA LYS A 904 39.06 -8.64 -13.34
C LYS A 904 38.89 -7.13 -13.44
N LYS A 905 39.40 -6.42 -12.43
CA LYS A 905 39.48 -4.96 -12.45
C LYS A 905 40.26 -4.48 -13.68
N GLY A 906 39.65 -3.58 -14.46
CA GLY A 906 40.22 -3.00 -15.68
C GLY A 906 39.93 -3.77 -16.97
N GLN A 907 39.27 -4.94 -16.89
CA GLN A 907 38.89 -5.74 -18.05
C GLN A 907 37.82 -5.03 -18.90
N TYR A 908 37.81 -5.31 -20.21
CA TYR A 908 36.76 -4.87 -21.11
C TYR A 908 35.76 -6.02 -21.32
N LEU A 909 34.48 -5.71 -21.19
CA LEU A 909 33.37 -6.60 -21.48
C LEU A 909 32.53 -6.02 -22.62
N PHE A 910 31.71 -6.86 -23.24
CA PHE A 910 30.80 -6.48 -24.30
C PHE A 910 29.38 -6.85 -23.91
N ASN A 911 28.46 -5.89 -24.07
CA ASN A 911 27.04 -6.15 -23.88
C ASN A 911 26.51 -6.85 -25.14
N SER A 912 26.00 -8.08 -24.99
CA SER A 912 25.49 -8.92 -26.09
C SER A 912 24.35 -8.28 -26.89
N ARG A 913 23.46 -7.52 -26.23
CA ARG A 913 22.29 -6.89 -26.85
C ARG A 913 22.65 -5.63 -27.63
N THR A 914 23.50 -4.77 -27.04
CA THR A 914 23.86 -3.47 -27.65
C THR A 914 25.16 -3.49 -28.42
N ASN A 915 25.96 -4.57 -28.31
CA ASN A 915 27.33 -4.69 -28.80
C ASN A 915 28.27 -3.56 -28.34
N LYS A 916 27.92 -2.84 -27.27
CA LYS A 916 28.75 -1.78 -26.69
C LYS A 916 29.85 -2.39 -25.83
N LYS A 917 31.07 -1.91 -26.04
CA LYS A 917 32.25 -2.24 -25.24
C LYS A 917 32.29 -1.40 -23.97
N VAL A 918 32.36 -2.04 -22.82
CA VAL A 918 32.38 -1.40 -21.50
C VAL A 918 33.65 -1.80 -20.74
N ARG A 919 34.29 -0.85 -20.08
CA ARG A 919 35.45 -1.12 -19.22
C ARG A 919 34.99 -1.24 -17.78
N ILE A 920 35.49 -2.22 -17.04
CA ILE A 920 35.15 -2.45 -15.63
C ILE A 920 36.15 -1.70 -14.74
N PRO A 921 35.79 -0.56 -14.11
CA PRO A 921 36.74 0.25 -13.35
C PRO A 921 36.99 -0.32 -11.95
N ARG A 922 35.96 -0.88 -11.32
CA ARG A 922 35.95 -1.32 -9.92
C ARG A 922 34.91 -2.43 -9.74
N ILE A 923 35.27 -3.44 -8.95
CA ILE A 923 34.42 -4.58 -8.60
C ILE A 923 34.30 -4.59 -7.08
N VAL A 924 33.08 -4.74 -6.58
CA VAL A 924 32.80 -4.78 -5.14
C VAL A 924 31.90 -5.97 -4.81
N ARG A 925 32.10 -6.54 -3.62
CA ARG A 925 31.11 -7.39 -2.96
C ARG A 925 30.26 -6.52 -2.05
N MET A 926 28.95 -6.66 -2.17
CA MET A 926 28.00 -5.89 -1.39
C MET A 926 27.62 -6.65 -0.14
N HIS A 927 27.60 -5.95 0.99
CA HIS A 927 27.03 -6.42 2.23
C HIS A 927 25.98 -5.40 2.69
N SER A 928 24.75 -5.54 2.17
CA SER A 928 23.72 -4.50 2.27
C SER A 928 24.26 -3.16 1.74
N ASN A 929 24.59 -2.21 2.63
CA ASN A 929 25.11 -0.88 2.29
C ASN A 929 26.65 -0.75 2.38
N GLU A 930 27.35 -1.76 2.90
CA GLU A 930 28.82 -1.77 3.01
C GLU A 930 29.45 -2.41 1.76
N MET A 931 30.54 -1.80 1.26
CA MET A 931 31.22 -2.23 0.03
C MET A 931 32.60 -2.78 0.35
N GLU A 932 32.88 -4.01 -0.09
CA GLU A 932 34.21 -4.60 -0.03
C GLU A 932 34.84 -4.64 -1.42
N ASP A 933 36.01 -4.01 -1.58
CA ASP A 933 36.74 -3.99 -2.84
C ASP A 933 37.41 -5.33 -3.14
N VAL A 934 37.14 -5.87 -4.34
CA VAL A 934 37.74 -7.15 -4.78
C VAL A 934 38.43 -6.95 -6.13
N ALA A 935 39.60 -7.60 -6.32
CA ALA A 935 40.38 -7.50 -7.56
C ALA A 935 39.84 -8.39 -8.70
N GLU A 936 39.32 -9.57 -8.35
CA GLU A 936 38.82 -10.58 -9.28
C GLU A 936 37.66 -11.36 -8.65
N ILE A 937 36.65 -11.71 -9.46
CA ILE A 937 35.53 -12.58 -9.08
C ILE A 937 35.47 -13.75 -10.07
N GLY A 938 35.34 -14.97 -9.54
CA GLY A 938 35.31 -16.21 -10.32
C GLY A 938 33.88 -16.65 -10.71
N ALA A 939 33.80 -17.73 -11.46
CA ALA A 939 32.55 -18.35 -11.87
C ALA A 939 31.76 -18.86 -10.64
N GLY A 940 30.43 -18.71 -10.70
CA GLY A 940 29.49 -19.09 -9.66
C GLY A 940 29.27 -18.05 -8.56
N GLU A 941 29.92 -16.88 -8.62
CA GLU A 941 29.77 -15.82 -7.61
C GLU A 941 28.94 -14.64 -8.13
N ILE A 942 28.46 -13.82 -7.17
CA ILE A 942 27.72 -12.58 -7.42
C ILE A 942 28.61 -11.39 -7.01
N CYS A 943 28.64 -10.35 -7.84
CA CYS A 943 29.38 -9.11 -7.55
C CYS A 943 28.61 -7.88 -8.06
N ALA A 944 29.02 -6.70 -7.63
CA ALA A 944 28.58 -5.45 -8.21
C ALA A 944 29.74 -4.71 -8.88
N VAL A 945 29.47 -4.04 -10.00
CA VAL A 945 30.44 -3.23 -10.72
C VAL A 945 29.97 -1.78 -10.84
N PHE A 946 30.93 -0.86 -10.84
CA PHE A 946 30.65 0.58 -10.98
C PHE A 946 30.71 1.05 -12.43
N GLY A 947 29.83 1.99 -12.78
CA GLY A 947 29.93 2.77 -14.02
C GLY A 947 29.66 1.97 -15.29
N VAL A 948 28.93 0.87 -15.18
CA VAL A 948 28.42 0.09 -16.30
C VAL A 948 26.99 0.53 -16.58
N ASP A 949 26.77 1.16 -17.73
CA ASP A 949 25.44 1.52 -18.21
C ASP A 949 24.84 0.34 -18.98
N CYS A 950 23.79 -0.26 -18.42
CA CYS A 950 23.03 -1.35 -19.01
C CYS A 950 21.61 -1.39 -18.46
N ALA A 951 20.77 -2.24 -19.05
CA ALA A 951 19.46 -2.59 -18.51
C ALA A 951 19.55 -3.88 -17.68
N SER A 952 18.60 -4.09 -16.75
CA SER A 952 18.45 -5.37 -16.08
C SER A 952 18.12 -6.46 -17.11
N GLY A 953 18.77 -7.62 -17.00
CA GLY A 953 18.68 -8.74 -17.95
C GLY A 953 19.74 -8.73 -19.05
N ASP A 954 20.58 -7.70 -19.15
CA ASP A 954 21.65 -7.66 -20.16
C ASP A 954 22.75 -8.70 -19.85
N THR A 955 23.18 -9.44 -20.88
CA THR A 955 24.29 -10.39 -20.79
C THR A 955 25.59 -9.74 -21.23
N PHE A 956 26.64 -9.91 -20.44
CA PHE A 956 28.00 -9.46 -20.72
C PHE A 956 28.90 -10.64 -21.06
N THR A 957 29.67 -10.48 -22.15
CA THR A 957 30.67 -11.46 -22.59
C THR A 957 32.05 -10.82 -22.75
N ASP A 958 33.05 -11.63 -23.07
CA ASP A 958 34.40 -11.18 -23.42
C ASP A 958 34.52 -10.51 -24.80
N GLY A 959 33.45 -10.55 -25.61
CA GLY A 959 33.37 -10.01 -26.97
C GLY A 959 33.65 -11.01 -28.08
N HIS A 960 34.10 -12.23 -27.74
CA HIS A 960 34.32 -13.29 -28.72
C HIS A 960 33.16 -14.29 -28.75
N LEU A 961 32.46 -14.46 -27.63
CA LEU A 961 31.27 -15.30 -27.55
C LEU A 961 29.99 -14.51 -27.87
N PRO A 962 29.23 -14.90 -28.92
CA PRO A 962 27.92 -14.31 -29.26
C PRO A 962 26.81 -14.95 -28.41
N TYR A 963 27.02 -15.07 -27.10
CA TYR A 963 26.06 -15.71 -26.20
C TYR A 963 25.15 -14.65 -25.57
N GLY A 964 23.85 -14.92 -25.59
CA GLY A 964 22.84 -14.22 -24.82
C GLY A 964 22.21 -15.16 -23.80
N LEU A 965 22.04 -14.72 -22.56
CA LEU A 965 21.23 -15.49 -21.60
C LEU A 965 19.74 -15.21 -21.83
N SER A 966 18.90 -16.18 -21.49
CA SER A 966 17.45 -16.01 -21.55
C SER A 966 17.01 -14.82 -20.70
N SER A 967 16.17 -13.97 -21.29
CA SER A 967 15.56 -12.84 -20.59
C SER A 967 14.67 -13.34 -19.46
N MET A 968 14.54 -12.51 -18.43
CA MET A 968 13.57 -12.73 -17.37
C MET A 968 12.14 -12.56 -17.90
N TYR A 969 11.18 -13.27 -17.30
CA TYR A 969 9.77 -12.99 -17.51
C TYR A 969 9.37 -11.67 -16.86
N VAL A 970 8.90 -10.71 -17.65
CA VAL A 970 8.38 -9.42 -17.18
C VAL A 970 6.85 -9.48 -17.28
N PRO A 971 6.12 -9.44 -16.16
CA PRO A 971 4.67 -9.36 -16.19
C PRO A 971 4.19 -8.04 -16.80
N ASP A 972 2.98 -8.04 -17.36
CA ASP A 972 2.35 -6.80 -17.82
C ASP A 972 1.82 -5.95 -16.66
N ALA A 973 1.92 -4.63 -16.82
CA ALA A 973 1.44 -3.67 -15.85
C ALA A 973 -0.10 -3.70 -15.79
N VAL A 974 -0.65 -3.75 -14.58
CA VAL A 974 -2.10 -3.90 -14.32
C VAL A 974 -2.77 -2.61 -13.86
N MET A 975 -1.99 -1.56 -13.56
CA MET A 975 -2.51 -0.27 -13.10
C MET A 975 -1.78 0.87 -13.80
N SER A 976 -2.53 1.91 -14.16
CA SER A 976 -1.99 3.13 -14.75
C SER A 976 -2.50 4.38 -14.04
N LEU A 977 -1.65 5.39 -13.92
CA LEU A 977 -1.94 6.70 -13.33
C LEU A 977 -1.38 7.80 -14.24
N SER A 978 -2.09 8.92 -14.36
CA SER A 978 -1.50 10.12 -14.93
C SER A 978 -0.61 10.79 -13.90
N ILE A 979 0.53 11.32 -14.32
CA ILE A 979 1.48 11.98 -13.46
C ILE A 979 2.00 13.27 -14.11
N LYS A 980 2.10 14.34 -13.33
CA LYS A 980 2.63 15.62 -13.78
C LYS A 980 3.44 16.30 -12.66
N PRO A 981 4.61 16.90 -12.96
CA PRO A 981 5.32 17.69 -11.95
C PRO A 981 4.51 18.95 -11.61
N LYS A 982 4.39 19.28 -10.31
CA LYS A 982 3.68 20.49 -9.85
C LYS A 982 4.28 21.77 -10.41
N ARG A 983 5.61 21.79 -10.54
CA ARG A 983 6.37 22.92 -11.08
C ARG A 983 6.98 22.56 -12.41
N SER A 984 6.85 23.46 -13.40
CA SER A 984 7.46 23.29 -14.71
C SER A 984 9.01 23.26 -14.65
N SER A 985 9.62 23.91 -13.65
CA SER A 985 11.07 23.90 -13.43
C SER A 985 11.63 22.50 -13.17
N ASP A 986 10.81 21.57 -12.69
CA ASP A 986 11.25 20.27 -12.23
C ASP A 986 11.18 19.21 -13.36
N ALA A 987 10.81 19.61 -14.58
CA ALA A 987 10.62 18.73 -15.73
C ALA A 987 11.90 17.94 -16.11
N ASP A 988 13.07 18.57 -16.06
CA ASP A 988 14.35 17.90 -16.38
C ASP A 988 14.71 16.83 -15.34
N ALA A 989 14.52 17.14 -14.05
CA ALA A 989 14.74 16.19 -12.96
C ALA A 989 13.74 15.03 -13.03
N PHE A 990 12.48 15.32 -13.34
CA PHE A 990 11.42 14.34 -13.58
C PHE A 990 11.78 13.38 -14.73
N SER A 991 12.16 13.92 -15.90
CA SER A 991 12.53 13.10 -17.06
C SER A 991 13.75 12.22 -16.78
N LYS A 992 14.76 12.76 -16.06
CA LYS A 992 15.92 11.98 -15.63
C LYS A 992 15.54 10.84 -14.70
N ALA A 993 14.66 11.10 -13.72
CA ALA A 993 14.21 10.10 -12.76
C ALA A 993 13.36 9.00 -13.41
N MET A 994 12.42 9.35 -14.30
CA MET A 994 11.61 8.37 -15.03
C MET A 994 12.46 7.42 -15.87
N ASN A 995 13.42 7.97 -16.63
CA ASN A 995 14.34 7.16 -17.44
C ASN A 995 15.24 6.24 -16.61
N ARG A 996 15.51 6.60 -15.36
CA ARG A 996 16.21 5.73 -14.40
C ARG A 996 15.30 4.62 -13.92
N PHE A 997 14.10 4.95 -13.43
CA PHE A 997 13.16 3.96 -12.89
C PHE A 997 12.74 2.92 -13.94
N MET A 998 12.54 3.32 -15.20
CA MET A 998 12.27 2.36 -16.29
C MET A 998 13.44 1.40 -16.57
N ARG A 999 14.69 1.83 -16.35
CA ARG A 999 15.87 0.96 -16.50
C ARG A 999 16.05 0.05 -15.30
N GLU A 1000 15.76 0.58 -14.11
CA GLU A 1000 15.80 -0.15 -12.86
C GLU A 1000 14.73 -1.25 -12.84
N ASP A 1001 13.51 -0.97 -13.30
CA ASP A 1001 12.38 -1.89 -13.25
C ASP A 1001 11.62 -1.92 -14.59
N PRO A 1002 11.65 -3.05 -15.33
CA PRO A 1002 11.00 -3.19 -16.62
C PRO A 1002 9.46 -3.25 -16.54
N THR A 1003 8.88 -3.43 -15.35
CA THR A 1003 7.42 -3.39 -15.16
C THR A 1003 6.89 -1.96 -15.02
N PHE A 1004 7.76 -1.01 -14.65
CA PHE A 1004 7.41 0.40 -14.62
C PHE A 1004 7.52 0.99 -16.03
N ARG A 1005 6.37 1.26 -16.65
CA ARG A 1005 6.31 1.82 -18.00
C ARG A 1005 5.86 3.27 -17.96
N LEU A 1006 6.48 4.09 -18.80
CA LEU A 1006 6.09 5.47 -19.06
C LEU A 1006 5.69 5.60 -20.52
N HIS A 1007 4.53 6.19 -20.79
CA HIS A 1007 4.17 6.63 -22.12
C HIS A 1007 3.42 7.97 -22.05
N VAL A 1008 3.47 8.73 -23.14
CA VAL A 1008 2.67 9.94 -23.29
C VAL A 1008 1.50 9.59 -24.20
N ASP A 1009 0.29 9.84 -23.73
CA ASP A 1009 -0.90 9.62 -24.53
C ASP A 1009 -1.03 10.72 -25.59
N GLU A 1010 -1.15 10.35 -26.86
CA GLU A 1010 -1.13 11.29 -27.98
C GLU A 1010 -2.38 12.19 -28.05
N GLU A 1011 -3.49 11.75 -27.45
CA GLU A 1011 -4.76 12.48 -27.49
C GLU A 1011 -4.94 13.43 -26.30
N SER A 1012 -4.62 12.98 -25.09
CA SER A 1012 -4.70 13.81 -23.89
C SER A 1012 -3.44 14.64 -23.63
N GLU A 1013 -2.32 14.31 -24.29
CA GLU A 1013 -0.98 14.85 -24.02
C GLU A 1013 -0.53 14.63 -22.56
N GLU A 1014 -1.19 13.73 -21.83
CA GLU A 1014 -0.85 13.40 -20.46
C GLU A 1014 0.29 12.36 -20.43
N THR A 1015 1.16 12.51 -19.44
CA THR A 1015 2.18 11.50 -19.15
C THR A 1015 1.56 10.43 -18.23
N ILE A 1016 1.52 9.19 -18.70
CA ILE A 1016 0.93 8.05 -18.00
C ILE A 1016 2.05 7.11 -17.54
N ILE A 1017 2.02 6.79 -16.25
CA ILE A 1017 2.84 5.74 -15.65
C ILE A 1017 2.00 4.49 -15.43
N SER A 1018 2.58 3.33 -15.73
CA SER A 1018 1.96 2.03 -15.53
C SER A 1018 2.83 1.13 -14.67
N GLY A 1019 2.22 0.35 -13.79
CA GLY A 1019 2.93 -0.55 -12.87
C GLY A 1019 2.09 -1.73 -12.39
N MET A 1020 2.66 -2.52 -11.47
CA MET A 1020 2.08 -3.78 -10.98
C MET A 1020 0.95 -3.62 -9.96
N GLY A 1021 0.74 -2.42 -9.44
CA GLY A 1021 -0.29 -2.13 -8.43
C GLY A 1021 -0.19 -0.71 -7.89
N GLU A 1022 -1.08 -0.39 -6.96
CA GLU A 1022 -1.19 0.94 -6.37
C GLU A 1022 0.02 1.26 -5.48
N LEU A 1023 0.40 0.31 -4.60
CA LEU A 1023 1.56 0.44 -3.73
C LEU A 1023 2.86 0.56 -4.55
N HIS A 1024 2.94 -0.12 -5.69
CA HIS A 1024 4.05 0.01 -6.64
C HIS A 1024 4.24 1.47 -7.06
N LEU A 1025 3.19 2.07 -7.62
CA LEU A 1025 3.25 3.43 -8.17
C LEU A 1025 3.43 4.47 -7.06
N GLU A 1026 2.77 4.30 -5.92
CA GLU A 1026 2.90 5.16 -4.75
C GLU A 1026 4.36 5.25 -4.26
N ILE A 1027 5.06 4.12 -4.19
CA ILE A 1027 6.48 4.09 -3.79
C ILE A 1027 7.36 4.81 -4.81
N TYR A 1028 7.12 4.65 -6.12
CA TYR A 1028 7.89 5.38 -7.14
C TYR A 1028 7.65 6.90 -7.08
N ILE A 1029 6.42 7.34 -6.79
CA ILE A 1029 6.10 8.76 -6.59
C ILE A 1029 6.83 9.30 -5.36
N GLU A 1030 6.83 8.56 -4.26
CA GLU A 1030 7.53 8.96 -3.04
C GLU A 1030 9.05 8.97 -3.23
N ARG A 1031 9.61 8.04 -4.04
CA ARG A 1031 11.00 8.08 -4.46
C ARG A 1031 11.33 9.33 -5.30
N LEU A 1032 10.44 9.78 -6.19
CA LEU A 1032 10.64 11.07 -6.91
C LEU A 1032 10.75 12.23 -5.92
N ARG A 1033 9.87 12.24 -4.93
CA ARG A 1033 9.80 13.29 -3.92
C ARG A 1033 11.07 13.31 -3.05
N ARG A 1034 11.53 12.16 -2.56
CA ARG A 1034 12.68 12.08 -1.65
C ARG A 1034 14.03 12.13 -2.36
N GLU A 1035 14.20 11.35 -3.42
CA GLU A 1035 15.49 11.23 -4.13
C GLU A 1035 15.75 12.42 -5.06
N TYR A 1036 14.71 12.87 -5.79
CA TYR A 1036 14.85 13.92 -6.80
C TYR A 1036 14.24 15.27 -6.40
N LYS A 1037 13.55 15.35 -5.25
CA LYS A 1037 12.88 16.57 -4.76
C LYS A 1037 11.85 17.13 -5.75
N VAL A 1038 11.20 16.23 -6.48
CA VAL A 1038 10.14 16.56 -7.45
C VAL A 1038 8.80 16.16 -6.86
N ASP A 1039 7.99 17.17 -6.52
CA ASP A 1039 6.61 16.94 -6.14
C ASP A 1039 5.75 16.77 -7.41
N CYS A 1040 5.00 15.67 -7.47
CA CYS A 1040 4.12 15.36 -8.59
C CYS A 1040 2.64 15.40 -8.15
N GLU A 1041 1.78 15.78 -9.07
CA GLU A 1041 0.34 15.54 -9.00
C GLU A 1041 0.03 14.25 -9.75
N THR A 1042 -0.82 13.42 -9.14
CA THR A 1042 -1.31 12.20 -9.76
C THR A 1042 -2.81 12.26 -9.97
N GLY A 1043 -3.26 11.59 -11.02
CA GLY A 1043 -4.66 11.53 -11.37
C GLY A 1043 -5.01 10.21 -12.06
N GLN A 1044 -6.30 10.04 -12.33
CA GLN A 1044 -6.74 8.98 -13.23
C GLN A 1044 -6.40 9.40 -14.67
N PRO A 1045 -5.87 8.49 -15.49
CA PRO A 1045 -5.69 8.73 -16.91
C PRO A 1045 -7.02 9.15 -17.55
N ARG A 1046 -6.99 10.17 -18.42
CA ARG A 1046 -8.19 10.54 -19.17
C ARG A 1046 -8.62 9.41 -20.09
N VAL A 1047 -9.90 9.06 -20.02
CA VAL A 1047 -10.50 8.10 -20.94
C VAL A 1047 -10.76 8.80 -22.28
N ALA A 1048 -10.28 8.20 -23.38
CA ALA A 1048 -10.50 8.69 -24.72
C ALA A 1048 -11.93 8.38 -25.20
N TYR A 1049 -12.91 9.17 -24.73
CA TYR A 1049 -14.29 9.11 -25.20
C TYR A 1049 -14.40 9.52 -26.67
N ARG A 1050 -15.48 9.11 -27.32
CA ARG A 1050 -15.84 9.55 -28.68
C ARG A 1050 -17.26 10.09 -28.69
N GLU A 1051 -17.62 10.76 -29.77
CA GLU A 1051 -18.98 11.27 -29.97
C GLU A 1051 -19.54 10.69 -31.28
N THR A 1052 -20.83 10.43 -31.34
CA THR A 1052 -21.49 10.01 -32.59
C THR A 1052 -22.96 10.44 -32.60
N VAL A 1053 -23.62 10.27 -33.74
CA VAL A 1053 -25.05 10.56 -33.92
C VAL A 1053 -25.85 9.25 -33.97
N THR A 1054 -27.13 9.30 -33.58
CA THR A 1054 -27.98 8.09 -33.52
C THR A 1054 -29.06 8.05 -34.59
N THR A 1055 -29.53 9.22 -35.03
CA THR A 1055 -30.64 9.36 -35.96
C THR A 1055 -30.27 10.31 -37.09
N ARG A 1056 -31.03 10.26 -38.19
CA ARG A 1056 -30.86 11.21 -39.28
C ARG A 1056 -31.47 12.57 -38.91
N ALA A 1057 -30.74 13.65 -39.14
CA ALA A 1057 -31.23 15.02 -39.03
C ALA A 1057 -30.87 15.85 -40.26
N ASP A 1058 -31.88 16.53 -40.84
CA ASP A 1058 -31.67 17.47 -41.93
C ASP A 1058 -31.22 18.84 -41.37
N PHE A 1059 -30.41 19.58 -42.13
CA PHE A 1059 -29.95 20.92 -41.77
C PHE A 1059 -29.99 21.89 -42.95
N ASP A 1060 -30.27 23.15 -42.63
CA ASP A 1060 -30.17 24.31 -43.53
C ASP A 1060 -29.51 25.44 -42.74
N PHE A 1061 -28.27 25.75 -43.09
CA PHE A 1061 -27.48 26.75 -42.40
C PHE A 1061 -27.01 27.84 -43.35
N LEU A 1062 -27.33 29.09 -43.02
CA LEU A 1062 -26.90 30.29 -43.75
C LEU A 1062 -25.93 31.09 -42.88
N LEU A 1063 -24.67 31.15 -43.31
CA LEU A 1063 -23.68 32.08 -42.80
C LEU A 1063 -23.78 33.39 -43.59
N LYS A 1064 -24.12 34.50 -42.91
CA LYS A 1064 -24.13 35.84 -43.49
C LYS A 1064 -23.54 36.84 -42.51
N ARG A 1065 -22.32 37.32 -42.76
CA ARG A 1065 -21.64 38.36 -41.96
C ARG A 1065 -21.14 39.48 -42.87
N GLN A 1066 -21.50 40.71 -42.56
CA GLN A 1066 -21.05 41.89 -43.31
C GLN A 1066 -20.80 43.05 -42.35
N SER A 1067 -19.54 43.28 -42.00
CA SER A 1067 -19.09 44.38 -41.11
C SER A 1067 -18.32 45.49 -41.85
N GLY A 1068 -18.28 45.43 -43.19
CA GLY A 1068 -17.59 46.37 -44.09
C GLY A 1068 -16.42 45.70 -44.84
N GLY A 1069 -16.43 45.71 -46.18
CA GLY A 1069 -15.52 44.92 -47.04
C GLY A 1069 -16.18 43.65 -47.62
N PRO A 1070 -15.41 42.76 -48.29
CA PRO A 1070 -15.90 41.44 -48.70
C PRO A 1070 -16.49 40.71 -47.49
N GLY A 1071 -17.76 40.31 -47.58
CA GLY A 1071 -18.45 39.62 -46.49
C GLY A 1071 -18.18 38.12 -46.48
N ASP A 1072 -18.75 37.42 -45.49
CA ASP A 1072 -18.87 35.97 -45.51
C ASP A 1072 -20.33 35.60 -45.87
N TYR A 1073 -20.51 34.92 -47.00
CA TYR A 1073 -21.77 34.33 -47.43
C TYR A 1073 -21.59 32.88 -47.83
N ALA A 1074 -22.28 31.96 -47.16
CA ALA A 1074 -22.40 30.57 -47.55
C ALA A 1074 -23.70 29.97 -47.01
N ARG A 1075 -24.50 29.34 -47.86
CA ARG A 1075 -25.63 28.50 -47.44
C ARG A 1075 -25.31 27.04 -47.77
N VAL A 1076 -25.42 26.17 -46.77
CA VAL A 1076 -25.20 24.72 -46.92
C VAL A 1076 -26.43 23.99 -46.39
N CYS A 1077 -27.00 23.14 -47.23
CA CYS A 1077 -28.14 22.29 -46.91
C CYS A 1077 -27.76 20.82 -47.09
N GLY A 1078 -28.32 19.96 -46.25
CA GLY A 1078 -27.97 18.56 -46.26
C GLY A 1078 -28.59 17.80 -45.11
N TRP A 1079 -28.02 16.63 -44.82
CA TRP A 1079 -28.38 15.84 -43.66
C TRP A 1079 -27.18 15.12 -43.06
N VAL A 1080 -27.30 14.84 -41.77
CA VAL A 1080 -26.35 14.05 -40.98
C VAL A 1080 -27.03 12.76 -40.56
N ALA A 1081 -26.35 11.63 -40.64
CA ALA A 1081 -26.84 10.32 -40.18
C ALA A 1081 -25.68 9.48 -39.60
N PRO A 1082 -25.96 8.43 -38.81
CA PRO A 1082 -24.94 7.46 -38.42
C PRO A 1082 -24.41 6.70 -39.66
N ASN A 1083 -23.10 6.45 -39.69
CA ASN A 1083 -22.46 5.64 -40.71
C ASN A 1083 -22.63 4.14 -40.39
N GLU A 1084 -23.71 3.53 -40.87
CA GLU A 1084 -24.00 2.11 -40.65
C GLU A 1084 -22.98 1.17 -41.34
N ARG A 1085 -22.27 1.65 -42.38
CA ARG A 1085 -21.31 0.83 -43.14
C ARG A 1085 -19.98 0.68 -42.42
N ASN A 1086 -19.52 1.75 -41.76
CA ASN A 1086 -18.29 1.74 -40.99
C ASN A 1086 -18.43 2.63 -39.72
N PRO A 1087 -18.79 2.04 -38.57
CA PRO A 1087 -19.06 2.79 -37.33
C PRO A 1087 -17.86 3.56 -36.76
N GLU A 1088 -16.64 3.26 -37.21
CA GLU A 1088 -15.41 3.89 -36.73
C GLU A 1088 -14.94 5.06 -37.61
N GLU A 1089 -15.51 5.22 -38.82
CA GLU A 1089 -15.07 6.21 -39.79
C GLU A 1089 -16.17 7.23 -40.12
N ASN A 1090 -15.76 8.47 -40.38
CA ASN A 1090 -16.65 9.52 -40.85
C ASN A 1090 -16.70 9.52 -42.38
N HIS A 1091 -17.90 9.66 -42.94
CA HIS A 1091 -18.13 9.67 -44.38
C HIS A 1091 -18.68 11.03 -44.83
N PHE A 1092 -18.12 11.58 -45.91
CA PHE A 1092 -18.60 12.82 -46.52
C PHE A 1092 -18.97 12.57 -47.98
N GLU A 1093 -20.21 12.90 -48.33
CA GLU A 1093 -20.72 12.74 -49.70
C GLU A 1093 -21.39 14.03 -50.20
N THR A 1094 -21.26 14.29 -51.51
CA THR A 1094 -21.89 15.44 -52.17
C THR A 1094 -22.95 14.95 -53.15
N GLN A 1095 -24.19 15.39 -52.99
CA GLN A 1095 -25.34 15.08 -53.84
C GLN A 1095 -25.95 16.35 -54.48
N VAL A 1096 -25.11 17.35 -54.75
CA VAL A 1096 -25.56 18.65 -55.31
C VAL A 1096 -25.87 18.51 -56.80
N VAL A 1097 -27.10 18.88 -57.19
CA VAL A 1097 -27.58 18.82 -58.58
C VAL A 1097 -27.71 20.24 -59.13
N GLY A 1098 -27.13 20.51 -60.31
CA GLY A 1098 -27.30 21.80 -61.00
C GLY A 1098 -26.27 22.89 -60.69
N GLY A 1099 -25.21 22.58 -59.94
CA GLY A 1099 -24.06 23.49 -59.74
C GLY A 1099 -24.34 24.70 -58.84
N THR A 1100 -25.31 24.61 -57.92
CA THR A 1100 -25.64 25.67 -56.94
C THR A 1100 -24.48 26.01 -56.01
N ILE A 1101 -23.57 25.05 -55.76
CA ILE A 1101 -22.27 25.26 -55.13
C ILE A 1101 -21.17 24.78 -56.10
N PRO A 1102 -20.18 25.62 -56.46
CA PRO A 1102 -19.01 25.21 -57.23
C PRO A 1102 -18.21 24.09 -56.55
N ASP A 1103 -17.64 23.16 -57.34
CA ASP A 1103 -16.85 22.02 -56.84
C ASP A 1103 -15.70 22.42 -55.91
N LYS A 1104 -15.10 23.58 -56.15
CA LYS A 1104 -14.07 24.16 -55.29
C LYS A 1104 -14.55 24.34 -53.84
N TYR A 1105 -15.77 24.83 -53.66
CA TYR A 1105 -16.37 25.05 -52.34
C TYR A 1105 -16.91 23.76 -51.72
N LEU A 1106 -17.28 22.76 -52.53
CA LEU A 1106 -17.65 21.42 -52.02
C LEU A 1106 -16.47 20.72 -51.34
N ALA A 1107 -15.26 20.83 -51.89
CA ALA A 1107 -14.05 20.33 -51.23
C ALA A 1107 -13.78 21.07 -49.90
N SER A 1108 -14.10 22.37 -49.83
CA SER A 1108 -14.01 23.17 -48.60
C SER A 1108 -15.07 22.77 -47.56
N CYS A 1109 -16.28 22.39 -47.99
CA CYS A 1109 -17.28 21.78 -47.10
C CYS A 1109 -16.78 20.46 -46.50
N GLY A 1110 -16.18 19.60 -47.33
CA GLY A 1110 -15.56 18.35 -46.85
C GLY A 1110 -14.48 18.59 -45.81
N LYS A 1111 -13.58 19.56 -46.04
CA LYS A 1111 -12.59 19.98 -45.03
C LYS A 1111 -13.25 20.51 -43.75
N GLY A 1112 -14.27 21.35 -43.89
CA GLY A 1112 -15.03 21.88 -42.74
C GLY A 1112 -15.70 20.79 -41.91
N PHE A 1113 -16.20 19.72 -42.54
CA PHE A 1113 -16.71 18.55 -41.84
C PHE A 1113 -15.63 17.81 -41.05
N HIS A 1114 -14.48 17.52 -41.67
CA HIS A 1114 -13.37 16.86 -40.97
C HIS A 1114 -12.87 17.69 -39.79
N GLU A 1115 -12.75 19.02 -39.95
CA GLU A 1115 -12.42 19.96 -38.87
C GLU A 1115 -13.46 19.95 -37.74
N ALA A 1116 -14.75 19.87 -38.08
CA ALA A 1116 -15.83 19.77 -37.10
C ALA A 1116 -15.80 18.43 -36.32
N CYS A 1117 -15.38 17.34 -36.95
CA CYS A 1117 -15.25 16.03 -36.32
C CYS A 1117 -14.05 15.91 -35.37
N VAL A 1118 -13.04 16.79 -35.45
CA VAL A 1118 -11.90 16.77 -34.51
C VAL A 1118 -12.34 17.12 -33.09
N LYS A 1119 -13.26 18.07 -32.94
CA LYS A 1119 -13.79 18.52 -31.64
C LYS A 1119 -15.32 18.49 -31.66
N GLY A 1120 -15.87 17.44 -31.04
CA GLY A 1120 -17.29 17.20 -30.95
C GLY A 1120 -18.03 18.25 -30.11
N PRO A 1121 -19.34 18.44 -30.35
CA PRO A 1121 -20.11 19.47 -29.67
C PRO A 1121 -20.41 19.17 -28.19
N LEU A 1122 -20.45 17.89 -27.78
CA LEU A 1122 -20.89 17.52 -26.43
C LEU A 1122 -19.77 17.60 -25.40
N LEU A 1123 -18.61 17.00 -25.69
CA LEU A 1123 -17.48 16.89 -24.77
C LEU A 1123 -16.17 17.46 -25.36
N GLY A 1124 -16.18 17.87 -26.63
CA GLY A 1124 -14.96 18.28 -27.32
C GLY A 1124 -14.07 17.12 -27.74
N HIS A 1125 -14.58 15.88 -27.71
CA HIS A 1125 -13.86 14.69 -28.16
C HIS A 1125 -14.07 14.40 -29.65
N LYS A 1126 -13.23 13.54 -30.25
CA LYS A 1126 -13.36 13.19 -31.67
C LYS A 1126 -14.71 12.53 -31.97
N VAL A 1127 -15.36 13.00 -33.02
CA VAL A 1127 -16.59 12.41 -33.55
C VAL A 1127 -16.22 11.26 -34.50
N ILE A 1128 -16.89 10.11 -34.38
CA ILE A 1128 -16.71 8.95 -35.26
C ILE A 1128 -18.07 8.43 -35.77
N GLY A 1129 -18.05 7.60 -36.80
CA GLY A 1129 -19.24 6.92 -37.30
C GLY A 1129 -20.34 7.86 -37.80
N THR A 1130 -19.98 9.03 -38.32
CA THR A 1130 -20.94 10.03 -38.80
C THR A 1130 -20.85 10.22 -40.31
N GLU A 1131 -22.00 10.22 -40.98
CA GLU A 1131 -22.15 10.51 -42.40
C GLU A 1131 -22.76 11.91 -42.59
N LEU A 1132 -22.09 12.76 -43.37
CA LEU A 1132 -22.58 14.08 -43.77
C LEU A 1132 -22.79 14.11 -45.28
N ILE A 1133 -24.03 14.36 -45.70
CA ILE A 1133 -24.38 14.53 -47.11
C ILE A 1133 -24.83 15.96 -47.37
N VAL A 1134 -24.15 16.65 -48.30
CA VAL A 1134 -24.53 17.98 -48.79
C VAL A 1134 -25.32 17.83 -50.08
N ASN A 1135 -26.58 18.26 -50.09
CA ASN A 1135 -27.48 18.08 -51.23
C ASN A 1135 -27.84 19.40 -51.94
N ASP A 1136 -27.78 20.54 -51.26
CA ASP A 1136 -28.10 21.85 -51.86
C ASP A 1136 -27.39 23.00 -51.11
N GLY A 1137 -27.44 24.21 -51.66
CA GLY A 1137 -26.94 25.41 -51.01
C GLY A 1137 -26.94 26.64 -51.90
N ALA A 1138 -26.27 27.70 -51.46
CA ALA A 1138 -26.23 28.96 -52.21
C ALA A 1138 -24.90 29.70 -52.01
N THR A 1139 -24.45 30.33 -53.10
CA THR A 1139 -23.27 31.20 -53.14
C THR A 1139 -23.65 32.66 -53.41
N HIS A 1140 -22.79 33.59 -53.00
CA HIS A 1140 -22.83 34.99 -53.41
C HIS A 1140 -21.56 35.34 -54.20
N VAL A 1141 -21.70 36.17 -55.23
CA VAL A 1141 -20.64 36.41 -56.22
C VAL A 1141 -19.40 37.09 -55.61
N THR A 1142 -19.58 37.96 -54.62
CA THR A 1142 -18.48 38.73 -54.01
C THR A 1142 -18.10 38.26 -52.61
N ASP A 1143 -19.00 37.59 -51.90
CA ASP A 1143 -18.88 37.34 -50.46
C ASP A 1143 -18.72 35.85 -50.13
N SER A 1144 -18.73 34.95 -51.13
CA SER A 1144 -18.45 33.53 -50.92
C SER A 1144 -16.96 33.23 -51.05
N SER A 1145 -16.41 32.52 -50.06
CA SER A 1145 -15.00 32.10 -50.00
C SER A 1145 -14.88 30.66 -49.51
N ASP A 1146 -13.70 30.05 -49.69
CA ASP A 1146 -13.40 28.71 -49.16
C ASP A 1146 -13.57 28.66 -47.63
N HIS A 1147 -13.19 29.75 -46.94
CA HIS A 1147 -13.35 29.88 -45.50
C HIS A 1147 -14.82 29.96 -45.08
N ALA A 1148 -15.65 30.73 -45.82
CA ALA A 1148 -17.07 30.87 -45.52
C ALA A 1148 -17.82 29.53 -45.63
N PHE A 1149 -17.52 28.71 -46.64
CA PHE A 1149 -18.12 27.38 -46.79
C PHE A 1149 -17.63 26.38 -45.74
N SER A 1150 -16.32 26.36 -45.42
CA SER A 1150 -15.81 25.51 -44.33
C SER A 1150 -16.47 25.87 -42.99
N LEU A 1151 -16.54 27.16 -42.65
CA LEU A 1151 -17.15 27.64 -41.40
C LEU A 1151 -18.66 27.37 -41.37
N ALA A 1152 -19.37 27.59 -42.48
CA ALA A 1152 -20.78 27.28 -42.58
C ALA A 1152 -21.04 25.79 -42.37
N THR A 1153 -20.22 24.89 -42.93
CA THR A 1153 -20.33 23.45 -42.69
C THR A 1153 -20.06 23.08 -41.24
N GLN A 1154 -19.07 23.68 -40.58
CA GLN A 1154 -18.80 23.43 -39.14
C GLN A 1154 -19.99 23.82 -38.25
N MET A 1155 -20.60 24.99 -38.52
CA MET A 1155 -21.75 25.46 -37.75
C MET A 1155 -23.02 24.66 -38.07
N ALA A 1156 -23.21 24.28 -39.34
CA ALA A 1156 -24.29 23.40 -39.77
C ALA A 1156 -24.22 22.05 -39.06
N PHE A 1157 -23.02 21.45 -39.05
CA PHE A 1157 -22.76 20.18 -38.38
C PHE A 1157 -23.08 20.25 -36.89
N ARG A 1158 -22.60 21.28 -36.15
CA ARG A 1158 -22.88 21.43 -34.72
C ARG A 1158 -24.38 21.50 -34.41
N LYS A 1159 -25.15 22.24 -35.20
CA LYS A 1159 -26.61 22.36 -35.03
C LYS A 1159 -27.34 21.05 -35.39
N ALA A 1160 -26.88 20.39 -36.45
CA ALA A 1160 -27.43 19.10 -36.87
C ALA A 1160 -27.13 17.98 -35.85
N PHE A 1161 -25.96 18.01 -35.21
CA PHE A 1161 -25.50 17.00 -34.26
C PHE A 1161 -26.41 16.89 -33.03
N GLU A 1162 -26.86 18.01 -32.47
CA GLU A 1162 -27.84 18.01 -31.36
C GLU A 1162 -29.19 17.44 -31.81
N SER A 1163 -29.62 17.81 -33.03
CA SER A 1163 -30.89 17.35 -33.62
C SER A 1163 -30.86 15.87 -34.01
N ALA A 1164 -29.68 15.32 -34.32
CA ALA A 1164 -29.44 13.94 -34.69
C ALA A 1164 -29.35 12.97 -33.49
N GLY A 1165 -29.56 13.47 -32.26
CA GLY A 1165 -29.46 12.68 -31.05
C GLY A 1165 -28.02 12.28 -30.74
N GLY A 1166 -27.14 13.26 -30.60
CA GLY A 1166 -25.73 13.06 -30.24
C GLY A 1166 -25.54 12.23 -28.97
N VAL A 1167 -24.70 11.21 -29.05
CA VAL A 1167 -24.35 10.33 -27.93
C VAL A 1167 -22.84 10.26 -27.73
N VAL A 1168 -22.44 10.05 -26.48
CA VAL A 1168 -21.05 9.82 -26.10
C VAL A 1168 -20.79 8.32 -26.16
N LEU A 1169 -19.69 7.93 -26.79
CA LEU A 1169 -19.20 6.57 -26.81
C LEU A 1169 -18.04 6.42 -25.82
N GLU A 1170 -18.06 5.34 -25.05
CA GLU A 1170 -16.98 4.92 -24.19
C GLU A 1170 -16.19 3.75 -24.80
N PRO A 1171 -14.87 3.65 -24.54
CA PRO A 1171 -14.09 2.51 -24.96
C PRO A 1171 -14.38 1.30 -24.06
N LEU A 1172 -14.77 0.19 -24.68
CA LEU A 1172 -14.88 -1.10 -24.03
C LEU A 1172 -13.58 -1.89 -24.18
N MET A 1173 -13.19 -2.50 -23.07
CA MET A 1173 -11.99 -3.32 -22.92
C MET A 1173 -12.40 -4.77 -22.84
N LYS A 1174 -11.84 -5.59 -23.73
CA LYS A 1174 -11.96 -7.05 -23.62
C LYS A 1174 -11.04 -7.50 -22.49
N THR A 1175 -11.65 -7.87 -21.39
CA THR A 1175 -10.98 -8.20 -20.13
C THR A 1175 -11.01 -9.71 -19.93
N THR A 1176 -9.83 -10.33 -19.86
CA THR A 1176 -9.67 -11.76 -19.55
C THR A 1176 -9.22 -11.91 -18.11
N ILE A 1177 -9.98 -12.63 -17.29
CA ILE A 1177 -9.71 -12.83 -15.87
C ILE A 1177 -9.46 -14.31 -15.63
N THR A 1178 -8.34 -14.65 -14.99
CA THR A 1178 -7.98 -16.03 -14.62
C THR A 1178 -7.84 -16.13 -13.10
N ALA A 1179 -8.49 -17.09 -12.46
CA ALA A 1179 -8.40 -17.33 -11.03
C ALA A 1179 -8.74 -18.79 -10.68
N PRO A 1180 -8.45 -19.26 -9.46
CA PRO A 1180 -8.87 -20.60 -9.05
C PRO A 1180 -10.40 -20.77 -9.04
N ALA A 1181 -10.86 -21.98 -9.39
CA ALA A 1181 -12.29 -22.28 -9.55
C ALA A 1181 -13.15 -21.99 -8.29
N GLU A 1182 -12.54 -22.03 -7.10
CA GLU A 1182 -13.22 -21.71 -5.83
C GLU A 1182 -13.75 -20.25 -5.75
N PHE A 1183 -13.18 -19.33 -6.54
CA PHE A 1183 -13.57 -17.91 -6.55
C PHE A 1183 -14.48 -17.51 -7.71
N GLN A 1184 -14.91 -18.46 -8.54
CA GLN A 1184 -15.77 -18.20 -9.70
C GLN A 1184 -16.99 -17.34 -9.34
N GLY A 1185 -17.71 -17.68 -8.25
CA GLY A 1185 -18.90 -16.96 -7.82
C GLY A 1185 -18.63 -15.49 -7.46
N ASN A 1186 -17.49 -15.22 -6.81
CA ASN A 1186 -17.11 -13.85 -6.42
C ASN A 1186 -16.77 -13.00 -7.66
N ILE A 1187 -16.08 -13.58 -8.64
CA ILE A 1187 -15.70 -12.88 -9.89
C ILE A 1187 -16.94 -12.57 -10.73
N LEU A 1188 -17.84 -13.53 -10.90
CA LEU A 1188 -19.10 -13.31 -11.62
C LEU A 1188 -19.92 -12.17 -10.99
N MET A 1189 -20.01 -12.11 -9.66
CA MET A 1189 -20.71 -11.05 -8.95
C MET A 1189 -20.03 -9.68 -9.12
N LEU A 1190 -18.69 -9.64 -9.14
CA LEU A 1190 -17.92 -8.42 -9.35
C LEU A 1190 -18.13 -7.86 -10.76
N MET A 1191 -18.21 -8.75 -11.75
CA MET A 1191 -18.25 -8.38 -13.17
C MET A 1191 -19.65 -8.04 -13.67
N ASN A 1192 -20.69 -8.62 -13.09
CA ASN A 1192 -22.09 -8.23 -13.36
C ASN A 1192 -22.37 -6.74 -13.10
N LYS A 1193 -21.55 -6.05 -12.29
CA LYS A 1193 -21.68 -4.61 -12.04
C LYS A 1193 -20.84 -3.73 -12.96
N ARG A 1194 -19.93 -4.31 -13.75
CA ARG A 1194 -18.85 -3.58 -14.43
C ARG A 1194 -18.78 -3.82 -15.94
N GLY A 1195 -19.42 -4.87 -16.44
CA GLY A 1195 -19.39 -5.20 -17.85
C GLY A 1195 -20.31 -6.34 -18.23
N THR A 1196 -20.25 -6.71 -19.51
CA THR A 1196 -21.00 -7.83 -20.08
C THR A 1196 -20.08 -9.03 -20.19
N ILE A 1197 -20.47 -10.15 -19.59
CA ILE A 1197 -19.70 -11.40 -19.68
C ILE A 1197 -19.93 -12.00 -21.06
N VAL A 1198 -18.84 -12.23 -21.80
CA VAL A 1198 -18.86 -12.78 -23.16
C VAL A 1198 -18.73 -14.30 -23.11
N ASP A 1199 -17.73 -14.79 -22.37
CA ASP A 1199 -17.43 -16.22 -22.29
C ASP A 1199 -16.86 -16.62 -20.92
N THR A 1200 -16.96 -17.91 -20.61
CA THR A 1200 -16.51 -18.48 -19.35
C THR A 1200 -16.04 -19.91 -19.55
N GLU A 1201 -14.75 -20.15 -19.34
CA GLU A 1201 -14.11 -21.45 -19.39
C GLU A 1201 -13.77 -21.94 -17.97
N VAL A 1202 -14.29 -23.10 -17.59
CA VAL A 1202 -14.04 -23.71 -16.27
C VAL A 1202 -13.11 -24.91 -16.44
N GLY A 1203 -11.85 -24.76 -16.04
CA GLY A 1203 -10.87 -25.84 -15.94
C GLY A 1203 -11.00 -26.63 -14.62
N ALA A 1204 -10.14 -27.64 -14.44
CA ALA A 1204 -10.17 -28.48 -13.24
C ALA A 1204 -9.69 -27.75 -11.96
N ASP A 1205 -8.67 -26.91 -12.09
CA ASP A 1205 -8.09 -26.13 -10.98
C ASP A 1205 -8.33 -24.61 -11.15
N ASP A 1206 -8.31 -24.12 -12.40
CA ASP A 1206 -8.41 -22.71 -12.75
C ASP A 1206 -9.68 -22.42 -13.55
N PHE A 1207 -10.13 -21.17 -13.47
CA PHE A 1207 -11.30 -20.59 -14.11
C PHE A 1207 -10.87 -19.37 -14.90
N THR A 1208 -11.29 -19.29 -16.16
CA THR A 1208 -11.01 -18.15 -17.06
C THR A 1208 -12.32 -17.55 -17.52
N MET A 1209 -12.45 -16.23 -17.48
CA MET A 1209 -13.65 -15.51 -17.93
C MET A 1209 -13.26 -14.33 -18.80
N VAL A 1210 -13.97 -14.17 -19.91
CA VAL A 1210 -13.81 -13.05 -20.83
C VAL A 1210 -15.04 -12.16 -20.74
N ALA A 1211 -14.83 -10.87 -20.51
CA ALA A 1211 -15.90 -9.88 -20.38
C ALA A 1211 -15.53 -8.57 -21.07
N ASP A 1212 -16.52 -7.90 -21.67
CA ASP A 1212 -16.38 -6.54 -22.19
C ASP A 1212 -16.75 -5.55 -21.09
N CYS A 1213 -15.77 -4.72 -20.69
CA CYS A 1213 -15.89 -3.78 -19.58
C CYS A 1213 -15.55 -2.36 -20.02
N SER A 1214 -16.27 -1.36 -19.51
CA SER A 1214 -15.89 0.05 -19.72
C SER A 1214 -14.53 0.33 -19.10
N LEU A 1215 -13.62 0.98 -19.83
CA LEU A 1215 -12.31 1.39 -19.30
C LEU A 1215 -12.48 2.26 -18.04
N ASN A 1216 -13.50 3.12 -18.00
CA ASN A 1216 -13.81 3.96 -16.84
C ASN A 1216 -14.19 3.12 -15.60
N ALA A 1217 -14.90 2.01 -15.80
CA ALA A 1217 -15.26 1.09 -14.72
C ALA A 1217 -14.10 0.19 -14.26
N MET A 1218 -12.98 0.16 -15.00
CA MET A 1218 -11.82 -0.68 -14.71
C MET A 1218 -10.76 0.01 -13.84
N PHE A 1219 -10.88 1.31 -13.58
CA PHE A 1219 -10.00 1.98 -12.62
C PHE A 1219 -10.12 1.36 -11.21
N GLY A 1220 -8.98 1.00 -10.63
CA GLY A 1220 -8.90 0.30 -9.34
C GLY A 1220 -9.41 -1.15 -9.37
N PHE A 1221 -9.67 -1.74 -10.54
CA PHE A 1221 -10.20 -3.11 -10.64
C PHE A 1221 -9.25 -4.16 -10.04
N SER A 1222 -7.94 -4.00 -10.23
CA SER A 1222 -6.91 -4.90 -9.67
C SER A 1222 -7.07 -5.12 -8.16
N THR A 1223 -7.31 -4.04 -7.40
CA THR A 1223 -7.50 -4.09 -5.94
C THR A 1223 -8.76 -4.87 -5.57
N HIS A 1224 -9.88 -4.64 -6.28
CA HIS A 1224 -11.12 -5.38 -6.05
C HIS A 1224 -11.02 -6.86 -6.42
N LEU A 1225 -10.37 -7.17 -7.55
CA LEU A 1225 -10.16 -8.56 -7.98
C LEU A 1225 -9.30 -9.32 -6.98
N ARG A 1226 -8.20 -8.71 -6.51
CA ARG A 1226 -7.33 -9.31 -5.50
C ARG A 1226 -8.09 -9.54 -4.20
N ALA A 1227 -8.92 -8.61 -3.75
CA ALA A 1227 -9.74 -8.81 -2.56
C ALA A 1227 -10.74 -9.97 -2.73
N ALA A 1228 -11.41 -10.04 -3.88
CA ALA A 1228 -12.42 -11.08 -4.18
C ALA A 1228 -11.83 -12.49 -4.33
N THR A 1229 -10.56 -12.59 -4.72
CA THR A 1229 -9.85 -13.85 -5.02
C THR A 1229 -8.75 -14.19 -4.02
N GLN A 1230 -8.68 -13.47 -2.89
CA GLN A 1230 -7.61 -13.59 -1.90
C GLN A 1230 -6.20 -13.43 -2.51
N GLY A 1231 -6.08 -12.59 -3.55
CA GLY A 1231 -4.86 -12.28 -4.27
C GLY A 1231 -4.41 -13.35 -5.28
N LYS A 1232 -5.28 -14.29 -5.65
CA LYS A 1232 -4.97 -15.36 -6.61
C LYS A 1232 -5.46 -15.09 -8.05
N GLY A 1233 -6.29 -14.07 -8.24
CA GLY A 1233 -6.81 -13.68 -9.54
C GLY A 1233 -5.86 -12.76 -10.29
N GLU A 1234 -5.72 -13.03 -11.59
CA GLU A 1234 -4.98 -12.24 -12.56
C GLU A 1234 -5.94 -11.76 -13.66
N PHE A 1235 -5.66 -10.61 -14.26
CA PHE A 1235 -6.44 -10.14 -15.41
C PHE A 1235 -5.55 -9.46 -16.44
N SER A 1236 -5.96 -9.55 -17.71
CA SER A 1236 -5.45 -8.76 -18.81
C SER A 1236 -6.60 -8.02 -19.48
N MET A 1237 -6.31 -6.87 -20.09
CA MET A 1237 -7.30 -6.10 -20.84
C MET A 1237 -6.70 -5.54 -22.12
N GLU A 1238 -7.47 -5.60 -23.21
CA GLU A 1238 -7.14 -5.04 -24.52
C GLU A 1238 -8.31 -4.21 -25.04
N PHE A 1239 -8.04 -3.17 -25.84
CA PHE A 1239 -9.11 -2.38 -26.46
C PHE A 1239 -9.94 -3.29 -27.38
N SER A 1240 -11.26 -3.26 -27.24
CA SER A 1240 -12.20 -4.06 -28.02
C SER A 1240 -12.85 -3.20 -29.11
N HIS A 1241 -13.71 -2.26 -28.69
CA HIS A 1241 -14.46 -1.37 -29.57
C HIS A 1241 -15.08 -0.21 -28.76
N TYR A 1242 -15.68 0.76 -29.44
CA TYR A 1242 -16.47 1.83 -28.81
C TYR A 1242 -17.96 1.45 -28.72
N ALA A 1243 -18.59 1.75 -27.57
CA ALA A 1243 -20.02 1.54 -27.35
C ALA A 1243 -20.67 2.77 -26.70
N ALA A 1244 -21.99 2.92 -26.83
CA ALA A 1244 -22.71 4.04 -26.24
C ALA A 1244 -22.60 4.03 -24.71
N ALA A 1245 -22.14 5.15 -24.15
CA ALA A 1245 -22.00 5.30 -22.71
C ALA A 1245 -23.38 5.31 -22.02
N PRO A 1246 -23.49 4.79 -20.79
CA PRO A 1246 -24.72 4.84 -20.02
C PRO A 1246 -25.26 6.28 -19.87
N PRO A 1247 -26.57 6.51 -19.95
CA PRO A 1247 -27.14 7.88 -19.93
C PRO A 1247 -26.77 8.69 -18.69
N HIS A 1248 -26.57 8.03 -17.54
CA HIS A 1248 -26.10 8.70 -16.32
C HIS A 1248 -24.67 9.22 -16.48
N LEU A 1249 -23.76 8.39 -16.99
CA LEU A 1249 -22.36 8.75 -17.22
C LEU A 1249 -22.25 9.86 -18.28
N GLN A 1250 -23.03 9.77 -19.36
CA GLN A 1250 -23.05 10.82 -20.39
C GLN A 1250 -23.42 12.19 -19.80
N LYS A 1251 -24.46 12.26 -18.95
CA LYS A 1251 -24.87 13.53 -18.31
C LYS A 1251 -23.79 14.09 -17.39
N GLU A 1252 -23.14 13.22 -16.62
CA GLU A 1252 -22.05 13.59 -15.73
C GLU A 1252 -20.85 14.17 -16.51
N LEU A 1253 -20.44 13.52 -17.60
CA LEU A 1253 -19.36 13.97 -18.46
C LEU A 1253 -19.66 15.33 -19.11
N ILE A 1254 -20.89 15.53 -19.59
CA ILE A 1254 -21.32 16.80 -20.19
C ILE A 1254 -21.29 17.92 -19.13
N ALA A 1255 -21.82 17.67 -17.94
CA ALA A 1255 -21.80 18.65 -16.85
C ALA A 1255 -20.36 19.05 -16.47
N LYS A 1256 -19.44 18.06 -16.41
CA LYS A 1256 -18.03 18.30 -16.14
C LYS A 1256 -17.37 19.14 -17.24
N TYR A 1257 -17.64 18.83 -18.50
CA TYR A 1257 -17.09 19.59 -19.64
C TYR A 1257 -17.59 21.04 -19.67
N VAL A 1258 -18.88 21.28 -19.40
CA VAL A 1258 -19.45 22.63 -19.30
C VAL A 1258 -18.77 23.43 -18.19
N LYS A 1259 -18.57 22.82 -17.02
CA LYS A 1259 -17.85 23.46 -15.91
C LYS A 1259 -16.41 23.81 -16.29
N GLU A 1260 -15.68 22.90 -16.95
CA GLU A 1260 -14.31 23.16 -17.42
C GLU A 1260 -14.26 24.30 -18.46
N LEU A 1261 -15.27 24.43 -19.32
CA LEU A 1261 -15.38 25.55 -20.26
C LEU A 1261 -15.65 26.88 -19.55
N GLU A 1262 -16.50 26.89 -18.51
CA GLU A 1262 -16.77 28.09 -17.71
C GLU A 1262 -15.51 28.55 -16.95
N GLU A 1263 -14.77 27.63 -16.35
CA GLU A 1263 -13.49 27.91 -15.67
C GLU A 1263 -12.42 28.45 -16.65
N LYS A 1264 -12.42 27.99 -17.90
CA LYS A 1264 -11.54 28.51 -18.96
C LYS A 1264 -11.96 29.87 -19.51
N ARG A 1265 -13.22 30.28 -19.32
CA ARG A 1265 -13.73 31.60 -19.76
C ARG A 1265 -13.55 32.66 -18.69
N THR A 1266 -13.47 32.25 -17.42
CA THR A 1266 -13.25 33.14 -16.27
C THR A 1266 -11.76 33.36 -15.96
N LYS A 1267 -10.89 32.43 -16.36
CA LYS A 1267 -9.43 32.64 -16.48
C LYS A 1267 -9.09 33.34 -17.78
#